data_AF-A0A5S3PTG4-F1
#
_entry.id   AF-A0A5S3PTG4-F1
#
_cell.length_a   1.000
_cell.length_b   1.000
_cell.length_c   1.000
_cell.angle_alpha   90.00
_cell.angle_beta   90.00
_cell.angle_gamma   90.00
#
_symmetry.space_group_name_H-M   'P 1'
#
loop_
_entity.id
_entity.type
_entity.pdbx_description
1 polymer ?
#
loop_
_entity_poly.entity_id
_entity_poly.type
_entity_poly.pdbx_seq_one_letter_code
_entity_poly.pdbx_strand_id
1 'polypeptide(L)'
;MNKKKREVKAPTRVESITVKIMIVIGLLSIVNFLYFFYKSEFKGNTLLYTLLSILIFYGILKKVYLWYHYFSISIPEKPKLNRAFTVDVLTTYFPGEPYEMTLKTLKAIQNITYPHNTYLCDEANDPFLKQECRKLGIIHVTRDNRVDAKAGNINNALRFAKGEICLILDPDHIPKPHLLNEVIPYFKDEKVGFVQIVQAYHNKHETLVARGAAEQTFHFYGPMMMGMNTYGTVNAIGANCTFRRSALDSIGGHAPGLAEDMHTAMLIHAKGWKSVYVPKILAKGMVPVDLTSYYKQQLKWSRGTFELLYKVYPRIFRQLTTRQKIHYALLPLHYLIGFIYLISFLIPIISLFMSEMPWTGNFLYFVIISMPVYMSSLMIRTYIQQWVIDKRERGFHIIGGLLQIITWWVYSLGVVYTFVRKKIPYLPTPKSENQETNLTIAIPNIIIGALSVIAIVYGLNRDLTPFSLIMAFFALLNAVFMFMSVYGASKLMNRNRILRTNLESHTIDSLKKIKEYISNLSNIIFTSIRKIALPILMASIFLSYFLLNKIEESVWEDVESYTETNMSYMYYGIFEPSDSTGISDIEQISKIQKKTKLNYQIVSMYIPWGDSEKSLISMEYLQQIKTSSAVPMISWEPWTSDFQISDSIPGLSDNKKVFYHITEGTFDNYIKKMARRIQEFDAPVFLRFAHEFDNPGYPWSLTGKNTPEEFIEAWQYVYRIFENMHVENVVWVWNPWKDNAIAKYYPGDEFVDWIGITLLNYGKLNSDGKWYEFKELYHPFHEGLKQLPYKPVLLAELGSLKIGGNRKEWFHNAFSSIDSLYPEINAVVFFNSSFDKNIPINKHEYSYEYLDWSFSDYNASNFSFFSKNDTFNGENVMNDTIIKNSYVPKQIDQKIQGAGYEKYVNWIENNYVAKKGELERDFRLMKELNINFLKYKESSIYDKNVLKYSKENKLDLIYSFDLLNTVDFVKDKILLEELKNKIIQRIKELNNHVHIKGWLLKDDFWSRLRNCNNYFVFLKQEEAYYQWLRDLVNEIHRVDSQRYVMQEIQLSQFSIERVRNMKSKGITVDAYGLKVGDDYFLNEFVKFAESNNIQHFISSIDVRNYINNYKVLANKSIFIKNWQNEWRVKDITFDGVLDFRGKKKSDFFKLKNIWNVPKHTFLVPKIRILKPSLRLMPGDKVSYHALINQDGKWEHTNTKNLKDKFEWMFIKYDQSGNVLAIKPLGINSKIDVTIPTEYTNYNLLLTYTEANVATSVIETLNTPLSEGHKANHY
;
A
#
# COMPACT_ATOMS: atom_id res chain seq x y z
N MET A 1 -28.25 -13.81 46.05
CA MET A 1 -29.11 -12.95 45.20
C MET A 1 -29.98 -13.81 44.26
N ASN A 2 -31.25 -14.00 44.60
CA ASN A 2 -32.24 -14.79 43.84
C ASN A 2 -32.58 -14.14 42.48
N LYS A 3 -31.76 -14.35 41.44
CA LYS A 3 -32.15 -14.01 40.06
C LYS A 3 -32.93 -15.20 39.48
N LYS A 4 -34.28 -15.12 39.50
CA LYS A 4 -35.18 -15.97 38.70
C LYS A 4 -34.54 -16.20 37.33
N LYS A 5 -34.20 -17.45 36.99
CA LYS A 5 -33.69 -17.83 35.67
C LYS A 5 -34.78 -17.50 34.65
N ARG A 6 -34.69 -16.33 34.01
CA ARG A 6 -35.59 -15.94 32.92
C ARG A 6 -35.43 -16.99 31.80
N GLU A 7 -36.51 -17.72 31.52
CA GLU A 7 -36.60 -18.64 30.38
C GLU A 7 -36.34 -17.88 29.06
N VAL A 8 -35.85 -18.60 28.04
CA VAL A 8 -35.62 -18.01 26.72
C VAL A 8 -36.97 -17.70 26.08
N LYS A 9 -37.11 -16.50 25.51
CA LYS A 9 -38.35 -16.01 24.88
C LYS A 9 -38.24 -16.05 23.36
N ALA A 10 -39.39 -16.17 22.69
CA ALA A 10 -39.47 -16.05 21.24
C ALA A 10 -38.92 -14.69 20.78
N PRO A 11 -38.30 -14.60 19.59
CA PRO A 11 -37.83 -13.34 19.04
C PRO A 11 -38.96 -12.31 18.98
N THR A 12 -38.70 -11.10 19.47
CA THR A 12 -39.57 -9.94 19.20
C THR A 12 -39.54 -9.58 17.71
N ARG A 13 -40.53 -8.82 17.24
CA ARG A 13 -40.55 -8.33 15.85
C ARG A 13 -39.27 -7.58 15.49
N VAL A 14 -38.77 -6.74 16.39
CA VAL A 14 -37.51 -5.99 16.21
C VAL A 14 -36.32 -6.94 16.13
N GLU A 15 -36.16 -7.87 17.08
CA GLU A 15 -35.04 -8.83 17.04
C GLU A 15 -35.06 -9.70 15.77
N SER A 16 -36.24 -10.13 15.33
CA SER A 16 -36.39 -10.90 14.09
C SER A 16 -35.99 -10.08 12.86
N ILE A 17 -36.44 -8.83 12.75
CA ILE A 17 -36.05 -7.92 11.67
C ILE A 17 -34.54 -7.67 11.71
N THR A 18 -33.95 -7.43 12.88
CA THR A 18 -32.50 -7.21 13.04
C THR A 18 -31.69 -8.39 12.53
N VAL A 19 -32.04 -9.63 12.89
CA VAL A 19 -31.35 -10.84 12.37
C VAL A 19 -31.43 -10.90 10.84
N LYS A 20 -32.62 -10.65 10.28
CA LYS A 20 -32.83 -10.69 8.82
C LYS A 20 -31.99 -9.63 8.10
N ILE A 21 -31.97 -8.40 8.60
CA ILE A 21 -31.13 -7.31 8.06
C ILE A 21 -29.65 -7.71 8.08
N MET A 22 -29.15 -8.21 9.22
CA MET A 22 -27.75 -8.65 9.32
C MET A 22 -27.41 -9.78 8.34
N ILE A 23 -28.33 -10.74 8.13
CA ILE A 23 -28.15 -11.83 7.16
C ILE A 23 -28.12 -11.27 5.73
N VAL A 24 -29.03 -10.37 5.36
CA VAL A 24 -29.05 -9.74 4.03
C VAL A 24 -27.76 -8.99 3.76
N ILE A 25 -27.29 -8.19 4.73
CA ILE A 25 -25.99 -7.51 4.66
C ILE A 25 -24.85 -8.52 4.44
N GLY A 26 -24.86 -9.64 5.18
CA GLY A 26 -23.86 -10.69 5.04
C GLY A 26 -23.88 -11.36 3.67
N LEU A 27 -25.05 -11.58 3.09
CA LEU A 27 -25.19 -12.14 1.73
C LEU A 27 -24.67 -11.16 0.66
N LEU A 28 -25.03 -9.87 0.76
CA LEU A 28 -24.49 -8.83 -0.15
C LEU A 28 -22.97 -8.72 -0.04
N SER A 29 -22.43 -8.75 1.18
CA SER A 29 -20.98 -8.76 1.43
C SER A 29 -20.30 -9.98 0.79
N ILE A 30 -20.92 -11.16 0.85
CA ILE A 30 -20.40 -12.37 0.20
C ILE A 30 -20.37 -12.21 -1.33
N VAL A 31 -21.44 -11.67 -1.93
CA VAL A 31 -21.48 -11.44 -3.39
C VAL A 31 -20.37 -10.47 -3.81
N ASN A 32 -20.20 -9.36 -3.10
CA ASN A 32 -19.13 -8.39 -3.37
C ASN A 32 -17.73 -9.03 -3.27
N PHE A 33 -17.48 -9.79 -2.20
CA PHE A 33 -16.22 -10.50 -2.02
C PHE A 33 -15.95 -11.53 -3.11
N LEU A 34 -16.96 -12.32 -3.52
CA LEU A 34 -16.78 -13.32 -4.57
C LEU A 34 -16.52 -12.67 -5.94
N TYR A 35 -17.18 -11.56 -6.24
CA TYR A 35 -16.91 -10.78 -7.45
C TYR A 35 -15.44 -10.32 -7.50
N PHE A 36 -14.92 -9.79 -6.39
CA PHE A 36 -13.51 -9.41 -6.27
C PHE A 36 -12.56 -10.61 -6.37
N PHE A 37 -12.85 -11.70 -5.64
CA PHE A 37 -11.95 -12.85 -5.52
C PHE A 37 -11.77 -13.62 -6.84
N TYR A 38 -12.83 -13.68 -7.68
CA TYR A 38 -12.83 -14.43 -8.94
C TYR A 38 -12.39 -13.63 -10.18
N LYS A 39 -11.88 -12.39 -10.01
CA LYS A 39 -11.24 -11.68 -11.12
C LYS A 39 -10.05 -12.48 -11.65
N SER A 40 -9.97 -12.61 -12.98
CA SER A 40 -8.96 -13.45 -13.66
C SER A 40 -7.52 -13.00 -13.40
N GLU A 41 -7.32 -11.69 -13.20
CA GLU A 41 -6.02 -11.06 -12.89
C GLU A 41 -5.42 -11.51 -11.55
N PHE A 42 -6.23 -11.99 -10.61
CA PHE A 42 -5.77 -12.43 -9.30
C PHE A 42 -5.53 -13.93 -9.17
N LYS A 43 -5.72 -14.69 -10.26
CA LYS A 43 -5.50 -16.13 -10.24
C LYS A 43 -4.01 -16.43 -10.15
N GLY A 44 -3.59 -17.06 -9.05
CA GLY A 44 -2.24 -17.58 -8.88
C GLY A 44 -2.07 -18.98 -9.45
N ASN A 45 -1.34 -19.82 -8.73
CA ASN A 45 -1.17 -21.23 -9.09
C ASN A 45 -2.52 -21.95 -9.14
N THR A 46 -2.79 -22.64 -10.25
CA THR A 46 -4.12 -23.23 -10.51
C THR A 46 -4.54 -24.27 -9.45
N LEU A 47 -3.62 -25.11 -8.97
CA LEU A 47 -3.92 -26.10 -7.93
C LEU A 47 -4.28 -25.41 -6.62
N LEU A 48 -3.40 -24.52 -6.14
CA LEU A 48 -3.58 -23.79 -4.89
C LEU A 48 -4.83 -22.88 -4.92
N TYR A 49 -5.07 -22.20 -6.04
CA TYR A 49 -6.27 -21.39 -6.26
C TYR A 49 -7.53 -22.24 -6.17
N THR A 50 -7.56 -23.41 -6.82
CA THR A 50 -8.71 -24.32 -6.78
C THR A 50 -8.97 -24.82 -5.35
N LEU A 51 -7.91 -25.19 -4.62
CA LEU A 51 -8.03 -25.59 -3.22
C LEU A 51 -8.58 -24.44 -2.34
N LEU A 52 -8.11 -23.22 -2.55
CA LEU A 52 -8.59 -22.03 -1.85
C LEU A 52 -10.06 -21.72 -2.20
N SER A 53 -10.46 -21.85 -3.48
CA SER A 53 -11.84 -21.70 -3.93
C SER A 53 -12.77 -22.72 -3.28
N ILE A 54 -12.37 -23.98 -3.18
CA ILE A 54 -13.13 -25.04 -2.48
C ILE A 54 -13.31 -24.69 -1.00
N LEU A 55 -12.24 -24.24 -0.34
CA LEU A 55 -12.26 -23.81 1.07
C LEU A 55 -13.24 -22.64 1.29
N ILE A 56 -13.16 -21.60 0.45
CA ILE A 56 -14.03 -20.43 0.50
C ILE A 56 -15.49 -20.82 0.25
N PHE A 57 -15.73 -21.60 -0.81
CA PHE A 57 -17.08 -22.04 -1.18
C PHE A 57 -17.75 -22.85 -0.06
N TYR A 58 -17.05 -23.85 0.49
CA TYR A 58 -17.58 -24.62 1.62
C TYR A 58 -17.80 -23.75 2.85
N GLY A 59 -16.86 -22.83 3.13
CA GLY A 59 -16.98 -21.85 4.21
C GLY A 59 -18.28 -21.06 4.09
N ILE A 60 -18.53 -20.47 2.93
CA ILE A 60 -19.75 -19.71 2.61
C ILE A 60 -20.99 -20.60 2.74
N LEU A 61 -20.99 -21.78 2.11
CA LEU A 61 -22.13 -22.72 2.16
C LEU A 61 -22.53 -23.06 3.60
N LYS A 62 -21.54 -23.35 4.47
CA LYS A 62 -21.77 -23.62 5.89
C LYS A 62 -22.37 -22.41 6.61
N LYS A 63 -21.91 -21.18 6.31
CA LYS A 63 -22.47 -19.96 6.93
C LYS A 63 -23.88 -19.69 6.48
N VAL A 64 -24.16 -19.78 5.17
CA VAL A 64 -25.49 -19.62 4.59
C VAL A 64 -26.45 -20.66 5.18
N TYR A 65 -26.01 -21.91 5.35
CA TYR A 65 -26.82 -22.95 5.99
C TYR A 65 -27.16 -22.62 7.45
N LEU A 66 -26.21 -22.09 8.23
CA LEU A 66 -26.48 -21.63 9.60
C LEU A 66 -27.45 -20.44 9.61
N TRP A 67 -27.25 -19.47 8.71
CA TRP A 67 -28.10 -18.29 8.59
C TRP A 67 -29.52 -18.64 8.15
N TYR A 68 -29.69 -19.66 7.30
CA TYR A 68 -31.00 -20.21 6.94
C TYR A 68 -31.80 -20.65 8.18
N HIS A 69 -31.17 -21.31 9.16
CA HIS A 69 -31.84 -21.67 10.41
C HIS A 69 -32.09 -20.45 11.31
N TYR A 70 -31.13 -19.53 11.38
CA TYR A 70 -31.26 -18.31 12.19
C TYR A 70 -32.34 -17.35 11.68
N PHE A 71 -32.68 -17.42 10.39
CA PHE A 71 -33.67 -16.56 9.76
C PHE A 71 -35.08 -16.70 10.35
N SER A 72 -35.42 -17.83 10.96
CA SER A 72 -36.76 -18.12 11.50
C SER A 72 -36.69 -18.86 12.83
N ILE A 73 -36.03 -18.29 13.83
CA ILE A 73 -36.05 -18.84 15.20
C ILE A 73 -37.48 -18.78 15.75
N SER A 74 -37.98 -19.92 16.26
CA SER A 74 -39.28 -20.00 16.95
C SER A 74 -39.18 -20.72 18.28
N ILE A 75 -40.08 -20.37 19.20
CA ILE A 75 -40.29 -21.11 20.44
C ILE A 75 -41.78 -21.48 20.45
N PRO A 76 -42.14 -22.78 20.53
CA PRO A 76 -43.53 -23.17 20.56
C PRO A 76 -44.18 -22.76 21.88
N GLU A 77 -45.42 -22.30 21.82
CA GLU A 77 -46.21 -22.03 23.03
C GLU A 77 -46.67 -23.34 23.65
N LYS A 78 -46.54 -23.47 24.98
CA LYS A 78 -46.97 -24.64 25.72
C LYS A 78 -48.51 -24.76 25.68
N PRO A 79 -49.08 -25.81 25.05
CA PRO A 79 -50.52 -25.97 25.00
C PRO A 79 -51.09 -26.23 26.40
N LYS A 80 -52.37 -25.90 26.61
CA LYS A 80 -53.13 -26.41 27.77
C LYS A 80 -53.48 -27.87 27.53
N LEU A 81 -53.22 -28.72 28.52
CA LEU A 81 -53.53 -30.15 28.47
C LEU A 81 -55.00 -30.38 28.85
N ASN A 82 -55.73 -31.11 28.03
CA ASN A 82 -57.17 -31.36 28.20
C ASN A 82 -57.49 -32.80 28.65
N ARG A 83 -56.52 -33.72 28.53
CA ARG A 83 -56.62 -35.12 28.97
C ARG A 83 -55.28 -35.62 29.50
N ALA A 84 -55.29 -36.60 30.39
CA ALA A 84 -54.06 -37.29 30.77
C ALA A 84 -53.60 -38.24 29.65
N PHE A 85 -52.29 -38.44 29.54
CA PHE A 85 -51.67 -39.45 28.68
C PHE A 85 -51.02 -40.51 29.56
N THR A 86 -51.08 -41.77 29.15
CA THR A 86 -50.25 -42.81 29.78
C THR A 86 -48.82 -42.70 29.26
N VAL A 87 -47.83 -42.73 30.18
CA VAL A 87 -46.43 -42.49 29.84
C VAL A 87 -45.55 -43.64 30.33
N ASP A 88 -44.68 -44.12 29.45
CA ASP A 88 -43.59 -45.02 29.81
C ASP A 88 -42.25 -44.30 29.65
N VAL A 89 -41.35 -44.45 30.62
CA VAL A 89 -39.99 -43.91 30.59
C VAL A 89 -39.01 -45.06 30.45
N LEU A 90 -38.23 -45.06 29.37
CA LEU A 90 -37.29 -46.12 29.03
C LEU A 90 -35.86 -45.56 29.14
N THR A 91 -35.03 -46.27 29.88
CA THR A 91 -33.58 -46.05 29.90
C THR A 91 -32.85 -47.36 29.67
N THR A 92 -31.62 -47.30 29.17
CA THR A 92 -30.84 -48.49 28.78
C THR A 92 -29.63 -48.67 29.69
N TYR A 93 -29.19 -49.90 29.91
CA TYR A 93 -27.90 -50.21 30.51
C TYR A 93 -27.09 -51.13 29.59
N PHE A 94 -25.80 -50.81 29.44
CA PHE A 94 -24.83 -51.64 28.73
C PHE A 94 -23.71 -52.12 29.68
N PRO A 95 -23.22 -53.36 29.52
CA PRO A 95 -22.12 -53.89 30.34
C PRO A 95 -20.91 -52.93 30.43
N GLY A 96 -20.51 -52.58 31.65
CA GLY A 96 -19.35 -51.71 31.91
C GLY A 96 -19.70 -50.24 32.14
N GLU A 97 -20.96 -49.84 32.03
CA GLU A 97 -21.41 -48.53 32.50
C GLU A 97 -21.39 -48.47 34.05
N PRO A 98 -20.99 -47.33 34.66
CA PRO A 98 -20.92 -47.23 36.11
C PRO A 98 -22.30 -47.42 36.76
N TYR A 99 -22.38 -48.33 37.75
CA TYR A 99 -23.63 -48.57 38.48
C TYR A 99 -24.17 -47.31 39.16
N GLU A 100 -23.29 -46.52 39.79
CA GLU A 100 -23.70 -45.29 40.49
C GLU A 100 -24.38 -44.29 39.55
N MET A 101 -23.84 -44.12 38.34
CA MET A 101 -24.42 -43.26 37.30
C MET A 101 -25.83 -43.73 36.93
N THR A 102 -25.98 -45.02 36.63
CA THR A 102 -27.25 -45.62 36.24
C THR A 102 -28.29 -45.51 37.36
N LEU A 103 -27.92 -45.84 38.60
CA LEU A 103 -28.81 -45.75 39.77
C LEU A 103 -29.24 -44.31 40.05
N LYS A 104 -28.34 -43.34 39.90
CA LYS A 104 -28.66 -41.92 40.06
C LYS A 104 -29.70 -41.46 39.05
N THR A 105 -29.59 -41.91 37.80
CA THR A 105 -30.58 -41.63 36.75
C THR A 105 -31.91 -42.32 37.04
N LEU A 106 -31.92 -43.60 37.43
CA LEU A 106 -33.14 -44.34 37.77
C LEU A 106 -33.91 -43.72 38.94
N LYS A 107 -33.20 -43.31 40.01
CA LYS A 107 -33.80 -42.58 41.13
C LYS A 107 -34.39 -41.24 40.69
N ALA A 108 -33.71 -40.53 39.77
CA ALA A 108 -34.21 -39.27 39.24
C ALA A 108 -35.43 -39.45 38.32
N ILE A 109 -35.49 -40.55 37.56
CA ILE A 109 -36.66 -40.91 36.75
C ILE A 109 -37.87 -41.17 37.66
N GLN A 110 -37.73 -41.98 38.71
CA GLN A 110 -38.80 -42.25 39.68
C GLN A 110 -39.32 -40.99 40.39
N ASN A 111 -38.48 -39.95 40.50
CA ASN A 111 -38.88 -38.65 41.05
C ASN A 111 -39.60 -37.73 40.04
N ILE A 112 -39.86 -38.17 38.80
CA ILE A 112 -40.69 -37.42 37.86
C ILE A 112 -42.13 -37.39 38.36
N THR A 113 -42.72 -36.20 38.44
CA THR A 113 -44.01 -35.98 39.11
C THR A 113 -45.23 -36.37 38.27
N TYR A 114 -45.07 -36.51 36.96
CA TYR A 114 -46.14 -37.00 36.10
C TYR A 114 -46.26 -38.53 36.23
N PRO A 115 -47.47 -39.11 36.37
CA PRO A 115 -47.64 -40.56 36.48
C PRO A 115 -47.02 -41.29 35.28
N HIS A 116 -46.14 -42.26 35.55
CA HIS A 116 -45.44 -43.01 34.51
C HIS A 116 -45.01 -44.40 35.01
N ASN A 117 -44.81 -45.33 34.09
CA ASN A 117 -44.05 -46.56 34.37
C ASN A 117 -42.59 -46.37 33.94
N THR A 118 -41.66 -46.97 34.67
CA THR A 118 -40.24 -46.89 34.33
C THR A 118 -39.72 -48.26 33.93
N TYR A 119 -38.97 -48.31 32.83
CA TYR A 119 -38.34 -49.50 32.29
C TYR A 119 -36.82 -49.30 32.24
N LEU A 120 -36.08 -50.21 32.89
CA LEU A 120 -34.65 -50.38 32.65
C LEU A 120 -34.47 -51.49 31.62
N CYS A 121 -33.96 -51.12 30.44
CA CYS A 121 -33.64 -52.03 29.35
C CYS A 121 -32.18 -52.47 29.53
N ASP A 122 -31.95 -53.63 30.13
CA ASP A 122 -30.63 -54.12 30.54
C ASP A 122 -30.08 -55.16 29.55
N GLU A 123 -28.98 -54.82 28.85
CA GLU A 123 -28.30 -55.74 27.91
C GLU A 123 -27.39 -56.78 28.59
N ALA A 124 -27.14 -56.64 29.89
CA ALA A 124 -26.31 -57.52 30.70
C ALA A 124 -27.11 -58.57 31.48
N ASN A 125 -28.43 -58.36 31.66
CA ASN A 125 -29.27 -59.10 32.61
C ASN A 125 -28.62 -59.13 34.01
N ASP A 126 -28.16 -57.96 34.45
CA ASP A 126 -27.34 -57.79 35.64
C ASP A 126 -28.14 -58.08 36.93
N PRO A 127 -27.73 -59.04 37.77
CA PRO A 127 -28.45 -59.39 38.98
C PRO A 127 -28.60 -58.24 39.98
N PHE A 128 -27.58 -57.38 40.08
CA PHE A 128 -27.57 -56.24 40.99
C PHE A 128 -28.58 -55.18 40.53
N LEU A 129 -28.57 -54.81 39.24
CA LEU A 129 -29.55 -53.87 38.69
C LEU A 129 -30.98 -54.42 38.77
N LYS A 130 -31.17 -55.72 38.59
CA LYS A 130 -32.48 -56.37 38.76
C LYS A 130 -33.00 -56.25 40.19
N GLN A 131 -32.13 -56.39 41.19
CA GLN A 131 -32.48 -56.20 42.60
C GLN A 131 -32.81 -54.73 42.90
N GLU A 132 -32.00 -53.79 42.43
CA GLU A 132 -32.22 -52.35 42.63
C GLU A 132 -33.50 -51.86 41.93
N CYS A 133 -33.79 -52.37 40.73
CA CYS A 133 -35.05 -52.09 40.04
C CYS A 133 -36.26 -52.54 40.85
N ARG A 134 -36.22 -53.74 41.47
CA ARG A 134 -37.31 -54.20 42.35
C ARG A 134 -37.51 -53.28 43.55
N LYS A 135 -36.42 -52.81 44.18
CA LYS A 135 -36.49 -51.85 45.31
C LYS A 135 -37.11 -50.52 44.90
N LEU A 136 -36.85 -50.05 43.67
CA LEU A 136 -37.30 -48.76 43.16
C LEU A 136 -38.67 -48.82 42.43
N GLY A 137 -39.31 -49.99 42.34
CA GLY A 137 -40.55 -50.15 41.58
C GLY A 137 -40.37 -49.98 40.06
N ILE A 138 -39.19 -50.33 39.55
CA ILE A 138 -38.83 -50.20 38.12
C ILE A 138 -38.95 -51.56 37.44
N ILE A 139 -39.53 -51.58 36.25
CA ILE A 139 -39.67 -52.78 35.43
C ILE A 139 -38.33 -53.06 34.75
N HIS A 140 -37.68 -54.15 35.14
CA HIS A 140 -36.45 -54.62 34.51
C HIS A 140 -36.80 -55.47 33.28
N VAL A 141 -36.26 -55.11 32.12
CA VAL A 141 -36.45 -55.83 30.86
C VAL A 141 -35.09 -56.18 30.29
N THR A 142 -34.92 -57.41 29.83
CA THR A 142 -33.68 -57.88 29.20
C THR A 142 -33.99 -58.69 27.94
N ARG A 143 -32.94 -59.02 27.18
CA ARG A 143 -33.00 -59.83 25.95
C ARG A 143 -31.72 -60.64 25.78
N ASP A 144 -31.84 -61.79 25.15
CA ASP A 144 -30.72 -62.71 24.95
C ASP A 144 -29.93 -62.42 23.65
N ASN A 145 -30.50 -61.66 22.73
CA ASN A 145 -29.90 -61.33 21.43
C ASN A 145 -29.47 -59.87 21.35
N ARG A 146 -28.17 -59.57 21.28
CA ARG A 146 -27.63 -58.18 21.25
C ARG A 146 -27.62 -57.54 19.85
N VAL A 147 -28.68 -57.74 19.06
CA VAL A 147 -28.81 -57.18 17.71
C VAL A 147 -29.22 -55.70 17.80
N ASP A 148 -28.71 -54.83 16.93
CA ASP A 148 -29.08 -53.40 16.85
C ASP A 148 -28.86 -52.55 18.12
N ALA A 149 -28.04 -53.03 19.07
CA ALA A 149 -27.63 -52.33 20.28
C ALA A 149 -28.80 -51.59 20.98
N LYS A 150 -28.65 -50.29 21.26
CA LYS A 150 -29.65 -49.45 21.93
C LYS A 150 -31.05 -49.52 21.30
N ALA A 151 -31.14 -49.42 19.97
CA ALA A 151 -32.42 -49.45 19.27
C ALA A 151 -33.12 -50.81 19.45
N GLY A 152 -32.37 -51.91 19.34
CA GLY A 152 -32.88 -53.25 19.59
C GLY A 152 -33.36 -53.45 21.04
N ASN A 153 -32.61 -52.90 22.01
CA ASN A 153 -32.95 -52.97 23.42
C ASN A 153 -34.24 -52.19 23.75
N ILE A 154 -34.38 -50.99 23.20
CA ILE A 154 -35.61 -50.18 23.31
C ILE A 154 -36.78 -50.91 22.64
N ASN A 155 -36.60 -51.45 21.43
CA ASN A 155 -37.65 -52.18 20.73
C ASN A 155 -38.13 -53.43 21.48
N ASN A 156 -37.24 -54.09 22.23
CA ASN A 156 -37.61 -55.18 23.12
C ASN A 156 -38.50 -54.68 24.28
N ALA A 157 -38.10 -53.61 24.96
CA ALA A 157 -38.90 -52.99 26.02
C ALA A 157 -40.25 -52.47 25.52
N LEU A 158 -40.31 -51.96 24.29
CA LEU A 158 -41.54 -51.51 23.62
C LEU A 158 -42.56 -52.65 23.40
N ARG A 159 -42.22 -53.93 23.58
CA ARG A 159 -43.22 -55.02 23.56
C ARG A 159 -44.07 -55.03 24.84
N PHE A 160 -43.46 -54.64 25.95
CA PHE A 160 -44.07 -54.61 27.28
C PHE A 160 -44.66 -53.24 27.62
N ALA A 161 -43.99 -52.16 27.21
CA ALA A 161 -44.47 -50.79 27.36
C ALA A 161 -45.77 -50.55 26.55
N LYS A 162 -46.83 -50.07 27.23
CA LYS A 162 -48.19 -49.85 26.67
C LYS A 162 -48.64 -48.39 26.73
N GLY A 163 -47.81 -47.48 27.21
CA GLY A 163 -48.10 -46.06 27.27
C GLY A 163 -48.33 -45.45 25.90
N GLU A 164 -49.27 -44.51 25.81
CA GLU A 164 -49.50 -43.71 24.60
C GLU A 164 -48.26 -42.90 24.21
N ILE A 165 -47.46 -42.52 25.20
CA ILE A 165 -46.26 -41.71 25.07
C ILE A 165 -45.06 -42.43 25.71
N CYS A 166 -43.92 -42.36 25.05
CA CYS A 166 -42.67 -43.00 25.45
C CYS A 166 -41.55 -41.96 25.57
N LEU A 167 -40.97 -41.78 26.76
CA LEU A 167 -39.78 -40.97 26.95
C LEU A 167 -38.54 -41.86 26.94
N ILE A 168 -37.58 -41.56 26.05
CA ILE A 168 -36.31 -42.27 25.96
C ILE A 168 -35.21 -41.39 26.59
N LEU A 169 -34.53 -41.93 27.60
CA LEU A 169 -33.42 -41.28 28.31
C LEU A 169 -32.18 -42.17 28.30
N ASP A 170 -31.03 -41.58 28.01
CA ASP A 170 -29.74 -42.25 28.21
C ASP A 170 -29.46 -42.45 29.71
N PRO A 171 -28.73 -43.50 30.09
CA PRO A 171 -28.46 -43.81 31.50
C PRO A 171 -27.62 -42.76 32.22
N ASP A 172 -26.97 -41.85 31.50
CA ASP A 172 -26.18 -40.74 32.05
C ASP A 172 -26.97 -39.42 32.16
N HIS A 173 -28.24 -39.39 31.73
CA HIS A 173 -29.06 -38.18 31.73
C HIS A 173 -30.02 -38.13 32.91
N ILE A 174 -29.76 -37.19 33.83
CA ILE A 174 -30.55 -37.01 35.04
C ILE A 174 -31.72 -36.06 34.73
N PRO A 175 -32.99 -36.54 34.71
CA PRO A 175 -34.16 -35.70 34.47
C PRO A 175 -34.51 -34.84 35.69
N LYS A 176 -35.21 -33.73 35.44
CA LYS A 176 -35.86 -32.92 36.49
C LYS A 176 -37.24 -33.49 36.82
N PRO A 177 -37.73 -33.33 38.06
CA PRO A 177 -39.05 -33.82 38.47
C PRO A 177 -40.22 -33.39 37.56
N HIS A 178 -40.19 -32.15 37.04
CA HIS A 178 -41.26 -31.61 36.21
C HIS A 178 -41.04 -31.79 34.68
N LEU A 179 -40.14 -32.68 34.25
CA LEU A 179 -39.81 -32.87 32.82
C LEU A 179 -41.06 -33.14 31.98
N LEU A 180 -41.85 -34.16 32.34
CA LEU A 180 -43.04 -34.56 31.58
C LEU A 180 -44.14 -33.48 31.61
N ASN A 181 -44.26 -32.72 32.71
CA ASN A 181 -45.22 -31.61 32.82
C ASN A 181 -44.97 -30.50 31.78
N GLU A 182 -43.73 -30.37 31.32
CA GLU A 182 -43.35 -29.41 30.27
C GLU A 182 -43.48 -29.99 28.86
N VAL A 183 -43.48 -31.31 28.69
CA VAL A 183 -43.40 -31.98 27.38
C VAL A 183 -44.74 -32.57 26.92
N ILE A 184 -45.47 -33.25 27.81
CA ILE A 184 -46.73 -33.93 27.48
C ILE A 184 -47.77 -33.02 26.79
N PRO A 185 -47.94 -31.73 27.17
CA PRO A 185 -48.96 -30.89 26.55
C PRO A 185 -48.83 -30.71 25.02
N TYR A 186 -47.64 -30.89 24.44
CA TYR A 186 -47.43 -30.78 23.00
C TYR A 186 -48.03 -31.94 22.20
N PHE A 187 -48.29 -33.09 22.83
CA PHE A 187 -48.97 -34.23 22.21
C PHE A 187 -50.49 -34.04 22.09
N LYS A 188 -51.01 -32.86 22.47
CA LYS A 188 -52.38 -32.47 22.13
C LYS A 188 -52.60 -32.41 20.62
N ASP A 189 -51.60 -31.97 19.84
CA ASP A 189 -51.64 -32.12 18.39
C ASP A 189 -51.38 -33.59 18.04
N GLU A 190 -52.41 -34.27 17.54
CA GLU A 190 -52.35 -35.67 17.16
C GLU A 190 -51.28 -35.95 16.09
N LYS A 191 -50.91 -34.95 15.29
CA LYS A 191 -49.86 -35.09 14.27
C LYS A 191 -48.45 -35.02 14.86
N VAL A 192 -48.27 -34.67 16.13
CA VAL A 192 -46.94 -34.65 16.77
C VAL A 192 -46.48 -36.07 17.06
N GLY A 193 -45.44 -36.50 16.34
CA GLY A 193 -44.79 -37.80 16.52
C GLY A 193 -43.73 -37.80 17.60
N PHE A 194 -43.02 -36.69 17.83
CA PHE A 194 -42.08 -36.55 18.94
C PHE A 194 -41.83 -35.11 19.38
N VAL A 195 -41.35 -34.97 20.61
CA VAL A 195 -40.95 -33.72 21.25
C VAL A 195 -39.52 -33.88 21.78
N GLN A 196 -38.61 -33.06 21.28
CA GLN A 196 -37.22 -33.03 21.71
C GLN A 196 -36.98 -31.85 22.65
N ILE A 197 -36.26 -32.08 23.75
CA ILE A 197 -35.82 -31.02 24.67
C ILE A 197 -34.33 -30.70 24.49
N VAL A 198 -33.85 -29.64 25.16
CA VAL A 198 -32.43 -29.25 25.16
C VAL A 198 -31.56 -30.33 25.80
N GLN A 199 -30.49 -30.72 25.12
CA GLN A 199 -29.41 -31.50 25.74
C GLN A 199 -28.42 -30.55 26.43
N ALA A 200 -28.21 -30.77 27.73
CA ALA A 200 -27.33 -29.97 28.57
C ALA A 200 -26.43 -30.87 29.42
N TYR A 201 -25.31 -30.34 29.92
CA TYR A 201 -24.27 -31.15 30.56
C TYR A 201 -23.88 -30.61 31.94
N HIS A 202 -23.62 -31.50 32.90
CA HIS A 202 -23.18 -31.12 34.23
C HIS A 202 -21.65 -31.17 34.42
N ASN A 203 -20.93 -32.00 33.66
CA ASN A 203 -19.49 -32.26 33.82
C ASN A 203 -18.58 -31.36 32.94
N LYS A 204 -19.14 -30.40 32.20
CA LYS A 204 -18.42 -29.49 31.27
C LYS A 204 -17.32 -28.62 31.90
N HIS A 205 -17.15 -28.64 33.21
CA HIS A 205 -16.16 -27.87 33.95
C HIS A 205 -14.95 -28.71 34.41
N GLU A 206 -14.99 -30.03 34.20
CA GLU A 206 -13.96 -30.96 34.68
C GLU A 206 -12.66 -30.85 33.88
N THR A 207 -12.75 -30.86 32.54
CA THR A 207 -11.58 -30.77 31.65
C THR A 207 -11.80 -29.78 30.51
N LEU A 208 -10.72 -29.39 29.82
CA LEU A 208 -10.82 -28.57 28.60
C LEU A 208 -11.50 -29.32 27.45
N VAL A 209 -11.36 -30.65 27.37
CA VAL A 209 -12.09 -31.46 26.38
C VAL A 209 -13.59 -31.42 26.67
N ALA A 210 -14.00 -31.64 27.93
CA ALA A 210 -15.40 -31.57 28.34
C ALA A 210 -16.00 -30.18 28.04
N ARG A 211 -15.25 -29.11 28.35
CA ARG A 211 -15.65 -27.75 28.02
C ARG A 211 -15.80 -27.54 26.50
N GLY A 212 -14.82 -27.97 25.72
CA GLY A 212 -14.83 -27.82 24.26
C GLY A 212 -15.94 -28.62 23.59
N ALA A 213 -16.18 -29.85 24.04
CA ALA A 213 -17.24 -30.71 23.55
C ALA A 213 -18.62 -30.08 23.80
N ALA A 214 -18.85 -29.51 25.00
CA ALA A 214 -20.08 -28.79 25.29
C ALA A 214 -20.21 -27.49 24.46
N GLU A 215 -19.13 -26.72 24.32
CA GLU A 215 -19.12 -25.46 23.56
C GLU A 215 -19.54 -25.65 22.09
N GLN A 216 -19.17 -26.77 21.46
CA GLN A 216 -19.57 -27.07 20.08
C GLN A 216 -21.08 -27.28 19.91
N THR A 217 -21.78 -27.71 20.95
CA THR A 217 -23.21 -28.05 20.85
C THR A 217 -24.15 -26.90 21.18
N PHE A 218 -23.68 -25.84 21.85
CA PHE A 218 -24.55 -24.75 22.34
C PHE A 218 -25.34 -24.04 21.22
N HIS A 219 -24.74 -23.84 20.06
CA HIS A 219 -25.44 -23.25 18.92
C HIS A 219 -26.46 -24.21 18.28
N PHE A 220 -26.14 -25.50 18.25
CA PHE A 220 -27.01 -26.54 17.71
C PHE A 220 -28.25 -26.70 18.59
N TYR A 221 -28.09 -27.00 19.88
CA TYR A 221 -29.21 -27.14 20.83
C TYR A 221 -29.84 -25.80 21.25
N GLY A 222 -29.28 -24.66 20.86
CA GLY A 222 -29.88 -23.36 21.08
C GLY A 222 -30.66 -22.89 19.83
N PRO A 223 -30.19 -21.81 19.19
CA PRO A 223 -30.91 -21.15 18.10
C PRO A 223 -31.15 -22.05 16.87
N MET A 224 -30.29 -23.02 16.56
CA MET A 224 -30.46 -23.84 15.35
C MET A 224 -31.67 -24.77 15.46
N MET A 225 -31.82 -25.50 16.57
CA MET A 225 -32.99 -26.35 16.82
C MET A 225 -34.31 -25.56 16.93
N MET A 226 -34.24 -24.31 17.40
CA MET A 226 -35.40 -23.39 17.38
C MET A 226 -35.82 -22.99 15.96
N GLY A 227 -34.85 -22.85 15.03
CA GLY A 227 -35.13 -22.66 13.60
C GLY A 227 -35.68 -23.94 12.96
N MET A 228 -35.09 -25.10 13.27
CA MET A 228 -35.58 -26.40 12.81
C MET A 228 -37.03 -26.68 13.23
N ASN A 229 -37.46 -26.17 14.39
CA ASN A 229 -38.84 -26.23 14.86
C ASN A 229 -39.82 -25.53 13.90
N THR A 230 -39.48 -24.33 13.40
CA THR A 230 -40.31 -23.63 12.41
C THR A 230 -40.43 -24.40 11.09
N TYR A 231 -39.38 -25.13 10.74
CA TYR A 231 -39.30 -25.82 9.46
C TYR A 231 -39.83 -27.25 9.49
N GLY A 232 -40.21 -27.78 10.66
CA GLY A 232 -40.64 -29.18 10.80
C GLY A 232 -39.48 -30.17 10.59
N THR A 233 -38.29 -29.82 11.08
CA THR A 233 -37.03 -30.54 10.85
C THR A 233 -36.25 -30.79 12.15
N VAL A 234 -36.94 -30.75 13.30
CA VAL A 234 -36.28 -30.97 14.61
C VAL A 234 -35.63 -32.35 14.58
N ASN A 235 -34.38 -32.42 15.01
CA ASN A 235 -33.68 -33.71 15.11
C ASN A 235 -33.97 -34.37 16.46
N ALA A 236 -34.18 -35.68 16.49
CA ALA A 236 -34.08 -36.45 17.73
C ALA A 236 -32.60 -36.73 18.05
N ILE A 237 -32.20 -36.59 19.32
CA ILE A 237 -30.79 -36.45 19.72
C ILE A 237 -30.33 -37.46 20.79
N GLY A 238 -30.60 -38.76 20.61
CA GLY A 238 -30.08 -39.79 21.53
C GLY A 238 -30.86 -39.91 22.82
N ALA A 239 -31.02 -38.81 23.52
CA ALA A 239 -31.61 -38.73 24.84
C ALA A 239 -32.59 -37.58 24.95
N ASN A 240 -33.46 -37.69 25.95
CA ASN A 240 -34.43 -36.66 26.30
C ASN A 240 -35.39 -36.36 25.14
N CYS A 241 -35.77 -37.41 24.41
CA CYS A 241 -36.75 -37.31 23.35
C CYS A 241 -37.98 -38.12 23.76
N THR A 242 -39.13 -37.45 23.75
CA THR A 242 -40.42 -38.08 24.02
C THR A 242 -41.09 -38.35 22.70
N PHE A 243 -41.58 -39.57 22.50
CA PHE A 243 -42.20 -40.04 21.28
C PHE A 243 -43.66 -40.42 21.53
N ARG A 244 -44.51 -40.19 20.55
CA ARG A 244 -45.83 -40.80 20.48
C ARG A 244 -45.68 -42.25 20.08
N ARG A 245 -46.32 -43.17 20.81
CA ARG A 245 -46.16 -44.60 20.57
C ARG A 245 -46.58 -45.03 19.17
N SER A 246 -47.74 -44.57 18.70
CA SER A 246 -48.23 -44.85 17.36
C SER A 246 -47.30 -44.33 16.24
N ALA A 247 -46.56 -43.24 16.50
CA ALA A 247 -45.58 -42.74 15.53
C ALA A 247 -44.37 -43.66 15.42
N LEU A 248 -43.84 -44.17 16.54
CA LEU A 248 -42.78 -45.19 16.54
C LEU A 248 -43.24 -46.49 15.88
N ASP A 249 -44.44 -46.97 16.21
CA ASP A 249 -44.96 -48.20 15.62
C ASP A 249 -45.15 -48.08 14.10
N SER A 250 -45.53 -46.90 13.60
CA SER A 250 -45.71 -46.65 12.16
C SER A 250 -44.45 -46.82 11.31
N ILE A 251 -43.27 -46.81 11.95
CA ILE A 251 -41.96 -47.01 11.30
C ILE A 251 -41.28 -48.31 11.73
N GLY A 252 -41.97 -49.17 12.48
CA GLY A 252 -41.44 -50.45 12.97
C GLY A 252 -40.64 -50.36 14.28
N GLY A 253 -40.83 -49.29 15.06
CA GLY A 253 -40.14 -49.04 16.32
C GLY A 253 -38.98 -48.05 16.19
N HIS A 254 -38.06 -48.08 17.15
CA HIS A 254 -36.83 -47.30 17.11
C HIS A 254 -35.91 -47.83 16.00
N ALA A 255 -35.50 -46.96 15.09
CA ALA A 255 -34.72 -47.36 13.92
C ALA A 255 -33.28 -47.75 14.31
N PRO A 256 -32.69 -48.83 13.73
CA PRO A 256 -31.34 -49.26 14.05
C PRO A 256 -30.26 -48.41 13.34
N GLY A 257 -29.05 -48.37 13.88
CA GLY A 257 -27.88 -47.73 13.26
C GLY A 257 -26.92 -47.05 14.24
N LEU A 258 -25.86 -46.44 13.72
CA LEU A 258 -24.91 -45.65 14.52
C LEU A 258 -25.44 -44.25 14.89
N ALA A 259 -26.43 -43.77 14.14
CA ALA A 259 -27.17 -42.52 14.39
C ALA A 259 -28.67 -42.84 14.46
N GLU A 260 -29.00 -43.83 15.31
CA GLU A 260 -30.32 -44.43 15.47
C GLU A 260 -31.43 -43.39 15.68
N ASP A 261 -31.17 -42.32 16.43
CA ASP A 261 -32.20 -41.33 16.78
C ASP A 261 -32.53 -40.42 15.61
N MET A 262 -31.49 -39.98 14.88
CA MET A 262 -31.68 -39.25 13.64
C MET A 262 -32.37 -40.13 12.59
N HIS A 263 -32.04 -41.42 12.54
CA HIS A 263 -32.72 -42.38 11.67
C HIS A 263 -34.21 -42.48 12.01
N THR A 264 -34.56 -42.62 13.30
CA THR A 264 -35.93 -42.63 13.79
C THR A 264 -36.66 -41.34 13.39
N ALA A 265 -36.07 -40.17 13.62
CA ALA A 265 -36.67 -38.89 13.24
C ALA A 265 -36.88 -38.75 11.72
N MET A 266 -35.94 -39.23 10.91
CA MET A 266 -36.05 -39.25 9.44
C MET A 266 -37.25 -40.07 8.97
N LEU A 267 -37.45 -41.27 9.52
CA LEU A 267 -38.55 -42.14 9.16
C LEU A 267 -39.90 -41.61 9.66
N ILE A 268 -39.94 -41.07 10.88
CA ILE A 268 -41.16 -40.44 11.44
C ILE A 268 -41.60 -39.26 10.54
N HIS A 269 -40.66 -38.40 10.13
CA HIS A 269 -40.96 -37.31 9.18
C HIS A 269 -41.40 -37.82 7.81
N ALA A 270 -40.81 -38.90 7.29
CA ALA A 270 -41.22 -39.51 6.02
C ALA A 270 -42.66 -40.07 6.07
N LYS A 271 -43.13 -40.49 7.25
CA LYS A 271 -44.53 -40.88 7.48
C LYS A 271 -45.49 -39.70 7.70
N GLY A 272 -45.01 -38.46 7.61
CA GLY A 272 -45.83 -37.24 7.70
C GLY A 272 -46.11 -36.73 9.12
N TRP A 273 -45.50 -37.35 10.15
CA TRP A 273 -45.59 -36.85 11.52
C TRP A 273 -44.79 -35.55 11.71
N LYS A 274 -45.22 -34.72 12.65
CA LYS A 274 -44.56 -33.48 13.05
C LYS A 274 -43.63 -33.70 14.25
N SER A 275 -42.62 -32.86 14.35
CA SER A 275 -41.72 -32.77 15.49
C SER A 275 -41.85 -31.42 16.19
N VAL A 276 -41.65 -31.37 17.51
CA VAL A 276 -41.62 -30.13 18.29
C VAL A 276 -40.31 -30.03 19.08
N TYR A 277 -39.72 -28.83 19.14
CA TYR A 277 -38.56 -28.53 19.97
C TYR A 277 -38.91 -27.65 21.16
N VAL A 278 -38.64 -28.13 22.38
CA VAL A 278 -38.87 -27.38 23.61
C VAL A 278 -37.54 -26.87 24.16
N PRO A 279 -37.25 -25.55 24.09
CA PRO A 279 -35.97 -24.97 24.46
C PRO A 279 -35.80 -24.82 25.98
N LYS A 280 -35.98 -25.90 26.74
CA LYS A 280 -35.81 -25.95 28.20
C LYS A 280 -34.81 -27.03 28.60
N ILE A 281 -33.94 -26.70 29.56
CA ILE A 281 -33.05 -27.67 30.21
C ILE A 281 -33.87 -28.45 31.24
N LEU A 282 -34.38 -29.62 30.85
CA LEU A 282 -35.16 -30.50 31.73
C LEU A 282 -34.43 -31.79 32.11
N ALA A 283 -33.28 -32.06 31.50
CA ALA A 283 -32.36 -33.11 31.90
C ALA A 283 -30.91 -32.64 31.71
N LYS A 284 -29.96 -33.28 32.40
CA LYS A 284 -28.53 -33.04 32.21
C LYS A 284 -27.77 -34.35 32.11
N GLY A 285 -27.00 -34.50 31.03
CA GLY A 285 -26.11 -35.63 30.79
C GLY A 285 -24.64 -35.31 31.02
N MET A 286 -23.78 -36.18 30.45
CA MET A 286 -22.33 -36.04 30.49
C MET A 286 -21.70 -35.96 29.10
N VAL A 287 -20.72 -35.07 28.93
CA VAL A 287 -19.81 -35.01 27.76
C VAL A 287 -18.55 -35.85 28.01
N PRO A 288 -17.84 -36.25 26.95
CA PRO A 288 -16.52 -36.87 27.09
C PRO A 288 -15.52 -35.96 27.82
N VAL A 289 -14.72 -36.54 28.72
CA VAL A 289 -13.72 -35.82 29.52
C VAL A 289 -12.30 -35.86 28.93
N ASP A 290 -12.04 -36.82 28.03
CA ASP A 290 -10.75 -37.04 27.37
C ASP A 290 -10.90 -37.12 25.84
N LEU A 291 -9.77 -36.95 25.11
CA LEU A 291 -9.76 -36.95 23.65
C LEU A 291 -10.15 -38.30 23.03
N THR A 292 -9.81 -39.43 23.66
CA THR A 292 -10.13 -40.76 23.13
C THR A 292 -11.64 -40.97 23.08
N SER A 293 -12.31 -40.71 24.20
CA SER A 293 -13.76 -40.81 24.33
C SER A 293 -14.47 -39.83 23.40
N TYR A 294 -13.96 -38.61 23.28
CA TYR A 294 -14.49 -37.60 22.37
C TYR A 294 -14.35 -38.02 20.89
N TYR A 295 -13.17 -38.48 20.46
CA TYR A 295 -12.95 -38.93 19.08
C TYR A 295 -13.80 -40.14 18.71
N LYS A 296 -13.98 -41.11 19.62
CA LYS A 296 -14.90 -42.24 19.42
C LYS A 296 -16.33 -41.75 19.16
N GLN A 297 -16.80 -40.79 19.95
CA GLN A 297 -18.12 -40.20 19.79
C GLN A 297 -18.26 -39.46 18.45
N GLN A 298 -17.29 -38.61 18.09
CA GLN A 298 -17.32 -37.86 16.83
C GLN A 298 -17.24 -38.78 15.60
N LEU A 299 -16.46 -39.86 15.66
CA LEU A 299 -16.37 -40.85 14.60
C LEU A 299 -17.72 -41.57 14.40
N LYS A 300 -18.37 -41.97 15.50
CA LYS A 300 -19.71 -42.58 15.47
C LYS A 300 -20.72 -41.65 14.80
N TRP A 301 -20.77 -40.38 15.20
CA TRP A 301 -21.71 -39.42 14.64
C TRP A 301 -21.43 -39.09 13.16
N SER A 302 -20.16 -38.90 12.79
CA SER A 302 -19.76 -38.66 11.39
C SER A 302 -20.15 -39.85 10.50
N ARG A 303 -19.72 -41.06 10.87
CA ARG A 303 -20.06 -42.28 10.11
C ARG A 303 -21.56 -42.51 10.02
N GLY A 304 -22.26 -42.39 11.14
CA GLY A 304 -23.69 -42.67 11.23
C GLY A 304 -24.53 -41.72 10.37
N THR A 305 -24.26 -40.41 10.43
CA THR A 305 -25.03 -39.42 9.65
C THR A 305 -24.80 -39.54 8.15
N PHE A 306 -23.57 -39.83 7.71
CA PHE A 306 -23.31 -40.12 6.29
C PHE A 306 -23.92 -41.45 5.85
N GLU A 307 -23.99 -42.46 6.72
CA GLU A 307 -24.70 -43.70 6.41
C GLU A 307 -26.17 -43.44 6.09
N LEU A 308 -26.82 -42.59 6.87
CA LEU A 308 -28.20 -42.20 6.64
C LEU A 308 -28.37 -41.44 5.32
N LEU A 309 -27.44 -40.53 5.01
CA LEU A 309 -27.44 -39.82 3.72
C LEU A 309 -27.34 -40.77 2.52
N TYR A 310 -26.52 -41.80 2.63
CA TYR A 310 -26.26 -42.72 1.51
C TYR A 310 -27.31 -43.84 1.40
N LYS A 311 -27.76 -44.41 2.53
CA LYS A 311 -28.65 -45.59 2.53
C LYS A 311 -30.13 -45.27 2.72
N VAL A 312 -30.44 -44.28 3.57
CA VAL A 312 -31.82 -44.04 4.03
C VAL A 312 -32.45 -42.90 3.25
N TYR A 313 -31.78 -41.75 3.17
CA TYR A 313 -32.29 -40.54 2.53
C TYR A 313 -32.80 -40.76 1.10
N PRO A 314 -32.11 -41.49 0.19
CA PRO A 314 -32.60 -41.68 -1.18
C PRO A 314 -33.91 -42.47 -1.23
N ARG A 315 -34.11 -43.42 -0.30
CA ARG A 315 -35.31 -44.26 -0.24
C ARG A 315 -36.54 -43.48 0.22
N ILE A 316 -36.35 -42.54 1.13
CA ILE A 316 -37.43 -41.71 1.68
C ILE A 316 -37.57 -40.34 0.99
N PHE A 317 -36.71 -40.02 0.02
CA PHE A 317 -36.62 -38.68 -0.57
C PHE A 317 -37.96 -38.10 -1.03
N ARG A 318 -38.78 -38.92 -1.73
CA ARG A 318 -40.10 -38.49 -2.25
C ARG A 318 -41.15 -38.26 -1.16
N GLN A 319 -40.95 -38.81 0.04
CA GLN A 319 -41.87 -38.73 1.18
C GLN A 319 -41.64 -37.49 2.05
N LEU A 320 -40.51 -36.79 1.84
CA LEU A 320 -40.11 -35.63 2.63
C LEU A 320 -40.59 -34.31 2.00
N THR A 321 -40.90 -33.33 2.84
CA THR A 321 -41.11 -31.94 2.40
C THR A 321 -39.83 -31.33 1.84
N THR A 322 -39.92 -30.27 1.04
CA THR A 322 -38.74 -29.58 0.47
C THR A 322 -37.76 -29.12 1.54
N ARG A 323 -38.24 -28.60 2.68
CA ARG A 323 -37.38 -28.19 3.79
C ARG A 323 -36.67 -29.38 4.46
N GLN A 324 -37.37 -30.49 4.66
CA GLN A 324 -36.78 -31.73 5.18
C GLN A 324 -35.76 -32.33 4.20
N LYS A 325 -36.01 -32.26 2.88
CA LYS A 325 -35.05 -32.66 1.85
C LYS A 325 -33.75 -31.88 2.00
N ILE A 326 -33.82 -30.56 2.08
CA ILE A 326 -32.63 -29.69 2.24
C ILE A 326 -31.91 -30.01 3.56
N HIS A 327 -32.64 -30.09 4.68
CA HIS A 327 -32.06 -30.38 6.00
C HIS A 327 -31.31 -31.71 6.05
N TYR A 328 -31.96 -32.80 5.66
CA TYR A 328 -31.34 -34.13 5.73
C TYR A 328 -30.24 -34.35 4.68
N ALA A 329 -30.24 -33.59 3.57
CA ALA A 329 -29.12 -33.58 2.62
C ALA A 329 -27.90 -32.83 3.16
N LEU A 330 -28.10 -31.65 3.77
CA LEU A 330 -27.01 -30.75 4.16
C LEU A 330 -26.44 -31.06 5.54
N LEU A 331 -27.22 -31.60 6.48
CA LEU A 331 -26.77 -31.85 7.84
C LEU A 331 -25.51 -32.75 7.92
N PRO A 332 -25.43 -33.89 7.20
CA PRO A 332 -24.23 -34.73 7.22
C PRO A 332 -22.99 -34.03 6.64
N LEU A 333 -23.18 -33.07 5.72
CA LEU A 333 -22.07 -32.32 5.11
C LEU A 333 -21.28 -31.50 6.14
N HIS A 334 -21.82 -31.26 7.35
CA HIS A 334 -21.06 -30.69 8.47
C HIS A 334 -19.71 -31.40 8.68
N TYR A 335 -19.70 -32.72 8.57
CA TYR A 335 -18.53 -33.56 8.80
C TYR A 335 -17.55 -33.58 7.62
N LEU A 336 -17.91 -33.03 6.44
CA LEU A 336 -16.92 -32.76 5.38
C LEU A 336 -15.88 -31.73 5.81
N ILE A 337 -16.13 -30.99 6.90
CA ILE A 337 -15.17 -30.05 7.47
C ILE A 337 -13.81 -30.68 7.77
N GLY A 338 -13.75 -32.00 8.00
CA GLY A 338 -12.49 -32.72 8.15
C GLY A 338 -11.56 -32.55 6.95
N PHE A 339 -12.08 -32.80 5.74
CA PHE A 339 -11.32 -32.60 4.50
C PHE A 339 -11.04 -31.13 4.21
N ILE A 340 -11.96 -30.25 4.56
CA ILE A 340 -11.79 -28.81 4.34
C ILE A 340 -10.69 -28.25 5.25
N TYR A 341 -10.59 -28.71 6.50
CA TYR A 341 -9.47 -28.38 7.36
C TYR A 341 -8.16 -28.94 6.81
N LEU A 342 -8.13 -30.19 6.34
CA LEU A 342 -6.95 -30.73 5.67
C LEU A 342 -6.51 -29.86 4.50
N ILE A 343 -7.44 -29.46 3.61
CA ILE A 343 -7.16 -28.53 2.51
C ILE A 343 -6.60 -27.22 3.04
N SER A 344 -7.21 -26.64 4.08
CA SER A 344 -6.73 -25.39 4.69
C SER A 344 -5.32 -25.49 5.27
N PHE A 345 -4.93 -26.67 5.79
CA PHE A 345 -3.58 -26.91 6.27
C PHE A 345 -2.59 -27.10 5.13
N LEU A 346 -3.02 -27.79 4.07
CA LEU A 346 -2.18 -28.08 2.91
C LEU A 346 -1.89 -26.85 2.05
N ILE A 347 -2.78 -25.86 1.96
CA ILE A 347 -2.55 -24.63 1.17
C ILE A 347 -1.23 -23.95 1.56
N PRO A 348 -0.99 -23.51 2.82
CA PRO A 348 0.26 -22.85 3.18
C PRO A 348 1.46 -23.81 3.10
N ILE A 349 1.30 -25.10 3.40
CA ILE A 349 2.37 -26.10 3.30
C ILE A 349 2.85 -26.25 1.85
N ILE A 350 1.93 -26.56 0.92
CA ILE A 350 2.22 -26.74 -0.50
C ILE A 350 2.72 -25.43 -1.10
N SER A 351 2.12 -24.30 -0.72
CA SER A 351 2.53 -22.97 -1.15
C SER A 351 3.99 -22.67 -0.79
N LEU A 352 4.43 -22.96 0.43
CA LEU A 352 5.81 -22.79 0.87
C LEU A 352 6.78 -23.77 0.18
N PHE A 353 6.38 -25.03 -0.02
CA PHE A 353 7.20 -26.01 -0.74
C PHE A 353 7.39 -25.66 -2.21
N MET A 354 6.32 -25.19 -2.87
CA MET A 354 6.34 -24.81 -4.27
C MET A 354 6.89 -23.40 -4.51
N SER A 355 6.95 -22.56 -3.48
CA SER A 355 7.20 -21.11 -3.61
C SER A 355 6.15 -20.41 -4.50
N GLU A 356 4.91 -20.90 -4.43
CA GLU A 356 3.80 -20.50 -5.30
C GLU A 356 2.61 -20.00 -4.48
N MET A 357 1.78 -19.14 -5.05
CA MET A 357 0.67 -18.49 -4.33
C MET A 357 -0.68 -18.94 -4.87
N PRO A 358 -1.71 -19.15 -4.02
CA PRO A 358 -3.06 -19.39 -4.50
C PRO A 358 -3.63 -18.18 -5.25
N TRP A 359 -3.31 -16.96 -4.80
CA TRP A 359 -3.93 -15.71 -5.27
C TRP A 359 -2.86 -14.61 -5.37
N THR A 360 -2.91 -13.79 -6.43
CA THR A 360 -1.84 -12.83 -6.80
C THR A 360 -2.20 -11.36 -6.61
N GLY A 361 -3.41 -11.04 -6.17
CA GLY A 361 -3.78 -9.65 -5.90
C GLY A 361 -3.11 -9.10 -4.64
N ASN A 362 -3.34 -7.82 -4.38
CA ASN A 362 -2.81 -7.15 -3.21
C ASN A 362 -3.56 -7.62 -1.93
N PHE A 363 -2.78 -8.10 -0.96
CA PHE A 363 -3.29 -8.68 0.28
C PHE A 363 -4.12 -7.71 1.13
N LEU A 364 -3.78 -6.41 1.13
CA LEU A 364 -4.52 -5.40 1.87
C LEU A 364 -5.94 -5.24 1.31
N TYR A 365 -6.10 -5.19 -0.02
CA TYR A 365 -7.43 -5.18 -0.64
C TYR A 365 -8.24 -6.43 -0.32
N PHE A 366 -7.60 -7.61 -0.31
CA PHE A 366 -8.26 -8.85 0.11
C PHE A 366 -8.78 -8.76 1.55
N VAL A 367 -7.98 -8.24 2.49
CA VAL A 367 -8.38 -8.06 3.89
C VAL A 367 -9.52 -7.06 4.01
N ILE A 368 -9.43 -5.91 3.35
CA ILE A 368 -10.46 -4.86 3.41
C ILE A 368 -11.79 -5.37 2.83
N ILE A 369 -11.78 -5.96 1.64
CA ILE A 369 -13.01 -6.43 0.96
C ILE A 369 -13.62 -7.65 1.66
N SER A 370 -12.81 -8.51 2.29
CA SER A 370 -13.31 -9.65 3.06
C SER A 370 -13.80 -9.27 4.47
N MET A 371 -13.42 -8.11 4.99
CA MET A 371 -13.78 -7.65 6.34
C MET A 371 -15.29 -7.67 6.59
N PRO A 372 -16.17 -7.12 5.72
CA PRO A 372 -17.62 -7.21 5.91
C PRO A 372 -18.16 -8.65 5.99
N VAL A 373 -17.58 -9.60 5.26
CA VAL A 373 -17.97 -11.03 5.31
C VAL A 373 -17.64 -11.65 6.66
N TYR A 374 -16.41 -11.45 7.14
CA TYR A 374 -15.97 -11.94 8.45
C TYR A 374 -16.75 -11.29 9.59
N MET A 375 -16.97 -9.98 9.51
CA MET A 375 -17.77 -9.23 10.49
C MET A 375 -19.23 -9.68 10.48
N SER A 376 -19.84 -9.93 9.32
CA SER A 376 -21.18 -10.51 9.23
C SER A 376 -21.26 -11.85 9.94
N SER A 377 -20.31 -12.76 9.66
CA SER A 377 -20.24 -14.06 10.34
C SER A 377 -20.09 -13.92 11.85
N LEU A 378 -19.22 -13.02 12.32
CA LEU A 378 -18.96 -12.83 13.75
C LEU A 378 -20.16 -12.19 14.45
N MET A 379 -20.69 -11.08 13.90
CA MET A 379 -21.78 -10.30 14.49
C MET A 379 -23.10 -11.09 14.51
N ILE A 380 -23.43 -11.82 13.45
CA ILE A 380 -24.62 -12.69 13.45
C ILE A 380 -24.45 -13.80 14.50
N ARG A 381 -23.26 -14.43 14.56
CA ARG A 381 -22.97 -15.47 15.56
C ARG A 381 -23.06 -14.94 16.99
N THR A 382 -22.58 -13.74 17.28
CA THR A 382 -22.67 -13.15 18.62
C THR A 382 -24.11 -12.75 18.96
N TYR A 383 -24.82 -12.11 18.02
CA TYR A 383 -26.20 -11.66 18.21
C TYR A 383 -27.15 -12.84 18.51
N ILE A 384 -27.04 -13.93 17.73
CA ILE A 384 -27.91 -15.10 17.85
C ILE A 384 -27.76 -15.84 19.20
N GLN A 385 -26.66 -15.62 19.93
CA GLN A 385 -26.46 -16.25 21.24
C GLN A 385 -27.44 -15.75 22.31
N GLN A 386 -28.28 -14.75 22.02
CA GLN A 386 -29.39 -14.42 22.91
C GLN A 386 -30.40 -15.55 23.10
N TRP A 387 -30.43 -16.50 22.15
CA TRP A 387 -31.23 -17.73 22.21
C TRP A 387 -30.43 -18.97 22.65
N VAL A 388 -29.18 -18.80 23.10
CA VAL A 388 -28.51 -19.87 23.88
C VAL A 388 -29.15 -19.96 25.26
N ILE A 389 -29.46 -21.19 25.67
CA ILE A 389 -30.39 -21.53 26.76
C ILE A 389 -29.88 -21.06 28.12
N ASP A 390 -28.66 -21.47 28.52
CA ASP A 390 -28.02 -20.93 29.73
C ASP A 390 -27.21 -19.68 29.37
N LYS A 391 -27.45 -18.57 30.08
CA LYS A 391 -26.70 -17.32 29.87
C LYS A 391 -25.20 -17.49 30.13
N ARG A 392 -24.81 -18.42 31.00
CA ARG A 392 -23.42 -18.73 31.34
C ARG A 392 -22.70 -19.52 30.25
N GLU A 393 -23.43 -20.04 29.27
CA GLU A 393 -22.89 -20.78 28.12
C GLU A 393 -22.64 -19.86 26.91
N ARG A 394 -22.92 -18.55 27.03
CA ARG A 394 -22.67 -17.58 25.98
C ARG A 394 -21.20 -17.14 26.00
N GLY A 395 -20.64 -16.83 24.82
CA GLY A 395 -19.26 -16.36 24.68
C GLY A 395 -18.67 -16.68 23.30
N PHE A 396 -17.36 -16.52 23.17
CA PHE A 396 -16.65 -16.76 21.90
C PHE A 396 -16.43 -18.25 21.57
N HIS A 397 -16.51 -19.15 22.56
CA HIS A 397 -16.38 -20.61 22.39
C HIS A 397 -15.06 -21.06 21.71
N ILE A 398 -13.95 -20.45 22.10
CA ILE A 398 -12.62 -20.68 21.50
C ILE A 398 -12.17 -22.14 21.70
N ILE A 399 -12.43 -22.73 22.87
CA ILE A 399 -12.01 -24.11 23.18
C ILE A 399 -12.77 -25.10 22.30
N GLY A 400 -14.07 -24.91 22.10
CA GLY A 400 -14.86 -25.71 21.17
C GLY A 400 -14.37 -25.61 19.72
N GLY A 401 -13.96 -24.42 19.28
CA GLY A 401 -13.36 -24.20 17.95
C GLY A 401 -12.03 -24.93 17.77
N LEU A 402 -11.11 -24.80 18.72
CA LEU A 402 -9.83 -25.51 18.71
C LEU A 402 -10.03 -27.03 18.70
N LEU A 403 -10.93 -27.54 19.55
CA LEU A 403 -11.27 -28.95 19.59
C LEU A 403 -11.83 -29.45 18.23
N GLN A 404 -12.61 -28.62 17.53
CA GLN A 404 -13.15 -28.98 16.21
C GLN A 404 -12.04 -29.10 15.16
N ILE A 405 -11.07 -28.18 15.18
CA ILE A 405 -9.93 -28.15 14.24
C ILE A 405 -9.07 -29.40 14.42
N ILE A 406 -8.70 -29.78 15.65
CA ILE A 406 -7.84 -30.95 15.90
C ILE A 406 -8.54 -32.30 15.67
N THR A 407 -9.84 -32.29 15.37
CA THR A 407 -10.66 -33.47 15.09
C THR A 407 -10.82 -33.74 13.59
N TRP A 408 -10.16 -32.94 12.74
CA TRP A 408 -10.32 -33.00 11.29
C TRP A 408 -10.15 -34.42 10.70
N TRP A 409 -9.18 -35.19 11.19
CA TRP A 409 -8.88 -36.53 10.67
C TRP A 409 -9.97 -37.54 11.07
N VAL A 410 -10.58 -37.38 12.24
CA VAL A 410 -11.68 -38.22 12.72
C VAL A 410 -12.93 -38.00 11.88
N TYR A 411 -13.25 -36.74 11.57
CA TYR A 411 -14.37 -36.42 10.68
C TYR A 411 -14.14 -36.99 9.27
N SER A 412 -12.93 -36.84 8.74
CA SER A 412 -12.53 -37.40 7.44
C SER A 412 -12.64 -38.93 7.43
N LEU A 413 -12.20 -39.61 8.49
CA LEU A 413 -12.34 -41.06 8.63
C LEU A 413 -13.80 -41.50 8.63
N GLY A 414 -14.70 -40.78 9.30
CA GLY A 414 -16.12 -41.12 9.31
C GLY A 414 -16.75 -41.07 7.90
N VAL A 415 -16.31 -40.12 7.08
CA VAL A 415 -16.69 -40.02 5.67
C VAL A 415 -16.12 -41.21 4.88
N VAL A 416 -14.80 -41.45 4.97
CA VAL A 416 -14.12 -42.54 4.25
C VAL A 416 -14.71 -43.89 4.63
N TYR A 417 -14.89 -44.17 5.92
CA TYR A 417 -15.50 -45.39 6.43
C TYR A 417 -16.93 -45.60 5.93
N THR A 418 -17.66 -44.52 5.60
CA THR A 418 -18.96 -44.64 4.94
C THR A 418 -18.83 -45.17 3.52
N PHE A 419 -17.94 -44.59 2.73
CA PHE A 419 -17.74 -44.99 1.34
C PHE A 419 -17.17 -46.41 1.22
N VAL A 420 -16.17 -46.77 2.04
CA VAL A 420 -15.60 -48.13 2.05
C VAL A 420 -16.43 -49.15 2.84
N ARG A 421 -17.59 -48.72 3.39
CA ARG A 421 -18.52 -49.56 4.16
C ARG A 421 -17.89 -50.28 5.35
N LYS A 422 -16.88 -49.66 5.98
CA LYS A 422 -16.26 -50.22 7.19
C LYS A 422 -17.30 -50.26 8.31
N LYS A 423 -17.47 -51.44 8.91
CA LYS A 423 -18.33 -51.62 10.09
C LYS A 423 -17.61 -51.08 11.31
N ILE A 424 -18.28 -50.20 12.05
CA ILE A 424 -17.82 -49.71 13.36
C ILE A 424 -18.73 -50.38 14.40
N PRO A 425 -18.18 -51.13 15.37
CA PRO A 425 -18.99 -51.73 16.42
C PRO A 425 -19.64 -50.63 17.27
N TYR A 426 -20.90 -50.83 17.66
CA TYR A 426 -21.58 -49.96 18.61
C TYR A 426 -21.03 -50.26 20.01
N LEU A 427 -20.15 -49.40 20.50
CA LEU A 427 -19.67 -49.43 21.89
C LEU A 427 -20.13 -48.15 22.59
N PRO A 428 -20.70 -48.23 23.80
CA PRO A 428 -20.99 -47.03 24.59
C PRO A 428 -19.71 -46.21 24.78
N THR A 429 -19.90 -44.89 24.85
CA THR A 429 -18.76 -44.01 25.13
C THR A 429 -18.31 -44.25 26.58
N PRO A 430 -17.03 -44.59 26.83
CA PRO A 430 -16.55 -44.80 28.20
C PRO A 430 -16.87 -43.59 29.09
N LYS A 431 -17.37 -43.85 30.31
CA LYS A 431 -17.76 -42.81 31.29
C LYS A 431 -16.91 -42.85 32.57
N SER A 432 -15.80 -43.59 32.56
CA SER A 432 -14.88 -43.75 33.70
C SER A 432 -13.69 -42.79 33.64
N GLU A 433 -13.26 -42.23 34.77
CA GLU A 433 -12.15 -41.28 34.88
C GLU A 433 -10.74 -41.87 34.63
N ASN A 434 -10.60 -43.21 34.62
CA ASN A 434 -9.30 -43.89 34.69
C ASN A 434 -8.68 -44.34 33.36
N GLN A 435 -9.17 -43.90 32.20
CA GLN A 435 -8.54 -44.27 30.91
C GLN A 435 -7.42 -43.31 30.54
N GLU A 436 -6.19 -43.84 30.41
CA GLU A 436 -5.06 -43.09 29.86
C GLU A 436 -5.27 -42.88 28.36
N THR A 437 -5.29 -41.62 27.94
CA THR A 437 -5.31 -41.25 26.52
C THR A 437 -3.99 -41.66 25.89
N ASN A 438 -4.02 -42.59 24.94
CA ASN A 438 -2.82 -42.99 24.20
C ASN A 438 -2.39 -41.86 23.26
N LEU A 439 -1.14 -41.40 23.37
CA LEU A 439 -0.57 -40.35 22.52
C LEU A 439 -0.62 -40.71 21.02
N THR A 440 -0.75 -42.00 20.66
CA THR A 440 -0.90 -42.41 19.26
C THR A 440 -2.10 -41.78 18.55
N ILE A 441 -3.16 -41.39 19.28
CA ILE A 441 -4.33 -40.73 18.67
C ILE A 441 -4.00 -39.31 18.16
N ALA A 442 -2.90 -38.71 18.62
CA ALA A 442 -2.44 -37.40 18.18
C ALA A 442 -1.52 -37.47 16.95
N ILE A 443 -1.09 -38.66 16.51
CA ILE A 443 -0.15 -38.83 15.38
C ILE A 443 -0.56 -38.07 14.11
N PRO A 444 -1.82 -38.13 13.62
CA PRO A 444 -2.20 -37.38 12.42
C PRO A 444 -1.99 -35.86 12.56
N ASN A 445 -2.24 -35.32 13.75
CA ASN A 445 -2.00 -33.91 14.03
C ASN A 445 -0.50 -33.62 14.15
N ILE A 446 0.27 -34.45 14.86
CA ILE A 446 1.74 -34.31 14.98
C ILE A 446 2.38 -34.28 13.58
N ILE A 447 1.96 -35.14 12.66
CA ILE A 447 2.46 -35.17 11.28
C ILE A 447 2.19 -33.83 10.58
N ILE A 448 0.96 -33.31 10.61
CA ILE A 448 0.63 -32.02 9.98
C ILE A 448 1.39 -30.86 10.67
N GLY A 449 1.55 -30.91 11.99
CA GLY A 449 2.32 -29.92 12.74
C GLY A 449 3.80 -29.91 12.34
N ALA A 450 4.44 -31.08 12.27
CA ALA A 450 5.82 -31.23 11.83
C ALA A 450 6.01 -30.81 10.37
N LEU A 451 5.12 -31.24 9.46
CA LEU A 451 5.15 -30.83 8.06
C LEU A 451 5.01 -29.31 7.90
N SER A 452 4.20 -28.65 8.73
CA SER A 452 4.06 -27.20 8.73
C SER A 452 5.37 -26.51 9.15
N VAL A 453 6.04 -26.99 10.20
CA VAL A 453 7.35 -26.44 10.62
C VAL A 453 8.42 -26.65 9.55
N ILE A 454 8.49 -27.86 8.97
CA ILE A 454 9.41 -28.16 7.86
C ILE A 454 9.14 -27.24 6.68
N ALA A 455 7.87 -27.03 6.31
CA ALA A 455 7.49 -26.14 5.22
C ALA A 455 7.90 -24.68 5.48
N ILE A 456 7.80 -24.18 6.72
CA ILE A 456 8.28 -22.85 7.09
C ILE A 456 9.78 -22.73 6.87
N VAL A 457 10.56 -23.63 7.46
CA VAL A 457 12.03 -23.60 7.38
C VAL A 457 12.49 -23.74 5.93
N TYR A 458 11.93 -24.71 5.20
CA TYR A 458 12.27 -24.93 3.80
C TYR A 458 11.82 -23.76 2.91
N GLY A 459 10.57 -23.30 3.06
CA GLY A 459 9.96 -22.26 2.23
C GLY A 459 10.65 -20.90 2.38
N LEU A 460 10.89 -20.44 3.60
CA LEU A 460 11.57 -19.15 3.86
C LEU A 460 13.06 -19.20 3.49
N ASN A 461 13.69 -20.38 3.53
CA ASN A 461 15.05 -20.53 3.03
C ASN A 461 15.11 -20.49 1.49
N ARG A 462 14.10 -21.08 0.84
CA ARG A 462 14.01 -21.17 -0.62
C ARG A 462 13.62 -19.84 -1.26
N ASP A 463 12.56 -19.21 -0.79
CA ASP A 463 11.98 -18.00 -1.37
C ASP A 463 11.46 -17.06 -0.27
N LEU A 464 12.13 -15.93 -0.07
CA LEU A 464 11.79 -14.95 0.96
C LEU A 464 11.03 -13.77 0.33
N THR A 465 9.71 -13.77 0.50
CA THR A 465 8.81 -12.72 0.02
C THR A 465 7.82 -12.37 1.12
N PRO A 466 7.15 -11.19 1.06
CA PRO A 466 6.08 -10.87 2.00
C PRO A 466 5.00 -11.96 2.06
N PHE A 467 4.71 -12.59 0.93
CA PHE A 467 3.77 -13.70 0.89
C PHE A 467 4.31 -14.97 1.53
N SER A 468 5.59 -15.33 1.33
CA SER A 468 6.12 -16.53 1.99
C SER A 468 6.10 -16.35 3.51
N LEU A 469 6.25 -15.13 4.01
CA LEU A 469 5.99 -14.80 5.42
C LEU A 469 4.51 -14.97 5.83
N ILE A 470 3.55 -14.53 5.01
CA ILE A 470 2.11 -14.73 5.28
C ILE A 470 1.76 -16.23 5.31
N MET A 471 2.25 -17.02 4.35
CA MET A 471 2.04 -18.47 4.35
C MET A 471 2.75 -19.15 5.52
N ALA A 472 3.95 -18.69 5.88
CA ALA A 472 4.66 -19.17 7.07
C ALA A 472 3.89 -18.87 8.35
N PHE A 473 3.24 -17.71 8.46
CA PHE A 473 2.35 -17.39 9.56
C PHE A 473 1.16 -18.36 9.64
N PHE A 474 0.49 -18.65 8.52
CA PHE A 474 -0.60 -19.64 8.52
C PHE A 474 -0.12 -21.06 8.82
N ALA A 475 1.04 -21.47 8.29
CA ALA A 475 1.66 -22.75 8.63
C ALA A 475 2.05 -22.82 10.12
N LEU A 476 2.52 -21.72 10.71
CA LEU A 476 2.83 -21.66 12.13
C LEU A 476 1.56 -21.82 12.97
N LEU A 477 0.48 -21.15 12.57
CA LEU A 477 -0.83 -21.31 13.22
C LEU A 477 -1.33 -22.76 13.13
N ASN A 478 -1.13 -23.42 11.98
CA ASN A 478 -1.42 -24.86 11.83
C ASN A 478 -0.61 -25.69 12.82
N ALA A 479 0.70 -25.45 12.91
CA ALA A 479 1.58 -26.15 13.84
C ALA A 479 1.12 -25.99 15.29
N VAL A 480 0.81 -24.75 15.72
CA VAL A 480 0.30 -24.46 17.06
C VAL A 480 -1.00 -25.23 17.34
N PHE A 481 -1.98 -25.17 16.43
CA PHE A 481 -3.24 -25.91 16.62
C PHE A 481 -3.03 -27.42 16.67
N MET A 482 -2.15 -27.97 15.83
CA MET A 482 -1.87 -29.40 15.82
C MET A 482 -1.16 -29.86 17.09
N PHE A 483 -0.15 -29.14 17.57
CA PHE A 483 0.56 -29.49 18.80
C PHE A 483 -0.29 -29.31 20.06
N MET A 484 -1.32 -28.45 20.03
CA MET A 484 -2.32 -28.40 21.09
C MET A 484 -3.09 -29.72 21.26
N SER A 485 -3.15 -30.59 20.24
CA SER A 485 -3.73 -31.93 20.40
C SER A 485 -2.86 -32.87 21.25
N VAL A 486 -1.54 -32.69 21.24
CA VAL A 486 -0.60 -33.39 22.13
C VAL A 486 -0.84 -32.95 23.56
N TYR A 487 -0.99 -31.65 23.78
CA TYR A 487 -1.38 -31.10 25.07
C TYR A 487 -2.73 -31.68 25.55
N GLY A 488 -3.73 -31.74 24.66
CA GLY A 488 -5.04 -32.33 24.95
C GLY A 488 -5.02 -33.84 25.20
N ALA A 489 -4.07 -34.56 24.62
CA ALA A 489 -3.87 -35.99 24.83
C ALA A 489 -3.08 -36.29 26.11
N SER A 490 -2.31 -35.32 26.62
CA SER A 490 -1.48 -35.52 27.81
C SER A 490 -2.29 -35.62 29.12
N LYS A 491 -1.84 -36.48 30.04
CA LYS A 491 -2.46 -36.72 31.36
C LYS A 491 -2.52 -35.45 32.23
N LEU A 492 -1.64 -34.47 31.98
CA LEU A 492 -1.59 -33.18 32.68
C LEU A 492 -2.92 -32.41 32.61
N MET A 493 -3.67 -32.53 31.51
CA MET A 493 -4.93 -31.80 31.32
C MET A 493 -6.11 -32.46 32.08
N ASN A 494 -6.09 -33.78 32.24
CA ASN A 494 -7.07 -34.54 33.04
C ASN A 494 -6.82 -34.38 34.55
N ARG A 495 -5.60 -33.97 34.94
CA ARG A 495 -5.18 -33.72 36.34
C ARG A 495 -4.71 -32.28 36.55
N ASN A 496 -5.54 -31.29 36.18
CA ASN A 496 -5.40 -29.89 36.63
C ASN A 496 -5.34 -29.75 38.18
N ARG A 497 -5.61 -30.83 38.92
CA ARG A 497 -5.43 -30.95 40.37
C ARG A 497 -3.95 -31.02 40.79
N ILE A 498 -3.05 -31.63 40.00
CA ILE A 498 -1.62 -31.82 40.38
C ILE A 498 -0.80 -30.54 40.24
N LEU A 499 -0.97 -29.79 39.15
CA LEU A 499 -0.35 -28.47 39.01
C LEU A 499 -0.80 -27.51 40.12
N ARG A 500 -2.06 -27.63 40.56
CA ARG A 500 -2.61 -26.88 41.71
C ARG A 500 -2.12 -27.36 43.08
N THR A 501 -1.63 -28.59 43.22
CA THR A 501 -1.07 -29.07 44.50
C THR A 501 0.42 -28.73 44.63
N ASN A 502 1.11 -28.45 43.53
CA ASN A 502 2.56 -28.18 43.50
C ASN A 502 2.91 -26.69 43.34
N LEU A 503 1.91 -25.81 43.21
CA LEU A 503 2.09 -24.35 43.15
C LEU A 503 1.76 -23.73 44.50
N GLU A 504 2.53 -22.74 44.93
CA GLU A 504 2.24 -21.98 46.15
C GLU A 504 0.85 -21.35 46.11
N SER A 505 0.17 -21.32 47.26
CA SER A 505 -1.22 -20.85 47.40
C SER A 505 -1.42 -19.42 46.89
N HIS A 506 -0.45 -18.53 47.12
CA HIS A 506 -0.48 -17.15 46.65
C HIS A 506 -0.47 -17.05 45.11
N THR A 507 0.31 -17.90 44.44
CA THR A 507 0.41 -17.93 42.97
C THR A 507 -0.87 -18.47 42.33
N ILE A 508 -1.48 -19.48 42.96
CA ILE A 508 -2.78 -20.03 42.54
C ILE A 508 -3.89 -18.98 42.67
N ASP A 509 -3.94 -18.27 43.78
CA ASP A 509 -4.92 -17.21 44.00
C ASP A 509 -4.70 -16.04 43.03
N SER A 510 -3.45 -15.67 42.75
CA SER A 510 -3.12 -14.65 41.74
C SER A 510 -3.58 -15.04 40.34
N LEU A 511 -3.28 -16.27 39.91
CA LEU A 511 -3.73 -16.81 38.62
C LEU A 511 -5.26 -16.94 38.54
N LYS A 512 -5.92 -17.28 39.65
CA LYS A 512 -7.38 -17.33 39.73
C LYS A 512 -7.99 -15.95 39.59
N LYS A 513 -7.46 -14.93 40.29
CA LYS A 513 -7.88 -13.52 40.14
C LYS A 513 -7.69 -13.02 38.72
N ILE A 514 -6.54 -13.28 38.09
CA ILE A 514 -6.28 -12.91 36.68
C ILE A 514 -7.28 -13.59 35.75
N LYS A 515 -7.51 -14.89 35.92
CA LYS A 515 -8.48 -15.64 35.11
C LYS A 515 -9.91 -15.13 35.30
N GLU A 516 -10.31 -14.80 36.53
CA GLU A 516 -11.62 -14.20 36.82
C GLU A 516 -11.73 -12.82 36.18
N TYR A 517 -10.70 -11.97 36.29
CA TYR A 517 -10.65 -10.67 35.64
C TYR A 517 -10.78 -10.79 34.11
N ILE A 518 -9.97 -11.64 33.46
CA ILE A 518 -10.03 -11.89 32.01
C ILE A 518 -11.40 -12.43 31.61
N SER A 519 -11.97 -13.37 32.38
CA SER A 519 -13.30 -13.91 32.10
C SER A 519 -14.39 -12.85 32.26
N ASN A 520 -14.31 -11.99 33.26
CA ASN A 520 -15.26 -10.90 33.48
C ASN A 520 -15.16 -9.86 32.37
N LEU A 521 -13.94 -9.44 32.01
CA LEU A 521 -13.68 -8.54 30.91
C LEU A 521 -14.18 -9.12 29.58
N SER A 522 -13.87 -10.38 29.29
CA SER A 522 -14.37 -11.07 28.10
C SER A 522 -15.90 -11.13 28.05
N ASN A 523 -16.55 -11.39 29.19
CA ASN A 523 -18.02 -11.36 29.29
C ASN A 523 -18.59 -9.96 29.06
N ILE A 524 -17.97 -8.92 29.61
CA ILE A 524 -18.37 -7.52 29.39
C ILE A 524 -18.24 -7.19 27.90
N ILE A 525 -17.07 -7.41 27.30
CA ILE A 525 -16.81 -7.18 25.88
C ILE A 525 -17.83 -7.94 25.01
N PHE A 526 -18.01 -9.24 25.25
CA PHE A 526 -18.95 -10.06 24.50
C PHE A 526 -20.39 -9.54 24.61
N THR A 527 -20.84 -9.20 25.82
CA THR A 527 -22.20 -8.70 26.04
C THR A 527 -22.42 -7.33 25.41
N SER A 528 -21.41 -6.46 25.42
CA SER A 528 -21.43 -5.17 24.72
C SER A 528 -21.50 -5.37 23.20
N ILE A 529 -20.56 -6.12 22.61
CA ILE A 529 -20.53 -6.42 21.17
C ILE A 529 -21.86 -7.01 20.70
N ARG A 530 -22.45 -7.94 21.47
CA ARG A 530 -23.74 -8.54 21.13
C ARG A 530 -24.87 -7.51 21.03
N LYS A 531 -24.90 -6.49 21.89
CA LYS A 531 -25.96 -5.45 21.89
C LYS A 531 -25.83 -4.50 20.70
N ILE A 532 -24.60 -4.18 20.29
CA ILE A 532 -24.30 -3.25 19.19
C ILE A 532 -23.84 -3.97 17.91
N ALA A 533 -24.22 -5.24 17.73
CA ALA A 533 -23.73 -6.08 16.65
C ALA A 533 -24.09 -5.54 15.24
N LEU A 534 -25.31 -5.02 15.06
CA LEU A 534 -25.73 -4.41 13.79
C LEU A 534 -24.97 -3.09 13.52
N PRO A 535 -24.88 -2.13 14.47
CA PRO A 535 -24.04 -0.94 14.29
C PRO A 535 -22.58 -1.27 13.94
N ILE A 536 -21.94 -2.24 14.61
CA ILE A 536 -20.57 -2.66 14.31
C ILE A 536 -20.47 -3.20 12.87
N LEU A 537 -21.46 -3.99 12.44
CA LEU A 537 -21.51 -4.51 11.08
C LEU A 537 -21.63 -3.38 10.05
N MET A 538 -22.51 -2.41 10.27
CA MET A 538 -22.64 -1.23 9.39
C MET A 538 -21.35 -0.41 9.34
N ALA A 539 -20.71 -0.18 10.50
CA ALA A 539 -19.45 0.52 10.59
C ALA A 539 -18.33 -0.21 9.83
N SER A 540 -18.31 -1.55 9.81
CA SER A 540 -17.32 -2.32 9.04
C SER A 540 -17.46 -2.14 7.53
N ILE A 541 -18.68 -1.97 7.02
CA ILE A 541 -18.91 -1.70 5.59
C ILE A 541 -18.47 -0.28 5.25
N PHE A 542 -18.85 0.70 6.07
CA PHE A 542 -18.42 2.08 5.88
C PHE A 542 -16.90 2.21 5.97
N LEU A 543 -16.25 1.56 6.95
CA LEU A 543 -14.80 1.55 7.08
C LEU A 543 -14.14 0.86 5.89
N SER A 544 -14.67 -0.27 5.42
CA SER A 544 -14.16 -0.93 4.21
C SER A 544 -14.27 -0.03 2.98
N TYR A 545 -15.39 0.66 2.80
CA TYR A 545 -15.60 1.59 1.70
C TYR A 545 -14.66 2.80 1.81
N PHE A 546 -14.59 3.44 2.98
CA PHE A 546 -13.71 4.57 3.26
C PHE A 546 -12.24 4.23 3.03
N LEU A 547 -11.76 3.08 3.52
CA LEU A 547 -10.37 2.66 3.31
C LEU A 547 -10.07 2.40 1.83
N LEU A 548 -10.99 1.78 1.09
CA LEU A 548 -10.80 1.57 -0.35
C LEU A 548 -10.74 2.89 -1.11
N ASN A 549 -11.66 3.81 -0.83
CA ASN A 549 -11.67 5.14 -1.46
C ASN A 549 -10.41 5.93 -1.09
N LYS A 550 -10.01 5.93 0.18
CA LYS A 550 -8.80 6.64 0.62
C LYS A 550 -7.54 6.09 -0.06
N ILE A 551 -7.44 4.76 -0.22
CA ILE A 551 -6.33 4.16 -0.97
C ILE A 551 -6.39 4.61 -2.43
N GLU A 552 -7.57 4.61 -3.07
CA GLU A 552 -7.74 5.04 -4.46
C GLU A 552 -7.41 6.53 -4.65
N GLU A 553 -7.90 7.42 -3.78
CA GLU A 553 -7.60 8.87 -3.74
C GLU A 553 -6.10 9.12 -3.58
N SER A 554 -5.44 8.45 -2.62
CA SER A 554 -4.00 8.62 -2.35
C SER A 554 -3.09 8.15 -3.49
N VAL A 555 -3.58 7.28 -4.38
CA VAL A 555 -2.82 6.73 -5.51
C VAL A 555 -3.09 7.52 -6.80
N TRP A 556 -4.12 8.38 -6.82
CA TRP A 556 -4.57 9.05 -8.04
C TRP A 556 -4.77 10.56 -7.91
N GLU A 557 -5.63 11.01 -7.00
CA GLU A 557 -6.06 12.41 -6.91
C GLU A 557 -5.02 13.25 -6.15
N ASP A 558 -4.58 12.76 -4.99
CA ASP A 558 -3.66 13.45 -4.07
C ASP A 558 -2.17 13.28 -4.43
N VAL A 559 -1.86 12.65 -5.58
CA VAL A 559 -0.48 12.55 -6.04
C VAL A 559 -0.06 13.92 -6.57
N GLU A 560 0.54 14.71 -5.67
CA GLU A 560 1.24 15.96 -5.97
C GLU A 560 2.65 15.64 -6.47
N SER A 561 3.21 16.54 -7.28
CA SER A 561 4.64 16.50 -7.59
C SER A 561 5.42 16.49 -6.29
N TYR A 562 6.48 15.68 -6.20
CA TYR A 562 7.51 15.93 -5.19
C TYR A 562 7.98 17.37 -5.43
N THR A 563 7.52 18.30 -4.60
CA THR A 563 8.09 19.63 -4.55
C THR A 563 9.51 19.42 -4.06
N GLU A 564 10.46 19.46 -5.01
CA GLU A 564 11.85 19.61 -4.64
C GLU A 564 11.90 20.80 -3.70
N THR A 565 12.39 20.58 -2.48
CA THR A 565 12.61 21.66 -1.53
C THR A 565 13.66 22.56 -2.15
N ASN A 566 13.20 23.58 -2.88
CA ASN A 566 14.07 24.63 -3.38
C ASN A 566 14.82 25.15 -2.16
N MET A 567 16.14 24.98 -2.18
CA MET A 567 16.97 25.55 -1.15
C MET A 567 16.97 27.06 -1.36
N SER A 568 15.98 27.74 -0.76
CA SER A 568 15.90 29.18 -0.78
C SER A 568 16.98 29.72 0.14
N TYR A 569 18.04 30.25 -0.46
CA TYR A 569 19.05 31.05 0.22
C TYR A 569 18.82 32.51 -0.16
N MET A 570 18.90 33.40 0.84
CA MET A 570 18.72 34.84 0.64
C MET A 570 20.07 35.49 0.33
N TYR A 571 20.19 36.19 -0.80
CA TYR A 571 21.34 37.04 -1.08
C TYR A 571 21.17 38.45 -0.56
N TYR A 572 22.27 39.00 -0.05
CA TYR A 572 22.37 40.42 0.25
C TYR A 572 23.33 41.06 -0.73
N GLY A 573 22.86 42.07 -1.45
CA GLY A 573 23.65 42.92 -2.31
C GLY A 573 23.69 44.34 -1.82
N ILE A 574 24.62 45.12 -2.35
CA ILE A 574 24.72 46.53 -2.05
C ILE A 574 25.13 47.30 -3.30
N PHE A 575 24.52 48.47 -3.46
CA PHE A 575 25.01 49.54 -4.30
C PHE A 575 25.57 50.61 -3.36
N GLU A 576 26.86 50.91 -3.42
CA GLU A 576 27.54 51.90 -2.56
C GLU A 576 28.52 52.75 -3.38
N PRO A 577 28.05 53.74 -4.15
CA PRO A 577 28.92 54.55 -4.98
C PRO A 577 29.69 55.60 -4.16
N SER A 578 30.97 55.81 -4.46
CA SER A 578 31.80 56.87 -3.83
C SER A 578 31.62 58.25 -4.45
N ASP A 579 31.00 58.32 -5.64
CA ASP A 579 30.73 59.53 -6.41
C ASP A 579 29.52 59.31 -7.35
N SER A 580 29.27 60.21 -8.30
CA SER A 580 28.16 60.08 -9.25
C SER A 580 28.47 59.20 -10.47
N THR A 581 29.53 58.37 -10.45
CA THR A 581 29.93 57.55 -11.61
C THR A 581 29.15 56.25 -11.75
N GLY A 582 28.37 55.86 -10.75
CA GLY A 582 27.58 54.62 -10.78
C GLY A 582 28.36 53.35 -10.45
N ILE A 583 29.65 53.46 -10.10
CA ILE A 583 30.50 52.34 -9.68
C ILE A 583 30.55 52.27 -8.16
N SER A 584 30.36 51.06 -7.59
CA SER A 584 30.41 50.86 -6.14
C SER A 584 31.85 50.81 -5.59
N ASP A 585 32.09 51.36 -4.41
CA ASP A 585 33.40 51.35 -3.75
C ASP A 585 33.56 50.09 -2.86
N ILE A 586 34.43 49.18 -3.28
CA ILE A 586 34.66 47.89 -2.62
C ILE A 586 35.26 48.07 -1.22
N GLU A 587 36.07 49.11 -0.99
CA GLU A 587 36.66 49.39 0.32
C GLU A 587 35.59 49.89 1.30
N GLN A 588 34.69 50.76 0.83
CA GLN A 588 33.55 51.23 1.63
C GLN A 588 32.57 50.10 1.93
N ILE A 589 32.26 49.25 0.96
CA ILE A 589 31.45 48.03 1.17
C ILE A 589 32.09 47.15 2.24
N SER A 590 33.42 46.95 2.19
CA SER A 590 34.15 46.17 3.19
C SER A 590 34.06 46.76 4.60
N LYS A 591 34.02 48.10 4.73
CA LYS A 591 33.81 48.80 6.02
C LYS A 591 32.37 48.64 6.51
N ILE A 592 31.37 48.76 5.62
CA ILE A 592 29.96 48.58 5.95
C ILE A 592 29.68 47.13 6.36
N GLN A 593 30.23 46.15 5.65
CA GLN A 593 30.15 44.73 5.95
C GLN A 593 30.66 44.43 7.37
N LYS A 594 31.82 44.99 7.77
CA LYS A 594 32.33 44.86 9.15
C LYS A 594 31.42 45.51 10.20
N LYS A 595 30.80 46.65 9.89
CA LYS A 595 29.93 47.40 10.81
C LYS A 595 28.56 46.74 10.98
N THR A 596 27.95 46.31 9.89
CA THR A 596 26.61 45.73 9.82
C THR A 596 26.59 44.24 10.15
N LYS A 597 27.73 43.54 10.01
CA LYS A 597 27.88 42.08 10.06
C LYS A 597 27.09 41.34 8.95
N LEU A 598 26.70 42.03 7.88
CA LEU A 598 26.11 41.40 6.70
C LEU A 598 27.19 41.11 5.67
N ASN A 599 27.18 39.91 5.09
CA ASN A 599 28.04 39.58 3.96
C ASN A 599 27.35 39.97 2.65
N TYR A 600 27.83 41.00 1.96
CA TYR A 600 27.27 41.44 0.69
C TYR A 600 27.86 40.63 -0.47
N GLN A 601 27.04 39.73 -1.01
CA GLN A 601 27.40 38.76 -2.05
C GLN A 601 27.13 39.29 -3.47
N ILE A 602 26.35 40.37 -3.60
CA ILE A 602 26.09 41.04 -4.87
C ILE A 602 26.59 42.48 -4.78
N VAL A 603 27.47 42.90 -5.69
CA VAL A 603 27.92 44.29 -5.79
C VAL A 603 27.29 44.89 -7.03
N SER A 604 26.32 45.78 -6.82
CA SER A 604 25.60 46.44 -7.91
C SER A 604 26.40 47.61 -8.46
N MET A 605 26.25 47.89 -9.74
CA MET A 605 26.82 49.05 -10.43
C MET A 605 26.00 49.41 -11.67
N TYR A 606 26.19 50.62 -12.19
CA TYR A 606 25.54 51.13 -13.39
C TYR A 606 26.62 51.40 -14.44
N ILE A 607 26.42 50.87 -15.64
CA ILE A 607 27.34 51.02 -16.77
C ILE A 607 26.57 51.59 -17.95
N PRO A 608 26.83 52.86 -18.34
CA PRO A 608 26.19 53.48 -19.49
C PRO A 608 26.83 53.00 -20.81
N TRP A 609 26.02 52.82 -21.83
CA TRP A 609 26.49 52.57 -23.20
C TRP A 609 27.20 53.80 -23.77
N GLY A 610 28.19 53.57 -24.64
CA GLY A 610 28.94 54.64 -25.32
C GLY A 610 30.28 54.15 -25.90
N ASP A 611 30.99 55.06 -26.57
CA ASP A 611 32.29 54.76 -27.20
C ASP A 611 33.51 54.92 -26.27
N SER A 612 33.29 55.44 -25.06
CA SER A 612 34.38 55.70 -24.10
C SER A 612 34.80 54.43 -23.34
N GLU A 613 36.02 54.41 -22.80
CA GLU A 613 36.45 53.29 -21.94
C GLU A 613 35.60 53.14 -20.67
N LYS A 614 34.92 54.21 -20.21
CA LYS A 614 34.02 54.17 -19.05
C LYS A 614 32.73 53.38 -19.34
N SER A 615 32.40 53.20 -20.61
CA SER A 615 31.26 52.39 -21.07
C SER A 615 31.58 50.89 -21.13
N LEU A 616 32.83 50.51 -20.81
CA LEU A 616 33.24 49.12 -20.62
C LEU A 616 33.73 48.94 -19.18
N ILE A 617 33.42 47.78 -18.60
CA ILE A 617 33.84 47.50 -17.22
C ILE A 617 35.33 47.15 -17.13
N SER A 618 36.01 47.69 -16.11
CA SER A 618 37.41 47.39 -15.83
C SER A 618 37.57 45.94 -15.35
N MET A 619 38.47 45.18 -15.98
CA MET A 619 38.80 43.82 -15.55
C MET A 619 39.43 43.80 -14.16
N GLU A 620 40.22 44.81 -13.81
CA GLU A 620 40.82 44.91 -12.48
C GLU A 620 39.74 45.03 -11.40
N TYR A 621 38.72 45.86 -11.66
CA TYR A 621 37.60 46.04 -10.75
C TYR A 621 36.75 44.77 -10.61
N LEU A 622 36.44 44.09 -11.73
CA LEU A 622 35.76 42.79 -11.70
C LEU A 622 36.51 41.75 -10.88
N GLN A 623 37.85 41.70 -11.01
CA GLN A 623 38.68 40.79 -10.22
C GLN A 623 38.70 41.17 -8.73
N GLN A 624 38.63 42.45 -8.38
CA GLN A 624 38.50 42.88 -6.98
C GLN A 624 37.17 42.40 -6.38
N ILE A 625 36.05 42.47 -7.12
CA ILE A 625 34.74 41.92 -6.69
C ILE A 625 34.82 40.40 -6.51
N LYS A 626 35.45 39.69 -7.45
CA LYS A 626 35.65 38.24 -7.35
C LYS A 626 36.48 37.87 -6.11
N THR A 627 37.53 38.64 -5.83
CA THR A 627 38.43 38.42 -4.67
C THR A 627 37.73 38.67 -3.33
N SER A 628 36.75 39.59 -3.29
CA SER A 628 35.89 39.79 -2.11
C SER A 628 34.79 38.73 -1.96
N SER A 629 34.77 37.68 -2.81
CA SER A 629 33.76 36.62 -2.84
C SER A 629 32.34 37.11 -3.15
N ALA A 630 32.21 38.19 -3.92
CA ALA A 630 30.95 38.71 -4.41
C ALA A 630 30.80 38.53 -5.94
N VAL A 631 29.57 38.69 -6.43
CA VAL A 631 29.23 38.69 -7.86
C VAL A 631 28.83 40.11 -8.28
N PRO A 632 29.35 40.61 -9.42
CA PRO A 632 28.92 41.89 -9.96
C PRO A 632 27.47 41.80 -10.49
N MET A 633 26.65 42.80 -10.17
CA MET A 633 25.39 43.08 -10.86
C MET A 633 25.54 44.36 -11.67
N ILE A 634 25.52 44.22 -12.99
CA ILE A 634 25.68 45.32 -13.95
C ILE A 634 24.29 45.75 -14.41
N SER A 635 23.88 46.94 -14.00
CA SER A 635 22.75 47.65 -14.60
C SER A 635 23.24 48.29 -15.89
N TRP A 636 22.87 47.70 -17.01
CA TRP A 636 23.43 48.03 -18.32
C TRP A 636 22.50 48.96 -19.07
N GLU A 637 22.88 50.24 -19.10
CA GLU A 637 21.98 51.34 -19.47
C GLU A 637 22.18 51.74 -20.94
N PRO A 638 21.17 51.53 -21.81
CA PRO A 638 21.30 51.75 -23.24
C PRO A 638 21.16 53.23 -23.63
N TRP A 639 22.04 54.07 -23.07
CA TRP A 639 22.21 55.46 -23.52
C TRP A 639 22.75 55.47 -24.94
N THR A 640 22.07 56.19 -25.83
CA THR A 640 22.51 56.32 -27.22
C THR A 640 23.25 57.64 -27.46
N SER A 641 23.02 58.68 -26.66
CA SER A 641 23.67 60.00 -26.84
C SER A 641 25.20 59.97 -26.77
N ASP A 642 25.79 58.96 -26.11
CA ASP A 642 27.23 58.88 -25.85
C ASP A 642 28.01 58.09 -26.91
N PHE A 643 27.36 57.73 -28.03
CA PHE A 643 28.02 57.17 -29.21
C PHE A 643 28.24 58.22 -30.29
N GLN A 644 29.40 58.18 -30.95
CA GLN A 644 29.72 59.03 -32.11
C GLN A 644 28.76 58.79 -33.28
N ILE A 645 28.22 57.56 -33.41
CA ILE A 645 27.26 57.24 -34.47
C ILE A 645 25.92 57.99 -34.31
N SER A 646 25.61 58.47 -33.10
CA SER A 646 24.33 59.10 -32.79
C SER A 646 24.15 60.47 -33.42
N ASP A 647 25.24 61.15 -33.75
CA ASP A 647 25.22 62.40 -34.52
C ASP A 647 24.77 62.18 -35.97
N SER A 648 24.86 60.94 -36.48
CA SER A 648 24.55 60.57 -37.85
C SER A 648 23.16 59.95 -38.07
N ILE A 649 22.45 59.60 -36.99
CA ILE A 649 21.14 58.94 -37.05
C ILE A 649 20.09 59.81 -36.33
N PRO A 650 19.07 60.33 -37.04
CA PRO A 650 18.07 61.22 -36.46
C PRO A 650 17.35 60.61 -35.25
N GLY A 651 17.43 61.28 -34.10
CA GLY A 651 16.75 60.89 -32.87
C GLY A 651 17.60 60.09 -31.88
N LEU A 652 18.74 59.50 -32.30
CA LEU A 652 19.64 58.80 -31.37
C LEU A 652 20.38 59.75 -30.42
N SER A 653 20.72 60.97 -30.86
CA SER A 653 21.27 62.01 -29.97
C SER A 653 20.28 62.41 -28.86
N ASP A 654 18.98 62.25 -29.09
CA ASP A 654 17.90 62.51 -28.14
C ASP A 654 17.48 61.25 -27.35
N ASN A 655 18.21 60.14 -27.48
CA ASN A 655 17.87 58.84 -26.87
C ASN A 655 16.51 58.25 -27.30
N LYS A 656 16.10 58.46 -28.55
CA LYS A 656 14.82 57.93 -29.09
C LYS A 656 15.02 56.60 -29.80
N LYS A 657 14.02 55.71 -29.72
CA LYS A 657 13.90 54.46 -30.49
C LYS A 657 15.09 53.49 -30.34
N VAL A 658 15.73 53.45 -29.18
CA VAL A 658 16.92 52.62 -28.94
C VAL A 658 16.68 51.13 -29.23
N PHE A 659 15.54 50.56 -28.85
CA PHE A 659 15.28 49.12 -29.05
C PHE A 659 15.13 48.73 -30.52
N TYR A 660 14.51 49.59 -31.33
CA TYR A 660 14.48 49.43 -32.78
C TYR A 660 15.90 49.46 -33.37
N HIS A 661 16.75 50.39 -32.95
CA HIS A 661 18.12 50.46 -33.46
C HIS A 661 19.04 49.32 -32.97
N ILE A 662 18.73 48.70 -31.83
CA ILE A 662 19.40 47.47 -31.37
C ILE A 662 19.09 46.30 -32.31
N THR A 663 17.83 46.09 -32.67
CA THR A 663 17.42 44.97 -33.55
C THR A 663 17.91 45.15 -34.99
N GLU A 664 18.11 46.39 -35.44
CA GLU A 664 18.78 46.71 -36.72
C GLU A 664 20.31 46.49 -36.68
N GLY A 665 20.88 46.13 -35.52
CA GLY A 665 22.30 45.82 -35.36
C GLY A 665 23.23 47.04 -35.23
N THR A 666 22.68 48.24 -35.00
CA THR A 666 23.45 49.51 -34.93
C THR A 666 24.53 49.46 -33.84
N PHE A 667 24.25 48.79 -32.72
CA PHE A 667 25.12 48.73 -31.54
C PHE A 667 25.85 47.38 -31.38
N ASP A 668 25.78 46.49 -32.38
CA ASP A 668 26.35 45.14 -32.35
C ASP A 668 27.81 45.11 -31.90
N ASN A 669 28.63 46.03 -32.40
CA ASN A 669 30.05 46.08 -32.08
C ASN A 669 30.31 46.33 -30.59
N TYR A 670 29.53 47.23 -29.99
CA TYR A 670 29.62 47.51 -28.56
C TYR A 670 29.11 46.32 -27.73
N ILE A 671 27.95 45.76 -28.09
CA ILE A 671 27.37 44.59 -27.43
C ILE A 671 28.36 43.41 -27.45
N LYS A 672 28.99 43.13 -28.60
CA LYS A 672 30.00 42.09 -28.77
C LYS A 672 31.26 42.34 -27.94
N LYS A 673 31.71 43.60 -27.81
CA LYS A 673 32.84 43.96 -26.93
C LYS A 673 32.51 43.71 -25.46
N MET A 674 31.33 44.10 -25.00
CA MET A 674 30.87 43.85 -23.63
C MET A 674 30.70 42.34 -23.36
N ALA A 675 30.09 41.61 -24.30
CA ALA A 675 29.92 40.15 -24.22
C ALA A 675 31.28 39.43 -24.08
N ARG A 676 32.29 39.81 -24.88
CA ARG A 676 33.65 39.28 -24.76
C ARG A 676 34.28 39.62 -23.42
N ARG A 677 34.11 40.86 -22.93
CA ARG A 677 34.64 41.27 -21.62
C ARG A 677 34.06 40.44 -20.48
N ILE A 678 32.75 40.16 -20.53
CA ILE A 678 32.10 39.29 -19.55
C ILE A 678 32.60 37.86 -19.70
N GLN A 679 32.73 37.34 -20.93
CA GLN A 679 33.28 36.01 -21.17
C GLN A 679 34.70 35.84 -20.61
N GLU A 680 35.58 36.83 -20.78
CA GLU A 680 36.95 36.83 -20.26
C GLU A 680 37.03 36.84 -18.71
N PHE A 681 35.98 37.28 -18.01
CA PHE A 681 35.96 37.33 -16.54
C PHE A 681 35.87 35.94 -15.90
N ASP A 682 35.29 34.96 -16.61
CA ASP A 682 35.21 33.56 -16.17
C ASP A 682 34.66 33.42 -14.73
N ALA A 683 33.58 34.15 -14.46
CA ALA A 683 32.79 34.11 -13.23
C ALA A 683 31.41 34.72 -13.51
N PRO A 684 30.37 34.37 -12.74
CA PRO A 684 29.02 34.87 -12.99
C PRO A 684 28.92 36.39 -12.91
N VAL A 685 28.02 36.94 -13.72
CA VAL A 685 27.63 38.35 -13.73
C VAL A 685 26.11 38.43 -13.80
N PHE A 686 25.47 39.11 -12.86
CA PHE A 686 24.06 39.50 -13.03
C PHE A 686 24.01 40.66 -14.03
N LEU A 687 23.36 40.46 -15.17
CA LEU A 687 23.22 41.48 -16.19
C LEU A 687 21.78 41.98 -16.22
N ARG A 688 21.57 43.20 -15.72
CA ARG A 688 20.29 43.89 -15.66
C ARG A 688 20.20 44.88 -16.82
N PHE A 689 19.90 44.37 -18.00
CA PHE A 689 19.83 45.15 -19.24
C PHE A 689 18.57 46.02 -19.27
N ALA A 690 18.72 47.31 -19.61
CA ALA A 690 17.62 48.26 -19.78
C ALA A 690 16.60 48.20 -18.63
N HIS A 691 17.09 48.35 -17.39
CA HIS A 691 16.25 48.26 -16.20
C HIS A 691 15.12 49.29 -16.25
N GLU A 692 13.98 48.94 -15.66
CA GLU A 692 12.82 49.83 -15.57
C GLU A 692 12.38 50.39 -16.94
N PHE A 693 12.36 49.52 -17.96
CA PHE A 693 12.00 49.86 -19.33
C PHE A 693 10.60 50.49 -19.49
N ASP A 694 9.71 50.35 -18.50
CA ASP A 694 8.40 50.98 -18.45
C ASP A 694 8.35 52.27 -17.61
N ASN A 695 9.47 52.68 -17.00
CA ASN A 695 9.57 53.92 -16.21
C ASN A 695 9.76 55.14 -17.14
N PRO A 696 8.82 56.13 -17.12
CA PRO A 696 8.91 57.33 -17.94
C PRO A 696 10.15 58.20 -17.67
N GLY A 697 10.85 57.99 -16.53
CA GLY A 697 12.08 58.68 -16.18
C GLY A 697 13.29 58.30 -17.02
N TYR A 698 13.27 57.16 -17.71
CA TYR A 698 14.35 56.73 -18.60
C TYR A 698 13.96 56.89 -20.08
N PRO A 699 14.92 57.23 -20.96
CA PRO A 699 14.63 57.39 -22.39
C PRO A 699 14.38 56.05 -23.10
N TRP A 700 14.86 54.92 -22.58
CA TRP A 700 14.53 53.58 -23.10
C TRP A 700 13.13 53.08 -22.69
N SER A 701 12.20 54.00 -22.45
CA SER A 701 10.78 53.75 -22.21
C SER A 701 9.91 54.37 -23.32
N LEU A 702 8.60 54.45 -23.08
CA LEU A 702 7.66 55.21 -23.93
C LEU A 702 8.11 56.67 -24.15
N THR A 703 8.85 57.28 -23.22
CA THR A 703 9.36 58.66 -23.33
C THR A 703 10.31 58.83 -24.53
N GLY A 704 11.18 57.86 -24.79
CA GLY A 704 12.00 57.82 -26.02
C GLY A 704 11.28 57.18 -27.21
N LYS A 705 9.95 57.03 -27.16
CA LYS A 705 9.10 56.42 -28.19
C LYS A 705 9.32 54.92 -28.42
N ASN A 706 9.84 54.19 -27.44
CA ASN A 706 9.98 52.73 -27.53
C ASN A 706 8.66 52.02 -27.19
N THR A 707 8.34 50.88 -27.84
CA THR A 707 7.15 50.07 -27.52
C THR A 707 7.49 48.77 -26.76
N PRO A 708 6.52 48.10 -26.11
CA PRO A 708 6.74 46.80 -25.47
C PRO A 708 7.26 45.72 -26.42
N GLU A 709 6.75 45.68 -27.64
CA GLU A 709 7.17 44.72 -28.66
C GLU A 709 8.63 44.97 -29.07
N GLU A 710 9.01 46.24 -29.28
CA GLU A 710 10.39 46.62 -29.58
C GLU A 710 11.34 46.21 -28.44
N PHE A 711 10.93 46.38 -27.17
CA PHE A 711 11.72 45.92 -26.02
C PHE A 711 11.92 44.40 -26.02
N ILE A 712 10.85 43.62 -26.21
CA ILE A 712 10.93 42.15 -26.24
C ILE A 712 11.87 41.68 -27.35
N GLU A 713 11.73 42.23 -28.55
CA GLU A 713 12.59 41.89 -29.68
C GLU A 713 14.06 42.28 -29.41
N ALA A 714 14.32 43.46 -28.85
CA ALA A 714 15.66 43.89 -28.50
C ALA A 714 16.29 43.03 -27.39
N TRP A 715 15.53 42.66 -26.35
CA TRP A 715 15.99 41.76 -25.29
C TRP A 715 16.42 40.41 -25.86
N GLN A 716 15.55 39.78 -26.65
CA GLN A 716 15.85 38.49 -27.29
C GLN A 716 17.03 38.60 -28.25
N TYR A 717 17.15 39.70 -28.98
CA TYR A 717 18.26 39.94 -29.90
C TYR A 717 19.61 40.03 -29.17
N VAL A 718 19.69 40.83 -28.09
CA VAL A 718 20.91 40.95 -27.27
C VAL A 718 21.25 39.60 -26.62
N TYR A 719 20.27 38.88 -26.08
CA TYR A 719 20.47 37.53 -25.53
C TYR A 719 21.08 36.59 -26.58
N ARG A 720 20.54 36.57 -27.80
CA ARG A 720 21.05 35.71 -28.90
C ARG A 720 22.46 36.08 -29.33
N ILE A 721 22.90 37.34 -29.21
CA ILE A 721 24.30 37.69 -29.46
C ILE A 721 25.21 37.01 -28.43
N PHE A 722 24.84 37.05 -27.14
CA PHE A 722 25.60 36.37 -26.08
C PHE A 722 25.60 34.84 -26.26
N GLU A 723 24.44 34.26 -26.59
CA GLU A 723 24.29 32.83 -26.88
C GLU A 723 25.18 32.38 -28.05
N ASN A 724 25.13 33.10 -29.18
CA ASN A 724 25.95 32.79 -30.36
C ASN A 724 27.45 32.98 -30.12
N MET A 725 27.83 33.82 -29.16
CA MET A 725 29.22 34.00 -28.73
C MET A 725 29.66 33.01 -27.64
N HIS A 726 28.77 32.11 -27.21
CA HIS A 726 29.00 31.16 -26.12
C HIS A 726 29.43 31.83 -24.81
N VAL A 727 28.73 32.92 -24.45
CA VAL A 727 28.92 33.60 -23.16
C VAL A 727 27.97 32.98 -22.15
N GLU A 728 28.49 32.05 -21.35
CA GLU A 728 27.67 31.21 -20.45
C GLU A 728 27.63 31.72 -18.99
N ASN A 729 28.40 32.75 -18.65
CA ASN A 729 28.55 33.26 -17.29
C ASN A 729 27.66 34.49 -16.98
N VAL A 730 26.57 34.68 -17.75
CA VAL A 730 25.60 35.76 -17.52
C VAL A 730 24.34 35.21 -16.88
N VAL A 731 23.85 35.92 -15.85
CA VAL A 731 22.53 35.73 -15.25
C VAL A 731 21.64 36.90 -15.65
N TRP A 732 20.61 36.64 -16.47
CA TRP A 732 19.74 37.67 -17.05
C TRP A 732 18.69 38.15 -16.03
N VAL A 733 18.77 39.43 -15.67
CA VAL A 733 17.87 40.06 -14.69
C VAL A 733 16.87 40.99 -15.40
N TRP A 734 15.63 40.53 -15.55
CA TRP A 734 14.56 41.32 -16.16
C TRP A 734 13.84 42.16 -15.12
N ASN A 735 13.89 43.49 -15.24
CA ASN A 735 13.45 44.41 -14.18
C ASN A 735 12.34 45.36 -14.63
N PRO A 736 11.05 45.02 -14.46
CA PRO A 736 9.95 45.97 -14.64
C PRO A 736 9.90 47.03 -13.51
N TRP A 737 9.29 48.17 -13.79
CA TRP A 737 9.03 49.26 -12.84
C TRP A 737 7.62 49.22 -12.25
N LYS A 738 6.63 48.69 -12.98
CA LYS A 738 5.25 48.47 -12.50
C LYS A 738 4.75 47.04 -12.74
N ASP A 739 3.84 46.60 -11.89
CA ASP A 739 3.22 45.26 -11.95
C ASP A 739 2.45 45.04 -13.26
N ASN A 740 1.80 46.06 -13.81
CA ASN A 740 1.05 45.97 -15.06
C ASN A 740 1.93 45.81 -16.32
N ALA A 741 3.24 46.07 -16.21
CA ALA A 741 4.20 45.85 -17.28
C ALA A 741 4.57 44.37 -17.40
N ILE A 742 4.36 43.58 -16.34
CA ILE A 742 4.79 42.18 -16.28
C ILE A 742 4.23 41.38 -17.46
N ALA A 743 2.92 41.46 -17.70
CA ALA A 743 2.27 40.72 -18.78
C ALA A 743 2.59 41.24 -20.19
N LYS A 744 3.05 42.50 -20.33
CA LYS A 744 3.23 43.17 -21.63
C LYS A 744 4.65 43.12 -22.17
N TYR A 745 5.65 43.08 -21.27
CA TYR A 745 7.07 43.24 -21.62
C TYR A 745 7.88 41.97 -21.35
N TYR A 746 7.25 40.85 -20.94
CA TYR A 746 7.98 39.63 -20.61
C TYR A 746 8.53 38.97 -21.89
N PRO A 747 9.86 38.76 -22.00
CA PRO A 747 10.47 38.33 -23.25
C PRO A 747 10.38 36.81 -23.51
N GLY A 748 9.96 36.01 -22.53
CA GLY A 748 9.89 34.54 -22.60
C GLY A 748 10.67 33.87 -21.48
N ASP A 749 10.29 32.63 -21.14
CA ASP A 749 10.84 31.90 -19.99
C ASP A 749 12.32 31.53 -20.18
N GLU A 750 12.70 31.24 -21.43
CA GLU A 750 14.05 30.88 -21.83
C GLU A 750 15.03 32.06 -21.84
N PHE A 751 14.53 33.31 -21.79
CA PHE A 751 15.35 34.53 -21.89
C PHE A 751 15.54 35.27 -20.56
N VAL A 752 14.99 34.75 -19.45
CA VAL A 752 15.02 35.38 -18.13
C VAL A 752 15.43 34.38 -17.07
N ASP A 753 16.47 34.71 -16.30
CA ASP A 753 16.91 33.89 -15.17
C ASP A 753 16.35 34.41 -13.84
N TRP A 754 16.32 35.73 -13.66
CA TRP A 754 15.87 36.40 -12.44
C TRP A 754 14.95 37.57 -12.75
N ILE A 755 13.98 37.82 -11.88
CA ILE A 755 13.12 39.00 -11.96
C ILE A 755 13.64 40.05 -10.99
N GLY A 756 14.14 41.15 -11.53
CA GLY A 756 14.56 42.33 -10.78
C GLY A 756 13.35 43.19 -10.41
N ILE A 757 13.25 43.67 -9.17
CA ILE A 757 12.22 44.64 -8.79
C ILE A 757 12.86 45.77 -7.99
N THR A 758 12.58 47.00 -8.39
CA THR A 758 12.99 48.20 -7.65
C THR A 758 11.89 48.59 -6.68
N LEU A 759 12.20 48.65 -5.38
CA LEU A 759 11.31 49.02 -4.31
C LEU A 759 11.93 50.11 -3.43
N LEU A 760 11.67 51.35 -3.82
CA LEU A 760 12.12 52.54 -3.10
C LEU A 760 10.93 53.26 -2.46
N ASN A 761 10.96 53.45 -1.14
CA ASN A 761 9.98 54.27 -0.43
C ASN A 761 10.48 55.72 -0.31
N TYR A 762 9.96 56.61 -1.16
CA TYR A 762 10.29 58.04 -1.15
C TYR A 762 9.57 58.82 -0.02
N GLY A 763 8.76 58.17 0.82
CA GLY A 763 8.05 58.79 1.94
C GLY A 763 7.22 60.01 1.52
N LYS A 764 7.39 61.16 2.19
CA LYS A 764 6.67 62.40 1.82
C LYS A 764 6.97 62.89 0.40
N LEU A 765 8.00 62.38 -0.27
CA LEU A 765 8.34 62.73 -1.65
C LEU A 765 7.57 61.90 -2.70
N ASN A 766 6.87 60.82 -2.33
CA ASN A 766 5.95 60.10 -3.22
C ASN A 766 4.92 61.04 -3.85
N SER A 767 4.46 60.82 -5.09
CA SER A 767 3.57 61.76 -5.81
C SER A 767 2.29 62.16 -5.06
N ASP A 768 1.80 61.31 -4.16
CA ASP A 768 0.63 61.53 -3.30
C ASP A 768 0.97 61.91 -1.84
N GLY A 769 2.26 62.02 -1.52
CA GLY A 769 2.79 62.41 -0.21
C GLY A 769 2.68 61.33 0.87
N LYS A 770 2.26 60.10 0.54
CA LYS A 770 2.03 59.03 1.51
C LYS A 770 3.28 58.24 1.83
N TRP A 771 3.34 57.72 3.06
CA TRP A 771 4.31 56.70 3.46
C TRP A 771 3.77 55.32 3.13
N TYR A 772 4.50 54.53 2.34
CA TYR A 772 4.09 53.18 1.93
C TYR A 772 4.90 52.12 2.67
N GLU A 773 4.22 51.13 3.24
CA GLU A 773 4.87 49.94 3.79
C GLU A 773 5.37 49.03 2.67
N PHE A 774 6.41 48.23 2.95
CA PHE A 774 7.00 47.30 1.97
C PHE A 774 5.94 46.42 1.28
N LYS A 775 5.00 45.89 2.06
CA LYS A 775 3.91 45.04 1.57
C LYS A 775 3.05 45.76 0.52
N GLU A 776 2.76 47.04 0.71
CA GLU A 776 1.94 47.82 -0.23
C GLU A 776 2.66 48.06 -1.55
N LEU A 777 3.99 48.16 -1.52
CA LEU A 777 4.81 48.32 -2.72
C LEU A 777 5.03 46.99 -3.46
N TYR A 778 5.26 45.89 -2.75
CA TYR A 778 5.61 44.61 -3.37
C TYR A 778 4.42 43.71 -3.72
N HIS A 779 3.33 43.74 -2.95
CA HIS A 779 2.22 42.80 -3.14
C HIS A 779 1.58 42.84 -4.55
N PRO A 780 1.46 44.00 -5.23
CA PRO A 780 1.01 44.03 -6.63
C PRO A 780 1.91 43.23 -7.58
N PHE A 781 3.25 43.30 -7.39
CA PHE A 781 4.18 42.47 -8.16
C PHE A 781 3.99 40.98 -7.83
N HIS A 782 3.86 40.62 -6.55
CA HIS A 782 3.59 39.24 -6.15
C HIS A 782 2.36 38.65 -6.87
N GLU A 783 1.26 39.40 -6.99
CA GLU A 783 0.08 38.94 -7.74
C GLU A 783 0.32 38.87 -9.25
N GLY A 784 1.04 39.84 -9.83
CA GLY A 784 1.39 39.82 -11.25
C GLY A 784 2.28 38.64 -11.64
N LEU A 785 3.22 38.26 -10.77
CA LEU A 785 4.17 37.17 -11.00
C LEU A 785 3.53 35.78 -11.03
N LYS A 786 2.35 35.59 -10.42
CA LYS A 786 1.60 34.32 -10.49
C LYS A 786 1.18 33.94 -11.91
N GLN A 787 1.24 34.88 -12.85
CA GLN A 787 0.90 34.67 -14.26
C GLN A 787 2.08 34.09 -15.06
N LEU A 788 3.28 34.07 -14.50
CA LEU A 788 4.50 33.58 -15.15
C LEU A 788 4.95 32.24 -14.55
N PRO A 789 5.76 31.45 -15.28
CA PRO A 789 6.53 30.36 -14.69
C PRO A 789 7.35 30.88 -13.49
N TYR A 790 7.57 30.02 -12.49
CA TYR A 790 8.30 30.43 -11.29
C TYR A 790 9.73 30.87 -11.64
N LYS A 791 10.06 32.12 -11.28
CA LYS A 791 11.41 32.69 -11.32
C LYS A 791 11.76 33.27 -9.96
N PRO A 792 13.03 33.20 -9.54
CA PRO A 792 13.49 33.85 -8.33
C PRO A 792 13.42 35.38 -8.48
N VAL A 793 12.98 36.05 -7.42
CA VAL A 793 12.88 37.51 -7.38
C VAL A 793 14.09 38.09 -6.66
N LEU A 794 14.72 39.06 -7.30
CA LEU A 794 15.78 39.90 -6.77
C LEU A 794 15.23 41.32 -6.59
N LEU A 795 15.18 41.81 -5.36
CA LEU A 795 14.91 43.22 -5.12
C LEU A 795 16.16 44.00 -5.52
N ALA A 796 16.20 44.44 -6.77
CA ALA A 796 17.38 45.02 -7.42
C ALA A 796 17.80 46.34 -6.81
N GLU A 797 16.84 47.04 -6.22
CA GLU A 797 17.05 48.25 -5.43
C GLU A 797 16.03 48.24 -4.30
N LEU A 798 16.49 48.15 -3.06
CA LEU A 798 15.67 48.27 -1.86
C LEU A 798 16.15 49.46 -1.03
N GLY A 799 15.24 50.37 -0.73
CA GLY A 799 15.58 51.59 0.01
C GLY A 799 14.36 52.30 0.57
N SER A 800 14.58 53.06 1.64
CA SER A 800 13.56 53.96 2.21
C SER A 800 14.23 55.23 2.69
N LEU A 801 13.66 56.39 2.33
CA LEU A 801 14.14 57.68 2.81
C LEU A 801 13.85 57.88 4.30
N LYS A 802 14.62 58.74 4.97
CA LYS A 802 14.39 59.12 6.38
C LYS A 802 13.14 59.98 6.58
N ILE A 803 12.57 60.56 5.50
CA ILE A 803 11.52 61.58 5.59
C ILE A 803 10.14 60.97 5.44
N GLY A 804 9.29 61.16 6.45
CA GLY A 804 7.86 60.80 6.40
C GLY A 804 7.44 59.65 7.30
N GLY A 805 8.39 58.94 7.94
CA GLY A 805 8.11 57.78 8.79
C GLY A 805 9.38 57.20 9.42
N ASN A 806 9.26 56.04 10.06
CA ASN A 806 10.36 55.38 10.76
C ASN A 806 11.04 54.34 9.86
N ARG A 807 12.17 54.73 9.26
CA ARG A 807 12.97 53.86 8.40
C ARG A 807 13.40 52.55 9.08
N LYS A 808 13.73 52.59 10.38
CA LYS A 808 14.15 51.40 11.17
C LYS A 808 13.06 50.35 11.23
N GLU A 809 11.85 50.80 11.49
CA GLU A 809 10.66 49.97 11.54
C GLU A 809 10.25 49.47 10.16
N TRP A 810 10.38 50.31 9.12
CA TRP A 810 10.08 49.91 7.74
C TRP A 810 10.93 48.73 7.26
N PHE A 811 12.25 48.78 7.45
CA PHE A 811 13.13 47.65 7.11
C PHE A 811 12.83 46.41 7.99
N HIS A 812 12.48 46.59 9.27
CA HIS A 812 12.06 45.47 10.12
C HIS A 812 10.82 44.75 9.56
N ASN A 813 9.80 45.52 9.19
CA ASN A 813 8.56 45.01 8.62
C ASN A 813 8.78 44.40 7.23
N ALA A 814 9.66 44.99 6.43
CA ALA A 814 10.05 44.47 5.12
C ALA A 814 10.65 43.06 5.24
N PHE A 815 11.70 42.88 6.06
CA PHE A 815 12.33 41.57 6.23
C PHE A 815 11.42 40.52 6.88
N SER A 816 10.57 40.94 7.82
CA SER A 816 9.54 40.06 8.39
C SER A 816 8.53 39.59 7.32
N SER A 817 8.12 40.49 6.43
CA SER A 817 7.20 40.16 5.32
C SER A 817 7.87 39.25 4.28
N ILE A 818 9.15 39.46 3.99
CA ILE A 818 9.92 38.61 3.09
C ILE A 818 9.99 37.16 3.63
N ASP A 819 10.34 36.96 4.91
CA ASP A 819 10.44 35.61 5.51
C ASP A 819 9.10 34.88 5.57
N SER A 820 8.01 35.62 5.80
CA SER A 820 6.70 35.02 6.14
C SER A 820 5.70 34.97 4.99
N LEU A 821 5.77 35.89 4.03
CA LEU A 821 4.74 36.08 3.01
C LEU A 821 5.25 35.94 1.57
N TYR A 822 6.54 36.16 1.32
CA TYR A 822 7.09 36.28 -0.04
C TYR A 822 8.32 35.39 -0.26
N PRO A 823 8.15 34.05 -0.23
CA PRO A 823 9.25 33.10 -0.35
C PRO A 823 9.94 33.11 -1.72
N GLU A 824 9.33 33.73 -2.73
CA GLU A 824 9.93 33.95 -4.05
C GLU A 824 11.02 35.02 -4.08
N ILE A 825 11.14 35.86 -3.04
CA ILE A 825 12.24 36.82 -2.91
C ILE A 825 13.48 36.07 -2.42
N ASN A 826 14.46 35.95 -3.30
CA ASN A 826 15.72 35.23 -3.06
C ASN A 826 16.94 36.16 -2.97
N ALA A 827 16.80 37.44 -3.29
CA ALA A 827 17.88 38.42 -3.16
C ALA A 827 17.34 39.82 -2.83
N VAL A 828 18.12 40.57 -2.05
CA VAL A 828 17.89 42.00 -1.75
C VAL A 828 19.19 42.76 -1.98
N VAL A 829 19.16 43.72 -2.89
CA VAL A 829 20.24 44.66 -3.11
C VAL A 829 19.86 45.98 -2.44
N PHE A 830 20.60 46.34 -1.40
CA PHE A 830 20.38 47.60 -0.71
C PHE A 830 20.90 48.76 -1.56
N PHE A 831 20.01 49.71 -1.86
CA PHE A 831 20.39 50.94 -2.54
C PHE A 831 20.97 51.93 -1.52
N ASN A 832 22.28 51.86 -1.29
CA ASN A 832 23.00 52.69 -0.31
C ASN A 832 23.69 53.84 -1.05
N SER A 833 23.04 54.98 -1.20
CA SER A 833 23.66 56.12 -1.88
C SER A 833 23.30 57.43 -1.20
N SER A 834 24.30 58.28 -0.99
CA SER A 834 24.14 59.68 -0.61
C SER A 834 24.27 60.64 -1.80
N PHE A 835 24.34 60.11 -3.02
CA PHE A 835 24.62 60.86 -4.25
C PHE A 835 23.50 60.74 -5.30
N ASP A 836 22.29 60.36 -4.91
CA ASP A 836 21.16 60.23 -5.83
C ASP A 836 20.53 61.59 -6.15
N LYS A 837 20.58 61.99 -7.43
CA LYS A 837 20.05 63.27 -7.94
C LYS A 837 18.57 63.20 -8.38
N ASN A 838 17.94 62.04 -8.31
CA ASN A 838 16.60 61.81 -8.87
C ASN A 838 15.47 62.32 -7.95
N ILE A 839 15.43 63.64 -7.72
CA ILE A 839 14.41 64.29 -6.88
C ILE A 839 13.10 64.44 -7.69
N PRO A 840 11.94 63.97 -7.18
CA PRO A 840 10.65 64.09 -7.88
C PRO A 840 10.28 65.54 -8.25
N ILE A 841 9.93 65.76 -9.52
CA ILE A 841 9.57 67.07 -10.08
C ILE A 841 8.28 67.57 -9.40
N ASN A 842 8.31 68.80 -8.84
CA ASN A 842 7.26 69.52 -8.09
C ASN A 842 7.32 69.49 -6.54
N LYS A 843 8.47 69.18 -5.91
CA LYS A 843 8.59 69.20 -4.44
C LYS A 843 9.68 70.15 -3.92
N HIS A 844 9.35 71.44 -3.88
CA HIS A 844 10.20 72.52 -3.36
C HIS A 844 10.51 72.44 -1.85
N GLU A 845 9.99 71.44 -1.13
CA GLU A 845 10.21 71.26 0.32
C GLU A 845 11.45 70.41 0.67
N TYR A 846 12.16 69.84 -0.31
CA TYR A 846 13.41 69.11 -0.08
C TYR A 846 14.61 70.04 -0.28
N SER A 847 15.32 70.33 0.81
CA SER A 847 16.39 71.35 0.88
C SER A 847 17.81 70.82 0.63
N TYR A 848 17.97 69.56 0.22
CA TYR A 848 19.26 68.92 -0.03
C TYR A 848 19.48 68.65 -1.52
N GLU A 849 20.74 68.69 -1.96
CA GLU A 849 21.16 68.47 -3.35
C GLU A 849 20.98 67.01 -3.80
N TYR A 850 20.98 66.06 -2.85
CA TYR A 850 20.90 64.62 -3.10
C TYR A 850 19.91 63.94 -2.16
N LEU A 851 19.25 62.89 -2.64
CA LEU A 851 18.48 61.95 -1.80
C LEU A 851 19.44 61.04 -1.03
N ASP A 852 19.26 60.99 0.30
CA ASP A 852 20.06 60.15 1.20
C ASP A 852 19.35 58.81 1.50
N TRP A 853 19.80 57.77 0.82
CA TRP A 853 19.38 56.39 1.02
C TRP A 853 20.25 55.63 2.02
N SER A 854 21.31 56.25 2.56
CA SER A 854 22.33 55.57 3.36
C SER A 854 21.77 54.91 4.63
N PHE A 855 22.07 53.63 4.86
CA PHE A 855 21.53 52.84 5.99
C PHE A 855 22.60 52.42 7.02
N SER A 856 23.70 53.18 7.15
CA SER A 856 24.88 52.83 7.97
C SER A 856 24.66 52.62 9.48
N ASP A 857 23.46 52.82 10.02
CA ASP A 857 23.13 52.71 11.46
C ASP A 857 22.50 51.36 11.85
N TYR A 858 22.44 50.40 10.92
CA TYR A 858 21.83 49.08 11.15
C TYR A 858 22.86 48.01 11.52
N ASN A 859 22.51 47.15 12.48
CA ASN A 859 23.29 45.99 12.87
C ASN A 859 22.43 44.73 12.66
N ALA A 860 22.94 43.76 11.88
CA ALA A 860 22.26 42.52 11.54
C ALA A 860 21.84 41.70 12.77
N SER A 861 22.59 41.79 13.87
CA SER A 861 22.33 41.04 15.10
C SER A 861 21.00 41.39 15.78
N ASN A 862 20.32 42.47 15.35
CA ASN A 862 19.03 42.88 15.88
C ASN A 862 17.82 42.23 15.17
N PHE A 863 18.03 41.38 14.15
CA PHE A 863 16.94 40.72 13.44
C PHE A 863 17.16 39.20 13.36
N SER A 864 16.15 38.44 13.77
CA SER A 864 16.12 36.97 13.64
C SER A 864 16.17 36.49 12.18
N PHE A 865 15.77 37.34 11.24
CA PHE A 865 15.85 37.08 9.81
C PHE A 865 17.28 36.84 9.32
N PHE A 866 18.24 37.65 9.77
CA PHE A 866 19.65 37.52 9.38
C PHE A 866 20.34 36.35 10.13
N SER A 867 19.90 36.01 11.34
CA SER A 867 20.53 34.94 12.15
C SER A 867 20.23 33.50 11.69
N LYS A 868 19.15 33.26 10.93
CA LYS A 868 18.87 31.95 10.31
C LYS A 868 19.84 31.61 9.16
N ASN A 869 20.42 32.63 8.53
CA ASN A 869 21.28 32.50 7.34
C ASN A 869 22.77 32.69 7.64
N ASP A 870 23.13 33.07 8.87
CA ASP A 870 24.48 33.49 9.27
C ASP A 870 25.45 32.36 9.66
N THR A 871 25.15 31.10 9.32
CA THR A 871 26.11 29.99 9.48
C THR A 871 27.15 29.92 8.35
N PHE A 872 27.38 31.05 7.66
CA PHE A 872 28.38 31.19 6.60
C PHE A 872 29.59 32.06 7.03
N ASN A 873 30.02 31.94 8.28
CA ASN A 873 31.35 32.44 8.66
C ASN A 873 32.42 31.59 7.95
N GLY A 874 33.17 32.24 7.06
CA GLY A 874 34.36 31.68 6.45
C GLY A 874 35.43 31.44 7.51
N GLU A 875 35.43 30.25 8.10
CA GLU A 875 36.67 29.66 8.56
C GLU A 875 37.43 29.15 7.33
N ASN A 876 38.68 29.59 7.20
CA ASN A 876 39.61 29.21 6.15
C ASN A 876 39.69 27.68 5.99
N VAL A 877 38.96 27.14 5.02
CA VAL A 877 39.26 25.82 4.45
C VAL A 877 40.31 26.01 3.37
N MET A 878 41.53 26.35 3.78
CA MET A 878 42.72 26.17 2.96
C MET A 878 43.86 25.70 3.85
N ASN A 879 44.05 24.38 3.86
CA ASN A 879 45.33 23.71 3.63
C ASN A 879 45.20 22.22 3.95
N ASP A 880 44.29 21.51 3.27
CA ASP A 880 44.41 20.05 3.20
C ASP A 880 45.35 19.73 2.05
N THR A 881 46.54 19.27 2.44
CA THR A 881 47.56 18.73 1.58
C THR A 881 46.91 17.69 0.67
N ILE A 882 47.03 17.84 -0.65
CA ILE A 882 46.56 16.86 -1.63
C ILE A 882 47.21 15.52 -1.28
N ILE A 883 46.47 14.64 -0.60
CA ILE A 883 46.88 13.26 -0.39
C ILE A 883 46.88 12.63 -1.79
N LYS A 884 48.07 12.42 -2.36
CA LYS A 884 48.22 11.61 -3.57
C LYS A 884 47.71 10.21 -3.25
N ASN A 885 46.49 9.93 -3.70
CA ASN A 885 45.88 8.63 -3.56
C ASN A 885 46.69 7.63 -4.42
N SER A 886 47.26 6.61 -3.80
CA SER A 886 48.11 5.61 -4.48
C SER A 886 47.31 4.51 -5.17
N TYR A 887 45.97 4.61 -5.19
CA TYR A 887 45.10 3.64 -5.82
C TYR A 887 45.18 3.72 -7.35
N VAL A 888 45.39 2.59 -7.99
CA VAL A 888 45.43 2.48 -9.46
C VAL A 888 44.08 1.94 -9.94
N PRO A 889 43.33 2.68 -10.78
CA PRO A 889 42.07 2.22 -11.35
C PRO A 889 42.20 0.86 -12.06
N LYS A 890 41.30 -0.06 -11.73
CA LYS A 890 41.20 -1.39 -12.35
C LYS A 890 40.50 -1.31 -13.70
N GLN A 891 40.98 -2.06 -14.70
CA GLN A 891 40.27 -2.17 -15.97
C GLN A 891 39.10 -3.15 -15.91
N ILE A 892 37.97 -2.75 -16.51
CA ILE A 892 36.84 -3.63 -16.81
C ILE A 892 37.25 -4.64 -17.90
N ASP A 893 37.49 -5.88 -17.51
CA ASP A 893 38.03 -6.93 -18.38
C ASP A 893 36.96 -7.62 -19.27
N GLN A 894 35.67 -7.40 -18.98
CA GLN A 894 34.55 -8.03 -19.68
C GLN A 894 33.61 -7.00 -20.31
N LYS A 895 33.19 -7.23 -21.56
CA LYS A 895 32.14 -6.43 -22.21
C LYS A 895 30.80 -6.62 -21.48
N ILE A 896 30.23 -5.53 -20.99
CA ILE A 896 28.96 -5.51 -20.28
C ILE A 896 27.82 -5.31 -21.28
N GLN A 897 26.89 -6.26 -21.31
CA GLN A 897 25.58 -6.12 -21.92
C GLN A 897 24.55 -6.32 -20.81
N GLY A 898 24.12 -5.22 -20.23
CA GLY A 898 23.34 -5.21 -19.00
C GLY A 898 21.96 -4.61 -19.14
N ALA A 899 21.13 -4.82 -18.13
CA ALA A 899 19.84 -4.18 -17.97
C ALA A 899 19.65 -3.66 -16.53
N GLY A 900 19.03 -2.48 -16.41
CA GLY A 900 18.49 -2.01 -15.13
C GLY A 900 17.38 -2.92 -14.63
N TYR A 901 17.48 -3.37 -13.38
CA TYR A 901 16.52 -4.29 -12.76
C TYR A 901 15.96 -3.71 -11.45
N GLU A 902 15.20 -2.62 -11.56
CA GLU A 902 14.62 -1.91 -10.41
C GLU A 902 13.20 -2.36 -10.03
N LYS A 903 12.69 -3.39 -10.74
CA LYS A 903 11.35 -3.98 -10.59
C LYS A 903 10.99 -4.38 -9.16
N TYR A 904 11.94 -4.57 -8.24
CA TYR A 904 11.70 -5.10 -6.89
C TYR A 904 12.24 -4.24 -5.74
N VAL A 905 12.43 -2.94 -5.91
CA VAL A 905 13.13 -2.12 -4.88
C VAL A 905 12.35 -1.95 -3.55
N ASN A 906 11.01 -1.81 -3.56
CA ASN A 906 10.21 -1.64 -2.33
C ASN A 906 8.88 -2.39 -2.40
N TRP A 907 8.68 -3.42 -1.58
CA TRP A 907 7.44 -4.22 -1.62
C TRP A 907 6.17 -3.48 -1.17
N ILE A 908 6.29 -2.38 -0.42
CA ILE A 908 5.12 -1.59 0.03
C ILE A 908 4.58 -0.73 -1.12
N GLU A 909 5.49 -0.18 -1.92
CA GLU A 909 5.19 0.78 -2.99
C GLU A 909 5.09 0.10 -4.36
N ASN A 910 5.31 -1.21 -4.44
CA ASN A 910 5.47 -1.92 -5.69
C ASN A 910 4.43 -3.02 -5.87
N ASN A 911 3.84 -3.05 -7.07
CA ASN A 911 2.84 -4.04 -7.47
C ASN A 911 3.47 -5.39 -7.88
N TYR A 912 4.79 -5.48 -7.93
CA TYR A 912 5.53 -6.69 -8.31
C TYR A 912 6.16 -7.40 -7.10
N VAL A 913 6.16 -8.73 -7.15
CA VAL A 913 6.77 -9.59 -6.13
C VAL A 913 7.90 -10.41 -6.76
N ALA A 914 9.10 -10.39 -6.16
CA ALA A 914 10.29 -11.09 -6.65
C ALA A 914 10.26 -12.59 -6.33
N LYS A 915 9.26 -13.29 -6.87
CA LYS A 915 9.12 -14.74 -6.72
C LYS A 915 10.16 -15.45 -7.57
N LYS A 916 10.53 -16.66 -7.15
CA LYS A 916 11.42 -17.52 -7.93
C LYS A 916 11.02 -17.63 -9.41
N GLY A 917 9.76 -17.98 -9.70
CA GLY A 917 9.31 -18.19 -11.08
C GLY A 917 9.37 -16.92 -11.96
N GLU A 918 9.14 -15.75 -11.38
CA GLU A 918 9.27 -14.47 -12.10
C GLU A 918 10.73 -14.12 -12.37
N LEU A 919 11.62 -14.31 -11.37
CA LEU A 919 13.05 -14.11 -11.53
C LEU A 919 13.64 -15.07 -12.58
N GLU A 920 13.27 -16.36 -12.53
CA GLU A 920 13.70 -17.35 -13.53
C GLU A 920 13.18 -17.00 -14.94
N ARG A 921 11.94 -16.51 -15.06
CA ARG A 921 11.38 -16.04 -16.33
C ARG A 921 12.17 -14.85 -16.86
N ASP A 922 12.37 -13.83 -16.04
CA ASP A 922 13.09 -12.60 -16.41
C ASP A 922 14.54 -12.94 -16.80
N PHE A 923 15.27 -13.71 -15.99
CA PHE A 923 16.67 -14.07 -16.26
C PHE A 923 16.82 -14.99 -17.48
N ARG A 924 15.86 -15.86 -17.76
CA ARG A 924 15.83 -16.64 -19.01
C ARG A 924 15.66 -15.72 -20.22
N LEU A 925 14.72 -14.78 -20.16
CA LEU A 925 14.49 -13.79 -21.22
C LEU A 925 15.69 -12.85 -21.40
N MET A 926 16.39 -12.48 -20.33
CA MET A 926 17.62 -11.70 -20.40
C MET A 926 18.73 -12.47 -21.13
N LYS A 927 18.90 -13.75 -20.83
CA LYS A 927 19.82 -14.62 -21.57
C LYS A 927 19.45 -14.79 -23.04
N GLU A 928 18.15 -14.82 -23.38
CA GLU A 928 17.71 -14.79 -24.78
C GLU A 928 18.20 -13.55 -25.54
N LEU A 929 18.52 -12.46 -24.84
CA LEU A 929 19.08 -11.22 -25.38
C LEU A 929 20.61 -11.12 -25.23
N ASN A 930 21.30 -12.17 -24.78
CA ASN A 930 22.72 -12.13 -24.43
C ASN A 930 23.08 -11.11 -23.32
N ILE A 931 22.12 -10.79 -22.43
CA ILE A 931 22.42 -10.00 -21.23
C ILE A 931 23.25 -10.84 -20.26
N ASN A 932 24.35 -10.27 -19.79
CA ASN A 932 25.29 -10.90 -18.85
C ASN A 932 25.41 -10.16 -17.51
N PHE A 933 24.94 -8.90 -17.42
CA PHE A 933 24.96 -8.11 -16.19
C PHE A 933 23.58 -7.57 -15.79
N LEU A 934 23.35 -7.46 -14.47
CA LEU A 934 22.24 -6.73 -13.89
C LEU A 934 22.75 -5.49 -13.18
N LYS A 935 22.14 -4.33 -13.45
CA LYS A 935 22.27 -3.16 -12.57
C LYS A 935 21.14 -3.24 -11.56
N TYR A 936 21.47 -3.48 -10.30
CA TYR A 936 20.49 -3.75 -9.24
C TYR A 936 20.69 -2.81 -8.06
N LYS A 937 19.58 -2.29 -7.55
CA LYS A 937 19.52 -1.40 -6.39
C LYS A 937 19.02 -2.16 -5.17
N GLU A 938 19.56 -1.82 -3.99
CA GLU A 938 19.13 -2.36 -2.71
C GLU A 938 17.60 -2.42 -2.56
N SER A 939 17.10 -3.57 -2.10
CA SER A 939 15.70 -3.83 -1.73
C SER A 939 15.63 -4.49 -0.36
N SER A 940 14.62 -4.14 0.45
CA SER A 940 14.50 -4.67 1.81
C SER A 940 14.43 -6.20 1.87
N ILE A 941 13.38 -6.80 1.31
CA ILE A 941 13.09 -8.23 1.47
C ILE A 941 13.53 -9.08 0.27
N TYR A 942 13.66 -8.48 -0.91
CA TYR A 942 13.89 -9.22 -2.15
C TYR A 942 15.37 -9.45 -2.49
N ASP A 943 16.30 -8.76 -1.83
CA ASP A 943 17.74 -8.88 -2.08
C ASP A 943 18.25 -10.32 -1.99
N LYS A 944 17.80 -11.07 -0.97
CA LYS A 944 18.17 -12.47 -0.81
C LYS A 944 17.82 -13.31 -2.04
N ASN A 945 16.64 -13.08 -2.62
CA ASN A 945 16.17 -13.81 -3.79
C ASN A 945 16.93 -13.38 -5.06
N VAL A 946 17.05 -12.07 -5.30
CA VAL A 946 17.71 -11.54 -6.50
C VAL A 946 19.17 -11.99 -6.54
N LEU A 947 19.92 -11.84 -5.44
CA LEU A 947 21.32 -12.26 -5.34
C LEU A 947 21.51 -13.78 -5.49
N LYS A 948 20.58 -14.58 -4.95
CA LYS A 948 20.66 -16.04 -5.10
C LYS A 948 20.41 -16.48 -6.53
N TYR A 949 19.29 -16.03 -7.12
CA TYR A 949 18.85 -16.54 -8.42
C TYR A 949 19.63 -15.95 -9.60
N SER A 950 20.18 -14.75 -9.46
CA SER A 950 21.12 -14.19 -10.45
C SER A 950 22.42 -14.99 -10.49
N LYS A 951 23.00 -15.33 -9.32
CA LYS A 951 24.16 -16.23 -9.21
C LYS A 951 23.90 -17.60 -9.83
N GLU A 952 22.77 -18.25 -9.50
CA GLU A 952 22.37 -19.54 -10.09
C GLU A 952 22.25 -19.45 -11.62
N ASN A 953 21.82 -18.29 -12.13
CA ASN A 953 21.73 -18.02 -13.55
C ASN A 953 23.01 -17.47 -14.18
N LYS A 954 24.13 -17.36 -13.47
CA LYS A 954 25.39 -16.80 -14.02
C LYS A 954 25.20 -15.39 -14.61
N LEU A 955 24.37 -14.57 -13.98
CA LEU A 955 24.26 -13.14 -14.26
C LEU A 955 25.10 -12.40 -13.20
N ASP A 956 26.08 -11.64 -13.67
CA ASP A 956 26.89 -10.80 -12.79
C ASP A 956 26.13 -9.51 -12.42
N LEU A 957 26.50 -8.87 -11.31
CA LEU A 957 25.80 -7.68 -10.82
C LEU A 957 26.74 -6.49 -10.66
N ILE A 958 26.22 -5.33 -11.07
CA ILE A 958 26.67 -4.04 -10.58
C ILE A 958 25.63 -3.57 -9.57
N TYR A 959 26.04 -3.51 -8.30
CA TYR A 959 25.16 -3.14 -7.20
C TYR A 959 25.21 -1.62 -7.02
N SER A 960 24.07 -0.96 -7.15
CA SER A 960 23.98 0.50 -7.12
C SER A 960 23.47 1.03 -5.78
N PHE A 961 24.08 2.13 -5.32
CA PHE A 961 23.65 2.89 -4.16
C PHE A 961 23.09 4.24 -4.62
N ASP A 962 21.89 4.57 -4.14
CA ASP A 962 21.34 5.90 -4.33
C ASP A 962 22.01 6.87 -3.35
N LEU A 963 22.39 8.03 -3.86
CA LEU A 963 22.75 9.18 -3.04
C LEU A 963 21.47 9.97 -2.78
N LEU A 964 21.16 10.28 -1.52
CA LEU A 964 19.93 10.97 -1.17
C LEU A 964 19.90 12.36 -1.84
N ASN A 965 18.98 12.56 -2.78
CA ASN A 965 18.83 13.81 -3.53
C ASN A 965 18.30 14.98 -2.68
N THR A 966 17.74 14.72 -1.50
CA THR A 966 17.17 15.72 -0.58
C THR A 966 18.16 16.31 0.41
N VAL A 967 19.42 15.84 0.44
CA VAL A 967 20.39 16.18 1.49
C VAL A 967 21.16 17.44 1.13
N ASP A 968 21.38 18.31 2.11
CA ASP A 968 22.29 19.45 2.00
C ASP A 968 23.70 18.99 2.41
N PHE A 969 24.64 18.93 1.47
CA PHE A 969 26.00 18.42 1.69
C PHE A 969 26.83 19.29 2.64
N VAL A 970 26.39 20.52 2.91
CA VAL A 970 27.05 21.46 3.81
C VAL A 970 26.46 21.38 5.23
N LYS A 971 25.13 21.33 5.35
CA LYS A 971 24.40 21.39 6.63
C LYS A 971 24.16 20.02 7.26
N ASP A 972 23.87 18.98 6.47
CA ASP A 972 23.36 17.70 6.96
C ASP A 972 24.48 16.67 7.28
N LYS A 973 25.55 17.12 7.96
CA LYS A 973 26.74 16.30 8.21
C LYS A 973 26.44 14.96 8.90
N ILE A 974 25.50 14.92 9.86
CA ILE A 974 25.13 13.69 10.59
C ILE A 974 24.50 12.67 9.64
N LEU A 975 23.56 13.13 8.80
CA LEU A 975 22.83 12.26 7.89
C LEU A 975 23.74 11.73 6.76
N LEU A 976 24.69 12.55 6.30
CA LEU A 976 25.75 12.13 5.36
C LEU A 976 26.66 11.06 5.95
N GLU A 977 27.02 11.15 7.23
CA GLU A 977 27.79 10.13 7.94
C GLU A 977 26.98 8.83 8.13
N GLU A 978 25.69 8.92 8.46
CA GLU A 978 24.80 7.76 8.53
C GLU A 978 24.67 7.06 7.17
N LEU A 979 24.52 7.82 6.09
CA LEU A 979 24.47 7.29 4.72
C LEU A 979 25.77 6.57 4.35
N LYS A 980 26.93 7.20 4.61
CA LYS A 980 28.25 6.61 4.39
C LYS A 980 28.39 5.28 5.16
N ASN A 981 28.09 5.30 6.45
CA ASN A 981 28.16 4.09 7.30
C ASN A 981 27.22 2.99 6.81
N LYS A 982 26.01 3.34 6.37
CA LYS A 982 25.06 2.38 5.79
C LYS A 982 25.62 1.71 4.54
N ILE A 983 26.18 2.49 3.61
CA ILE A 983 26.79 1.95 2.38
C ILE A 983 27.95 1.00 2.72
N ILE A 984 28.84 1.43 3.61
CA ILE A 984 30.00 0.62 4.03
C ILE A 984 29.58 -0.67 4.75
N GLN A 985 28.59 -0.61 5.65
CA GLN A 985 28.05 -1.80 6.29
C GLN A 985 27.47 -2.76 5.24
N ARG A 986 26.73 -2.24 4.27
CA ARG A 986 26.12 -3.07 3.23
C ARG A 986 27.16 -3.77 2.35
N ILE A 987 28.24 -3.09 1.99
CA ILE A 987 29.36 -3.67 1.26
C ILE A 987 30.00 -4.83 2.05
N LYS A 988 30.18 -4.66 3.38
CA LYS A 988 30.71 -5.72 4.26
C LYS A 988 29.78 -6.94 4.30
N GLU A 989 28.47 -6.74 4.42
CA GLU A 989 27.48 -7.82 4.42
C GLU A 989 27.48 -8.61 3.11
N LEU A 990 27.71 -7.93 1.98
CA LEU A 990 27.69 -8.52 0.65
C LEU A 990 29.04 -9.13 0.21
N ASN A 991 30.06 -9.10 1.06
CA ASN A 991 31.42 -9.47 0.66
C ASN A 991 31.53 -10.93 0.15
N ASN A 992 30.71 -11.85 0.66
CA ASN A 992 30.68 -13.25 0.25
C ASN A 992 30.03 -13.50 -1.14
N HIS A 993 29.47 -12.46 -1.78
CA HIS A 993 28.79 -12.57 -3.07
C HIS A 993 29.74 -12.23 -4.24
N VAL A 994 30.54 -13.21 -4.67
CA VAL A 994 31.58 -13.05 -5.72
C VAL A 994 31.07 -12.68 -7.13
N HIS A 995 29.80 -12.91 -7.42
CA HIS A 995 29.13 -12.49 -8.66
C HIS A 995 28.75 -10.99 -8.70
N ILE A 996 28.85 -10.29 -7.57
CA ILE A 996 28.81 -8.82 -7.57
C ILE A 996 30.20 -8.35 -8.01
N LYS A 997 30.27 -7.66 -9.14
CA LYS A 997 31.53 -7.24 -9.76
C LYS A 997 31.90 -5.80 -9.46
N GLY A 998 30.93 -4.97 -9.08
CA GLY A 998 31.19 -3.57 -8.75
C GLY A 998 30.09 -2.87 -7.96
N TRP A 999 30.48 -1.76 -7.36
CA TRP A 999 29.69 -0.81 -6.59
C TRP A 999 29.50 0.46 -7.43
N LEU A 1000 28.26 0.77 -7.80
CA LEU A 1000 27.92 1.98 -8.55
C LEU A 1000 27.32 3.02 -7.62
N LEU A 1001 27.98 4.15 -7.49
CA LEU A 1001 27.45 5.31 -6.79
C LEU A 1001 26.62 6.12 -7.79
N LYS A 1002 25.30 6.19 -7.60
CA LYS A 1002 24.42 6.96 -8.48
C LYS A 1002 24.60 8.45 -8.26
N ASP A 1003 24.29 9.23 -9.29
CA ASP A 1003 24.50 10.68 -9.29
C ASP A 1003 23.19 11.42 -9.54
N ASP A 1004 22.40 11.51 -8.49
CA ASP A 1004 21.10 12.20 -8.48
C ASP A 1004 21.19 13.59 -7.80
N PHE A 1005 22.41 14.03 -7.43
CA PHE A 1005 22.67 15.32 -6.81
C PHE A 1005 22.62 16.47 -7.82
N TRP A 1006 23.22 16.30 -9.00
CA TRP A 1006 23.30 17.39 -9.97
C TRP A 1006 21.99 17.74 -10.67
N SER A 1007 21.06 16.79 -10.76
CA SER A 1007 19.72 17.07 -11.31
C SER A 1007 18.99 18.13 -10.46
N ARG A 1008 19.17 18.09 -9.13
CA ARG A 1008 18.65 19.12 -8.21
C ARG A 1008 19.41 20.44 -8.33
N LEU A 1009 20.73 20.38 -8.43
CA LEU A 1009 21.55 21.59 -8.56
C LEU A 1009 21.31 22.36 -9.87
N ARG A 1010 20.81 21.69 -10.92
CA ARG A 1010 20.40 22.36 -12.17
C ARG A 1010 19.21 23.30 -11.96
N ASN A 1011 18.40 23.07 -10.93
CA ASN A 1011 17.28 23.92 -10.49
C ASN A 1011 17.69 24.86 -9.34
N CYS A 1012 18.92 24.76 -8.82
CA CYS A 1012 19.42 25.76 -7.90
C CYS A 1012 19.73 27.03 -8.68
N ASN A 1013 18.83 28.01 -8.60
CA ASN A 1013 19.04 29.37 -9.09
C ASN A 1013 20.21 30.10 -8.38
N ASN A 1014 21.01 29.39 -7.57
CA ASN A 1014 21.89 29.90 -6.54
C ASN A 1014 23.36 29.46 -6.75
N TYR A 1015 24.09 30.16 -7.62
CA TYR A 1015 25.45 29.78 -8.01
C TYR A 1015 26.43 29.59 -6.84
N PHE A 1016 26.40 30.44 -5.80
CA PHE A 1016 27.32 30.30 -4.66
C PHE A 1016 27.04 29.07 -3.80
N VAL A 1017 25.77 28.73 -3.64
CA VAL A 1017 25.39 27.51 -2.94
C VAL A 1017 25.70 26.29 -3.80
N PHE A 1018 25.49 26.39 -5.11
CA PHE A 1018 25.93 25.38 -6.05
C PHE A 1018 27.42 25.04 -5.86
N LEU A 1019 28.32 26.04 -5.87
CA LEU A 1019 29.75 25.81 -5.71
C LEU A 1019 30.12 25.20 -4.33
N LYS A 1020 29.50 25.66 -3.24
CA LYS A 1020 29.78 25.11 -1.90
C LYS A 1020 29.23 23.69 -1.73
N GLN A 1021 28.05 23.43 -2.26
CA GLN A 1021 27.45 22.09 -2.27
C GLN A 1021 28.28 21.15 -3.14
N GLU A 1022 28.76 21.62 -4.30
CA GLU A 1022 29.69 20.91 -5.18
C GLU A 1022 30.98 20.54 -4.44
N GLU A 1023 31.62 21.49 -3.75
CA GLU A 1023 32.84 21.23 -3.00
C GLU A 1023 32.62 20.20 -1.89
N ALA A 1024 31.57 20.39 -1.09
CA ALA A 1024 31.22 19.49 0.01
C ALA A 1024 30.84 18.09 -0.50
N TYR A 1025 30.15 18.01 -1.63
CA TYR A 1025 29.84 16.76 -2.31
C TYR A 1025 31.11 16.03 -2.74
N TYR A 1026 32.06 16.71 -3.41
CA TYR A 1026 33.31 16.06 -3.83
C TYR A 1026 34.16 15.62 -2.64
N GLN A 1027 34.21 16.40 -1.55
CA GLN A 1027 34.90 15.99 -0.33
C GLN A 1027 34.28 14.73 0.27
N TRP A 1028 32.96 14.72 0.45
CA TRP A 1028 32.24 13.57 0.98
C TRP A 1028 32.37 12.33 0.08
N LEU A 1029 32.27 12.50 -1.25
CA LEU A 1029 32.41 11.43 -2.23
C LEU A 1029 33.83 10.85 -2.20
N ARG A 1030 34.86 11.70 -2.10
CA ARG A 1030 36.26 11.27 -1.95
C ARG A 1030 36.42 10.38 -0.72
N ASP A 1031 35.88 10.80 0.42
CA ASP A 1031 35.99 10.06 1.68
C ASP A 1031 35.25 8.72 1.60
N LEU A 1032 34.06 8.70 1.00
CA LEU A 1032 33.31 7.47 0.75
C LEU A 1032 34.06 6.51 -0.18
N VAL A 1033 34.55 6.98 -1.33
CA VAL A 1033 35.28 6.14 -2.31
C VAL A 1033 36.55 5.56 -1.69
N ASN A 1034 37.30 6.36 -0.93
CA ASN A 1034 38.49 5.90 -0.21
C ASN A 1034 38.15 4.81 0.82
N GLU A 1035 37.04 4.98 1.55
CA GLU A 1035 36.60 3.98 2.52
C GLU A 1035 36.10 2.69 1.84
N ILE A 1036 35.43 2.79 0.69
CA ILE A 1036 35.05 1.63 -0.11
C ILE A 1036 36.30 0.86 -0.56
N HIS A 1037 37.30 1.53 -1.13
CA HIS A 1037 38.55 0.87 -1.54
C HIS A 1037 39.28 0.19 -0.38
N ARG A 1038 39.21 0.77 0.83
CA ARG A 1038 39.79 0.18 2.05
C ARG A 1038 39.05 -1.10 2.48
N VAL A 1039 37.73 -1.13 2.34
CA VAL A 1039 36.88 -2.25 2.80
C VAL A 1039 36.74 -3.35 1.75
N ASP A 1040 36.75 -3.01 0.47
CA ASP A 1040 36.68 -3.92 -0.67
C ASP A 1040 37.60 -3.45 -1.79
N SER A 1041 38.80 -4.03 -1.83
CA SER A 1041 39.79 -3.76 -2.88
C SER A 1041 39.56 -4.60 -4.15
N GLN A 1042 38.69 -5.61 -4.11
CA GLN A 1042 38.52 -6.56 -5.22
C GLN A 1042 37.57 -6.02 -6.28
N ARG A 1043 36.38 -5.55 -5.87
CA ARG A 1043 35.31 -5.14 -6.81
C ARG A 1043 35.49 -3.72 -7.35
N TYR A 1044 34.95 -3.46 -8.55
CA TYR A 1044 35.04 -2.14 -9.17
C TYR A 1044 34.27 -1.09 -8.37
N VAL A 1045 34.82 0.11 -8.20
CA VAL A 1045 34.10 1.29 -7.70
C VAL A 1045 33.82 2.22 -8.87
N MET A 1046 32.55 2.48 -9.14
CA MET A 1046 32.08 3.22 -10.31
C MET A 1046 31.26 4.44 -9.87
N GLN A 1047 31.42 5.55 -10.58
CA GLN A 1047 30.60 6.76 -10.38
C GLN A 1047 29.68 6.94 -11.60
N GLU A 1048 28.37 7.02 -11.38
CA GLU A 1048 27.42 7.44 -12.42
C GLU A 1048 27.53 8.95 -12.65
N ILE A 1049 27.33 9.42 -13.88
CA ILE A 1049 27.31 10.85 -14.24
C ILE A 1049 26.19 11.06 -15.26
N GLN A 1050 25.34 12.07 -15.00
CA GLN A 1050 24.34 12.51 -15.96
C GLN A 1050 25.00 13.19 -17.16
N LEU A 1051 24.71 12.72 -18.38
CA LEU A 1051 25.24 13.30 -19.61
C LEU A 1051 24.62 14.70 -19.86
N SER A 1052 25.48 15.69 -20.09
CA SER A 1052 25.16 17.11 -20.31
C SER A 1052 26.42 17.88 -20.77
N GLN A 1053 26.28 19.17 -21.09
CA GLN A 1053 27.41 20.05 -21.40
C GLN A 1053 28.51 20.06 -20.32
N PHE A 1054 28.12 19.93 -19.04
CA PHE A 1054 29.05 19.96 -17.90
C PHE A 1054 29.72 18.62 -17.59
N SER A 1055 29.37 17.53 -18.29
CA SER A 1055 29.85 16.19 -17.91
C SER A 1055 31.36 16.03 -18.03
N ILE A 1056 31.98 16.66 -19.03
CA ILE A 1056 33.44 16.65 -19.21
C ILE A 1056 34.14 17.36 -18.05
N GLU A 1057 33.65 18.54 -17.69
CA GLU A 1057 34.19 19.35 -16.61
C GLU A 1057 34.09 18.63 -15.26
N ARG A 1058 32.95 18.02 -14.96
CA ARG A 1058 32.75 17.24 -13.72
C ARG A 1058 33.78 16.13 -13.57
N VAL A 1059 34.07 15.40 -14.65
CA VAL A 1059 35.11 14.35 -14.62
C VAL A 1059 36.49 14.95 -14.36
N ARG A 1060 36.81 16.12 -14.93
CA ARG A 1060 38.07 16.83 -14.65
C ARG A 1060 38.14 17.29 -13.20
N ASN A 1061 37.06 17.84 -12.64
CA ASN A 1061 36.98 18.32 -11.26
C ASN A 1061 37.11 17.18 -10.24
N MET A 1062 36.44 16.06 -10.49
CA MET A 1062 36.61 14.87 -9.65
C MET A 1062 38.06 14.39 -9.62
N LYS A 1063 38.71 14.31 -10.80
CA LYS A 1063 40.12 13.91 -10.92
C LYS A 1063 41.06 14.89 -10.22
N SER A 1064 40.88 16.20 -10.40
CA SER A 1064 41.73 17.22 -9.78
C SER A 1064 41.62 17.23 -8.25
N LYS A 1065 40.46 16.86 -7.70
CA LYS A 1065 40.20 16.74 -6.25
C LYS A 1065 40.62 15.40 -5.65
N GLY A 1066 41.23 14.51 -6.43
CA GLY A 1066 41.76 13.22 -5.96
C GLY A 1066 40.71 12.11 -5.82
N ILE A 1067 39.50 12.29 -6.37
CA ILE A 1067 38.49 11.23 -6.42
C ILE A 1067 38.88 10.25 -7.52
N THR A 1068 39.35 9.08 -7.12
CA THR A 1068 39.82 8.04 -8.04
C THR A 1068 38.81 6.90 -8.05
N VAL A 1069 38.14 6.69 -9.18
CA VAL A 1069 37.20 5.57 -9.40
C VAL A 1069 37.70 4.70 -10.54
N ASP A 1070 37.25 3.44 -10.60
CA ASP A 1070 37.65 2.50 -11.65
C ASP A 1070 37.00 2.83 -13.01
N ALA A 1071 35.76 3.34 -13.02
CA ALA A 1071 35.07 3.72 -14.26
C ALA A 1071 33.96 4.76 -14.03
N TYR A 1072 33.70 5.57 -15.06
CA TYR A 1072 32.59 6.53 -15.10
C TYR A 1072 31.41 5.99 -15.92
N GLY A 1073 30.23 5.91 -15.30
CA GLY A 1073 29.00 5.42 -15.92
C GLY A 1073 28.14 6.55 -16.46
N LEU A 1074 27.91 6.60 -17.76
CA LEU A 1074 27.13 7.65 -18.41
C LEU A 1074 25.63 7.34 -18.40
N LYS A 1075 24.85 8.19 -17.74
CA LYS A 1075 23.38 8.19 -17.79
C LYS A 1075 22.93 9.08 -18.96
N VAL A 1076 22.53 8.45 -20.05
CA VAL A 1076 22.19 9.10 -21.33
C VAL A 1076 20.69 9.36 -21.37
N GLY A 1077 20.31 10.61 -21.09
CA GLY A 1077 18.94 11.10 -21.30
C GLY A 1077 18.71 11.53 -22.75
N ASP A 1078 19.54 12.47 -23.20
CA ASP A 1078 19.66 12.93 -24.59
C ASP A 1078 21.05 12.55 -25.15
N ASP A 1079 21.16 12.39 -26.47
CA ASP A 1079 22.37 11.93 -27.15
C ASP A 1079 23.27 13.07 -27.67
N TYR A 1080 22.83 14.33 -27.56
CA TYR A 1080 23.54 15.51 -28.07
C TYR A 1080 25.03 15.56 -27.70
N PHE A 1081 25.35 15.39 -26.40
CA PHE A 1081 26.74 15.47 -25.88
C PHE A 1081 27.49 14.13 -25.89
N LEU A 1082 26.87 13.05 -26.37
CA LEU A 1082 27.40 11.69 -26.21
C LEU A 1082 28.71 11.51 -26.98
N ASN A 1083 28.73 11.91 -28.25
CA ASN A 1083 29.89 11.74 -29.12
C ASN A 1083 31.09 12.58 -28.63
N GLU A 1084 30.82 13.79 -28.17
CA GLU A 1084 31.83 14.70 -27.61
C GLU A 1084 32.49 14.09 -26.37
N PHE A 1085 31.67 13.64 -25.41
CA PHE A 1085 32.19 13.02 -24.19
C PHE A 1085 33.00 11.76 -24.48
N VAL A 1086 32.52 10.89 -25.37
CA VAL A 1086 33.23 9.64 -25.72
C VAL A 1086 34.62 9.94 -26.30
N LYS A 1087 34.73 10.91 -27.21
CA LYS A 1087 36.02 11.34 -27.77
C LYS A 1087 36.95 11.93 -26.70
N PHE A 1088 36.42 12.76 -25.80
CA PHE A 1088 37.18 13.30 -24.67
C PHE A 1088 37.72 12.18 -23.78
N ALA A 1089 36.88 11.22 -23.43
CA ALA A 1089 37.25 10.13 -22.54
C ALA A 1089 38.31 9.21 -23.18
N GLU A 1090 38.19 8.88 -24.46
CA GLU A 1090 39.19 8.10 -25.21
C GLU A 1090 40.54 8.82 -25.30
N SER A 1091 40.52 10.11 -25.62
CA SER A 1091 41.74 10.93 -25.76
C SER A 1091 42.51 11.09 -24.44
N ASN A 1092 41.82 10.96 -23.29
CA ASN A 1092 42.40 11.12 -21.96
C ASN A 1092 42.56 9.80 -21.19
N ASN A 1093 42.41 8.64 -21.87
CA ASN A 1093 42.44 7.31 -21.29
C ASN A 1093 41.53 7.16 -20.05
N ILE A 1094 40.32 7.72 -20.14
CA ILE A 1094 39.30 7.68 -19.09
C ILE A 1094 38.37 6.50 -19.35
N GLN A 1095 38.36 5.56 -18.43
CA GLN A 1095 37.48 4.41 -18.51
C GLN A 1095 36.02 4.82 -18.29
N HIS A 1096 35.15 4.44 -19.23
CA HIS A 1096 33.74 4.81 -19.22
C HIS A 1096 32.85 3.68 -19.77
N PHE A 1097 31.58 3.69 -19.38
CA PHE A 1097 30.54 2.81 -19.89
C PHE A 1097 29.19 3.53 -19.92
N ILE A 1098 28.21 3.00 -20.64
CA ILE A 1098 26.84 3.54 -20.60
C ILE A 1098 26.10 2.89 -19.44
N SER A 1099 25.84 3.65 -18.38
CA SER A 1099 25.17 3.14 -17.18
C SER A 1099 23.66 3.08 -17.33
N SER A 1100 23.09 3.87 -18.23
CA SER A 1100 21.65 3.91 -18.49
C SER A 1100 21.37 4.55 -19.84
N ILE A 1101 20.62 3.87 -20.72
CA ILE A 1101 20.18 4.41 -22.02
C ILE A 1101 18.85 3.79 -22.44
N ASP A 1102 17.96 4.59 -23.04
CA ASP A 1102 16.75 4.08 -23.70
C ASP A 1102 17.10 3.29 -24.96
N VAL A 1103 16.31 2.26 -25.28
CA VAL A 1103 16.57 1.40 -26.44
C VAL A 1103 16.57 2.19 -27.75
N ARG A 1104 15.72 3.22 -27.90
CA ARG A 1104 15.69 4.05 -29.11
C ARG A 1104 16.98 4.85 -29.27
N ASN A 1105 17.43 5.51 -28.20
CA ASN A 1105 18.67 6.29 -28.21
C ASN A 1105 19.90 5.40 -28.48
N TYR A 1106 19.90 4.18 -27.93
CA TYR A 1106 20.94 3.19 -28.23
C TYR A 1106 20.98 2.81 -29.71
N ILE A 1107 19.82 2.55 -30.32
CA ILE A 1107 19.71 2.18 -31.74
C ILE A 1107 20.20 3.33 -32.63
N ASN A 1108 19.75 4.57 -32.35
CA ASN A 1108 20.15 5.75 -33.13
C ASN A 1108 21.66 5.99 -33.10
N ASN A 1109 22.31 5.67 -31.97
CA ASN A 1109 23.74 5.88 -31.74
C ASN A 1109 24.57 4.60 -31.82
N TYR A 1110 24.04 3.53 -32.40
CA TYR A 1110 24.68 2.22 -32.38
C TYR A 1110 26.11 2.23 -32.94
N LYS A 1111 26.38 3.04 -33.98
CA LYS A 1111 27.72 3.15 -34.58
C LYS A 1111 28.79 3.61 -33.59
N VAL A 1112 28.46 4.54 -32.69
CA VAL A 1112 29.37 5.04 -31.66
C VAL A 1112 29.47 4.06 -30.48
N LEU A 1113 28.37 3.37 -30.18
CA LEU A 1113 28.22 2.56 -28.96
C LEU A 1113 28.49 1.06 -29.15
N ALA A 1114 28.64 0.55 -30.37
CA ALA A 1114 28.68 -0.90 -30.67
C ALA A 1114 29.68 -1.70 -29.83
N ASN A 1115 30.84 -1.12 -29.53
CA ASN A 1115 31.92 -1.77 -28.77
C ASN A 1115 31.98 -1.36 -27.29
N LYS A 1116 31.04 -0.55 -26.81
CA LYS A 1116 31.02 -0.08 -25.42
C LYS A 1116 30.25 -1.03 -24.52
N SER A 1117 30.58 -0.98 -23.23
CA SER A 1117 29.82 -1.61 -22.15
C SER A 1117 28.55 -0.81 -21.87
N ILE A 1118 27.38 -1.46 -21.81
CA ILE A 1118 26.08 -0.78 -21.83
C ILE A 1118 25.09 -1.43 -20.89
N PHE A 1119 24.31 -0.61 -20.19
CA PHE A 1119 23.07 -0.99 -19.52
C PHE A 1119 21.87 -0.30 -20.18
N ILE A 1120 20.91 -1.10 -20.67
CA ILE A 1120 19.60 -0.55 -21.02
C ILE A 1120 18.91 -0.05 -19.74
N LYS A 1121 18.19 1.06 -19.85
CA LYS A 1121 17.65 1.82 -18.72
C LYS A 1121 16.84 0.93 -17.76
N ASN A 1122 15.83 0.21 -18.27
CA ASN A 1122 15.01 -0.69 -17.48
C ASN A 1122 14.65 -1.99 -18.21
N TRP A 1123 14.49 -3.07 -17.45
CA TRP A 1123 14.02 -4.35 -17.95
C TRP A 1123 12.53 -4.36 -18.25
N GLN A 1124 11.71 -3.78 -17.38
CA GLN A 1124 10.25 -3.78 -17.46
C GLN A 1124 9.72 -2.39 -17.15
N ASN A 1125 8.65 -1.97 -17.81
CA ASN A 1125 7.91 -0.77 -17.41
C ASN A 1125 7.43 -0.94 -15.96
N GLU A 1126 7.75 0.01 -15.09
CA GLU A 1126 7.49 -0.09 -13.67
C GLU A 1126 6.25 0.72 -13.30
N TRP A 1127 5.37 0.13 -12.48
CA TRP A 1127 4.23 0.82 -11.92
C TRP A 1127 4.32 0.74 -10.40
N ARG A 1128 4.96 1.75 -9.81
CA ARG A 1128 5.07 1.96 -8.37
C ARG A 1128 4.07 3.05 -7.95
N VAL A 1129 3.79 3.12 -6.66
CA VAL A 1129 2.86 4.12 -6.10
C VAL A 1129 3.32 5.56 -6.36
N LYS A 1130 4.64 5.80 -6.43
CA LYS A 1130 5.24 7.13 -6.57
C LYS A 1130 6.12 7.32 -7.81
N ASP A 1131 6.27 6.28 -8.63
CA ASP A 1131 7.17 6.32 -9.78
C ASP A 1131 6.72 5.32 -10.85
N ILE A 1132 6.64 5.81 -12.08
CA ILE A 1132 6.07 5.09 -13.21
C ILE A 1132 6.98 5.29 -14.42
N THR A 1133 7.41 4.17 -15.00
CA THR A 1133 8.36 4.19 -16.12
C THR A 1133 7.81 3.49 -17.37
N PHE A 1134 8.19 4.01 -18.54
CA PHE A 1134 7.77 3.51 -19.85
C PHE A 1134 8.94 2.99 -20.72
N ASP A 1135 10.12 2.93 -20.14
CA ASP A 1135 11.43 2.67 -20.78
C ASP A 1135 11.90 1.21 -20.65
N GLY A 1136 11.02 0.31 -20.19
CA GLY A 1136 11.30 -1.12 -20.13
C GLY A 1136 11.31 -1.80 -21.50
N VAL A 1137 12.03 -2.91 -21.65
CA VAL A 1137 11.88 -3.80 -22.82
C VAL A 1137 10.64 -4.71 -22.74
N LEU A 1138 10.08 -4.85 -21.54
CA LEU A 1138 8.78 -5.49 -21.27
C LEU A 1138 7.75 -4.45 -20.79
N ASP A 1139 6.46 -4.71 -21.01
CA ASP A 1139 5.36 -3.87 -20.51
C ASP A 1139 5.07 -4.11 -19.00
N PHE A 1140 4.10 -3.38 -18.43
CA PHE A 1140 3.72 -3.53 -17.01
C PHE A 1140 3.30 -4.96 -16.63
N ARG A 1141 2.85 -5.78 -17.58
CA ARG A 1141 2.42 -7.17 -17.35
C ARG A 1141 3.50 -8.18 -17.71
N GLY A 1142 4.72 -7.74 -18.03
CA GLY A 1142 5.85 -8.59 -18.40
C GLY A 1142 5.76 -9.18 -19.82
N LYS A 1143 4.90 -8.62 -20.70
CA LYS A 1143 4.81 -8.97 -22.12
C LYS A 1143 5.92 -8.28 -22.91
N LYS A 1144 6.38 -8.90 -24.00
CA LYS A 1144 7.50 -8.36 -24.80
C LYS A 1144 7.06 -7.10 -25.55
N LYS A 1145 7.82 -6.01 -25.50
CA LYS A 1145 7.58 -4.82 -26.34
C LYS A 1145 8.34 -4.93 -27.67
N SER A 1146 8.04 -4.05 -28.62
CA SER A 1146 8.81 -3.96 -29.88
C SER A 1146 10.31 -3.76 -29.64
N ASP A 1147 10.68 -3.04 -28.57
CA ASP A 1147 12.07 -2.75 -28.22
C ASP A 1147 12.86 -4.01 -27.80
N PHE A 1148 12.20 -5.01 -27.21
CA PHE A 1148 12.81 -6.32 -26.94
C PHE A 1148 13.33 -6.97 -28.23
N PHE A 1149 12.53 -6.95 -29.30
CA PHE A 1149 12.89 -7.59 -30.57
C PHE A 1149 13.95 -6.79 -31.33
N LYS A 1150 13.87 -5.45 -31.30
CA LYS A 1150 14.90 -4.59 -31.89
C LYS A 1150 16.26 -4.85 -31.23
N LEU A 1151 16.30 -4.91 -29.90
CA LEU A 1151 17.51 -5.19 -29.15
C LEU A 1151 18.05 -6.59 -29.44
N LYS A 1152 17.17 -7.60 -29.53
CA LYS A 1152 17.53 -8.97 -29.91
C LYS A 1152 18.24 -9.03 -31.26
N ASN A 1153 17.76 -8.28 -32.25
CA ASN A 1153 18.36 -8.25 -33.58
C ASN A 1153 19.75 -7.60 -33.61
N ILE A 1154 20.03 -6.71 -32.65
CA ILE A 1154 21.31 -6.00 -32.56
C ILE A 1154 22.34 -6.80 -31.76
N TRP A 1155 21.91 -7.47 -30.68
CA TRP A 1155 22.79 -8.24 -29.80
C TRP A 1155 22.95 -9.71 -30.21
N ASN A 1156 22.08 -10.25 -31.07
CA ASN A 1156 22.14 -11.63 -31.57
C ASN A 1156 22.08 -11.71 -33.11
N VAL A 1157 22.52 -12.86 -33.66
CA VAL A 1157 22.34 -13.19 -35.09
C VAL A 1157 20.84 -13.33 -35.41
N PRO A 1158 20.32 -12.73 -36.50
CA PRO A 1158 18.87 -12.61 -36.71
C PRO A 1158 18.19 -13.97 -36.86
N LYS A 1159 17.15 -14.22 -36.06
CA LYS A 1159 16.18 -15.30 -36.28
C LYS A 1159 14.78 -14.74 -36.04
N HIS A 1160 14.17 -14.26 -37.13
CA HIS A 1160 12.81 -13.72 -37.26
C HIS A 1160 12.49 -12.37 -36.58
N THR A 1161 11.95 -11.46 -37.39
CA THR A 1161 11.34 -10.18 -36.97
C THR A 1161 9.83 -10.39 -36.84
N PHE A 1162 9.30 -10.41 -35.61
CA PHE A 1162 7.86 -10.35 -35.39
C PHE A 1162 7.41 -8.88 -35.42
N LEU A 1163 6.60 -8.49 -36.41
CA LEU A 1163 6.05 -7.15 -36.56
C LEU A 1163 4.65 -7.09 -35.94
N VAL A 1164 4.51 -6.36 -34.83
CA VAL A 1164 3.20 -6.01 -34.27
C VAL A 1164 2.66 -4.79 -35.03
N PRO A 1165 1.36 -4.73 -35.35
CA PRO A 1165 0.80 -3.58 -36.06
C PRO A 1165 0.92 -2.28 -35.22
N LYS A 1166 1.10 -1.15 -35.90
CA LYS A 1166 1.12 0.18 -35.24
C LYS A 1166 -0.28 0.52 -34.75
N ILE A 1167 -0.38 1.25 -33.63
CA ILE A 1167 -1.65 1.68 -33.04
C ILE A 1167 -1.71 3.20 -32.87
N ARG A 1168 -2.91 3.77 -32.88
CA ARG A 1168 -3.20 5.19 -32.59
C ARG A 1168 -4.50 5.35 -31.85
N ILE A 1169 -4.64 6.49 -31.18
CA ILE A 1169 -5.89 6.93 -30.54
C ILE A 1169 -6.54 7.96 -31.45
N LEU A 1170 -7.80 7.73 -31.85
CA LEU A 1170 -8.62 8.74 -32.50
C LEU A 1170 -9.13 9.72 -31.44
N LYS A 1171 -8.54 10.92 -31.41
CA LYS A 1171 -8.83 11.98 -30.44
C LYS A 1171 -10.00 12.85 -30.90
N PRO A 1172 -10.81 13.39 -29.97
CA PRO A 1172 -11.77 14.43 -30.29
C PRO A 1172 -11.05 15.73 -30.71
N SER A 1173 -11.58 16.40 -31.74
CA SER A 1173 -11.17 17.76 -32.15
C SER A 1173 -12.09 18.82 -31.52
N LEU A 1174 -12.26 18.75 -30.20
CA LEU A 1174 -13.15 19.62 -29.43
C LEU A 1174 -12.38 20.25 -28.26
N ARG A 1175 -12.82 21.43 -27.83
CA ARG A 1175 -12.39 22.01 -26.54
C ARG A 1175 -12.99 21.17 -25.42
N LEU A 1176 -12.16 20.71 -24.49
CA LEU A 1176 -12.59 19.90 -23.35
C LEU A 1176 -12.90 20.80 -22.14
N MET A 1177 -13.99 20.52 -21.43
CA MET A 1177 -14.31 21.10 -20.13
C MET A 1177 -14.28 20.02 -19.03
N PRO A 1178 -13.85 20.37 -17.80
CA PRO A 1178 -14.00 19.49 -16.65
C PRO A 1178 -15.43 18.95 -16.51
N GLY A 1179 -15.56 17.63 -16.38
CA GLY A 1179 -16.84 16.92 -16.27
C GLY A 1179 -17.45 16.44 -17.59
N ASP A 1180 -16.91 16.85 -18.74
CA ASP A 1180 -17.37 16.37 -20.05
C ASP A 1180 -17.21 14.84 -20.17
N LYS A 1181 -18.14 14.18 -20.87
CA LYS A 1181 -18.02 12.76 -21.23
C LYS A 1181 -17.69 12.63 -22.71
N VAL A 1182 -16.51 12.11 -23.02
CA VAL A 1182 -15.99 12.03 -24.40
C VAL A 1182 -15.58 10.61 -24.75
N SER A 1183 -15.91 10.17 -25.97
CA SER A 1183 -15.56 8.85 -26.48
C SER A 1183 -14.22 8.85 -27.23
N TYR A 1184 -13.39 7.84 -26.98
CA TYR A 1184 -12.12 7.60 -27.68
C TYR A 1184 -12.16 6.25 -28.41
N HIS A 1185 -11.51 6.17 -29.57
CA HIS A 1185 -11.46 4.97 -30.39
C HIS A 1185 -10.02 4.53 -30.70
N ALA A 1186 -9.77 3.23 -30.62
CA ALA A 1186 -8.50 2.63 -31.00
C ALA A 1186 -8.43 2.38 -32.52
N LEU A 1187 -7.34 2.83 -33.13
CA LEU A 1187 -7.00 2.59 -34.54
C LEU A 1187 -5.81 1.62 -34.61
N ILE A 1188 -5.89 0.65 -35.54
CA ILE A 1188 -4.78 -0.25 -35.87
C ILE A 1188 -4.36 0.03 -37.31
N ASN A 1189 -3.04 0.04 -37.57
CA ASN A 1189 -2.49 0.10 -38.91
C ASN A 1189 -2.28 -1.33 -39.45
N GLN A 1190 -3.02 -1.69 -40.48
CA GLN A 1190 -2.81 -2.92 -41.26
C GLN A 1190 -2.34 -2.52 -42.66
N ASP A 1191 -1.17 -3.00 -43.08
CA ASP A 1191 -0.61 -2.78 -44.42
C ASP A 1191 -0.58 -1.30 -44.88
N GLY A 1192 -0.29 -0.39 -43.96
CA GLY A 1192 -0.19 1.05 -44.25
C GLY A 1192 -1.51 1.83 -44.12
N LYS A 1193 -2.65 1.17 -43.94
CA LYS A 1193 -3.96 1.83 -43.73
C LYS A 1193 -4.40 1.78 -42.27
N TRP A 1194 -4.89 2.93 -41.76
CA TRP A 1194 -5.48 3.02 -40.43
C TRP A 1194 -6.95 2.60 -40.49
N GLU A 1195 -7.30 1.53 -39.78
CA GLU A 1195 -8.68 1.01 -39.76
C GLU A 1195 -9.32 1.17 -38.38
N HIS A 1196 -10.62 1.46 -38.38
CA HIS A 1196 -11.46 1.38 -37.19
C HIS A 1196 -11.64 -0.08 -36.78
N THR A 1197 -11.40 -0.37 -35.51
CA THR A 1197 -11.42 -1.73 -34.97
C THR A 1197 -12.81 -2.26 -34.64
N ASN A 1198 -13.87 -1.62 -35.14
CA ASN A 1198 -15.27 -2.02 -34.93
C ASN A 1198 -15.68 -3.27 -35.74
N THR A 1199 -14.81 -3.81 -36.59
CA THR A 1199 -15.16 -4.83 -37.60
C THR A 1199 -14.80 -6.27 -37.25
N LYS A 1200 -14.04 -6.54 -36.16
CA LYS A 1200 -13.70 -7.93 -35.73
C LYS A 1200 -13.75 -8.07 -34.20
N ASN A 1201 -14.00 -9.30 -33.75
CA ASN A 1201 -14.10 -9.72 -32.34
C ASN A 1201 -12.73 -9.54 -31.62
N LEU A 1202 -12.35 -8.29 -31.34
CA LEU A 1202 -11.08 -7.88 -30.73
C LEU A 1202 -11.23 -7.50 -29.25
N LYS A 1203 -12.32 -7.95 -28.61
CA LYS A 1203 -12.52 -7.79 -27.16
C LYS A 1203 -11.30 -8.37 -26.42
N ASP A 1204 -10.89 -7.68 -25.35
CA ASP A 1204 -9.77 -8.05 -24.48
C ASP A 1204 -8.36 -7.92 -25.09
N LYS A 1205 -8.21 -7.32 -26.29
CA LYS A 1205 -6.89 -7.00 -26.87
C LYS A 1205 -6.38 -5.59 -26.56
N PHE A 1206 -7.26 -4.69 -26.08
CA PHE A 1206 -6.93 -3.30 -25.78
C PHE A 1206 -7.02 -3.01 -24.29
N GLU A 1207 -6.14 -2.14 -23.80
CA GLU A 1207 -6.14 -1.64 -22.43
C GLU A 1207 -5.96 -0.12 -22.47
N TRP A 1208 -6.90 0.61 -21.87
CA TRP A 1208 -6.88 2.07 -21.74
C TRP A 1208 -6.50 2.48 -20.33
N MET A 1209 -5.64 3.49 -20.23
CA MET A 1209 -5.21 4.07 -18.96
C MET A 1209 -5.08 5.59 -19.09
N PHE A 1210 -5.41 6.31 -18.02
CA PHE A 1210 -4.96 7.70 -17.86
C PHE A 1210 -3.55 7.72 -17.29
N ILE A 1211 -2.78 8.73 -17.70
CA ILE A 1211 -1.50 9.11 -17.12
C ILE A 1211 -1.61 10.56 -16.65
N LYS A 1212 -1.34 10.81 -15.38
CA LYS A 1212 -1.21 12.17 -14.80
C LYS A 1212 0.26 12.59 -14.84
N TYR A 1213 0.53 13.83 -15.24
CA TYR A 1213 1.84 14.45 -15.27
C TYR A 1213 1.91 15.61 -14.27
N ASP A 1214 3.12 15.96 -13.83
CA ASP A 1214 3.38 17.26 -13.19
C ASP A 1214 3.60 18.36 -14.25
N GLN A 1215 3.77 19.60 -13.79
CA GLN A 1215 4.06 20.75 -14.66
C GLN A 1215 5.40 20.63 -15.41
N SER A 1216 6.31 19.78 -14.92
CA SER A 1216 7.63 19.52 -15.51
C SER A 1216 7.62 18.34 -16.50
N GLY A 1217 6.47 17.70 -16.74
CA GLY A 1217 6.32 16.57 -17.66
C GLY A 1217 6.75 15.22 -17.07
N ASN A 1218 6.95 15.10 -15.76
CA ASN A 1218 7.18 13.81 -15.09
C ASN A 1218 5.85 13.10 -14.83
N VAL A 1219 5.87 11.76 -14.89
CA VAL A 1219 4.69 10.94 -14.67
C VAL A 1219 4.41 10.80 -13.17
N LEU A 1220 3.22 11.20 -12.74
CA LEU A 1220 2.79 11.13 -11.34
C LEU A 1220 2.01 9.85 -11.04
N ALA A 1221 1.02 9.53 -11.87
CA ALA A 1221 0.10 8.43 -11.60
C ALA A 1221 -0.48 7.81 -12.86
N ILE A 1222 -0.95 6.57 -12.76
CA ILE A 1222 -1.71 5.87 -13.81
C ILE A 1222 -3.03 5.35 -13.25
N LYS A 1223 -4.13 5.50 -14.00
CA LYS A 1223 -5.46 4.94 -13.69
C LYS A 1223 -6.02 4.11 -14.83
N PRO A 1224 -6.34 2.82 -14.62
CA PRO A 1224 -7.03 2.00 -15.62
C PRO A 1224 -8.43 2.54 -15.94
N LEU A 1225 -8.79 2.56 -17.23
CA LEU A 1225 -10.09 3.05 -17.71
C LEU A 1225 -10.99 1.93 -18.26
N GLY A 1226 -10.44 0.96 -18.99
CA GLY A 1226 -11.22 -0.14 -19.56
C GLY A 1226 -10.49 -0.95 -20.62
N ILE A 1227 -11.15 -1.99 -21.15
CA ILE A 1227 -10.53 -3.04 -21.99
C ILE A 1227 -11.23 -3.29 -23.34
N ASN A 1228 -11.60 -2.23 -24.06
CA ASN A 1228 -12.33 -2.33 -25.34
C ASN A 1228 -11.67 -1.48 -26.45
N SER A 1229 -12.09 -1.64 -27.70
CA SER A 1229 -11.67 -0.76 -28.81
C SER A 1229 -12.22 0.67 -28.71
N LYS A 1230 -13.26 0.88 -27.92
CA LYS A 1230 -13.88 2.18 -27.60
C LYS A 1230 -13.95 2.35 -26.09
N ILE A 1231 -13.67 3.55 -25.59
CA ILE A 1231 -13.86 3.92 -24.18
C ILE A 1231 -14.55 5.28 -24.06
N ASP A 1232 -15.45 5.41 -23.09
CA ASP A 1232 -16.07 6.69 -22.72
C ASP A 1232 -15.40 7.20 -21.44
N VAL A 1233 -14.93 8.44 -21.48
CA VAL A 1233 -14.04 9.02 -20.47
C VAL A 1233 -14.63 10.33 -19.96
N THR A 1234 -14.68 10.50 -18.64
CA THR A 1234 -15.04 11.77 -18.00
C THR A 1234 -13.78 12.62 -17.82
N ILE A 1235 -13.81 13.88 -18.28
CA ILE A 1235 -12.66 14.79 -18.26
C ILE A 1235 -12.42 15.35 -16.84
N PRO A 1236 -11.19 15.25 -16.29
CA PRO A 1236 -10.86 15.77 -14.96
C PRO A 1236 -10.70 17.31 -14.93
N THR A 1237 -10.64 17.90 -13.73
CA THR A 1237 -10.52 19.36 -13.53
C THR A 1237 -9.26 19.99 -14.11
N GLU A 1238 -8.13 19.28 -14.05
CA GLU A 1238 -6.83 19.73 -14.58
C GLU A 1238 -6.41 18.94 -15.82
N TYR A 1239 -7.33 18.73 -16.76
CA TYR A 1239 -7.16 17.78 -17.87
C TYR A 1239 -5.93 18.01 -18.77
N THR A 1240 -5.33 19.19 -18.75
CA THR A 1240 -4.07 19.50 -19.45
C THR A 1240 -2.88 18.69 -18.93
N ASN A 1241 -2.94 18.26 -17.67
CA ASN A 1241 -1.91 17.45 -17.02
C ASN A 1241 -2.09 15.95 -17.29
N TYR A 1242 -3.01 15.56 -18.19
CA TYR A 1242 -3.37 14.16 -18.40
C TYR A 1242 -3.15 13.75 -19.85
N ASN A 1243 -2.60 12.55 -20.03
CA ASN A 1243 -2.57 11.85 -21.32
C ASN A 1243 -3.32 10.52 -21.25
N LEU A 1244 -3.68 10.01 -22.41
CA LEU A 1244 -4.33 8.72 -22.60
C LEU A 1244 -3.31 7.72 -23.13
N LEU A 1245 -3.18 6.59 -22.45
CA LEU A 1245 -2.36 5.45 -22.85
C LEU A 1245 -3.26 4.35 -23.38
N LEU A 1246 -2.99 3.92 -24.61
CA LEU A 1246 -3.60 2.75 -25.23
C LEU A 1246 -2.53 1.68 -25.42
N THR A 1247 -2.80 0.48 -24.92
CA THR A 1247 -1.96 -0.70 -25.15
C THR A 1247 -2.75 -1.75 -25.92
N TYR A 1248 -2.14 -2.29 -26.98
CA TYR A 1248 -2.63 -3.43 -27.75
C TYR A 1248 -1.76 -4.65 -27.48
N THR A 1249 -2.37 -5.79 -27.19
CA THR A 1249 -1.68 -7.07 -26.99
C THR A 1249 -2.11 -8.12 -28.00
N GLU A 1250 -1.14 -8.77 -28.63
CA GLU A 1250 -1.35 -9.96 -29.45
C GLU A 1250 -0.18 -10.94 -29.29
N ALA A 1251 -0.48 -12.24 -29.12
CA ALA A 1251 0.53 -13.31 -29.00
C ALA A 1251 1.66 -13.04 -27.96
N ASN A 1252 1.31 -12.48 -26.78
CA ASN A 1252 2.26 -12.04 -25.73
C ASN A 1252 3.23 -10.93 -26.13
N VAL A 1253 2.92 -10.19 -27.19
CA VAL A 1253 3.62 -8.96 -27.57
C VAL A 1253 2.70 -7.76 -27.38
N ALA A 1254 3.23 -6.72 -26.75
CA ALA A 1254 2.51 -5.49 -26.46
C ALA A 1254 3.06 -4.31 -27.28
N THR A 1255 2.17 -3.47 -27.78
CA THR A 1255 2.50 -2.16 -28.33
C THR A 1255 1.65 -1.09 -27.67
N SER A 1256 2.25 0.06 -27.36
CA SER A 1256 1.61 1.10 -26.56
C SER A 1256 1.82 2.47 -27.21
N VAL A 1257 0.82 3.34 -27.09
CA VAL A 1257 0.87 4.74 -27.53
C VAL A 1257 0.31 5.65 -26.44
N ILE A 1258 0.97 6.78 -26.21
CA ILE A 1258 0.55 7.82 -25.27
C ILE A 1258 0.21 9.07 -26.09
N GLU A 1259 -0.97 9.62 -25.89
CA GLU A 1259 -1.47 10.79 -26.61
C GLU A 1259 -2.18 11.76 -25.67
N THR A 1260 -2.19 13.05 -26.01
CA THR A 1260 -2.99 14.08 -25.32
C THR A 1260 -4.49 13.79 -25.38
N LEU A 1261 -5.30 14.36 -24.47
CA LEU A 1261 -6.74 14.12 -24.46
C LEU A 1261 -7.49 14.73 -25.65
N ASN A 1262 -6.99 15.84 -26.21
CA ASN A 1262 -7.55 16.45 -27.39
C ASN A 1262 -6.46 16.85 -28.38
N THR A 1263 -6.89 17.12 -29.61
CA THR A 1263 -6.07 17.85 -30.58
C THR A 1263 -6.30 19.34 -30.32
N PRO A 1264 -5.29 20.14 -29.94
CA PRO A 1264 -5.46 21.56 -29.72
C PRO A 1264 -5.97 22.23 -31.00
N LEU A 1265 -7.05 23.01 -30.88
CA LEU A 1265 -7.51 23.88 -31.96
C LEU A 1265 -6.49 25.02 -32.05
N SER A 1266 -5.58 24.96 -33.00
CA SER A 1266 -4.72 26.10 -33.31
C SER A 1266 -5.61 27.26 -33.78
N GLU A 1267 -5.70 28.34 -33.01
CA GLU A 1267 -6.16 29.60 -33.55
C GLU A 1267 -5.15 30.04 -34.62
N GLY A 1268 -5.53 29.90 -35.89
CA GLY A 1268 -4.90 30.63 -36.98
C GLY A 1268 -3.52 30.16 -37.46
N HIS A 1269 -3.32 28.87 -37.75
CA HIS A 1269 -2.39 28.51 -38.83
C HIS A 1269 -3.13 27.77 -39.93
N LYS A 1270 -3.15 28.40 -41.12
CA LYS A 1270 -3.72 27.86 -42.35
C LYS A 1270 -3.18 26.46 -42.57
N ALA A 1271 -4.09 25.50 -42.62
CA ALA A 1271 -3.86 24.20 -43.19
C ALA A 1271 -3.31 24.37 -44.61
N ASN A 1272 -2.06 23.99 -44.80
CA ASN A 1272 -1.55 23.53 -46.08
C ASN A 1272 -0.49 22.45 -45.79
N HIS A 1273 -0.72 21.29 -46.40
CA HIS A 1273 0.03 20.03 -46.33
C HIS A 1273 -0.40 19.01 -45.26
N TYR A 1274 -1.50 18.32 -45.59
CA TYR A 1274 -1.65 16.88 -45.39
C TYR A 1274 -1.63 16.19 -46.75
#